data_AF-A0AAD8AUW0-F1
#
_entry.id   AF-A0AAD8AUW0-F1
#
_cell.length_a   1.000
_cell.length_b   1.000
_cell.length_c   1.000
_cell.angle_alpha   90.00
_cell.angle_beta   90.00
_cell.angle_gamma   90.00
#
_symmetry.space_group_name_H-M   'P 1'
#
loop_
_entity.id
_entity.type
_entity.pdbx_description
1 polymer ?
#
loop_
_entity_poly.entity_id
_entity_poly.type
_entity_poly.pdbx_seq_one_letter_code
_entity_poly.pdbx_strand_id
1 'polypeptide(L)'
;MKTLLFNRFGKKKDEEAKKEEDASKALVEVLQQEELSVEIEEEALVEVLQEEELNVEIDEKALVEVLQQKELNVEIEEKALVEVLQQEELNVEIEEKALVEVLQQEELNVEIEEKALVEVLQQEELNVEIEEEALVEALQQEELNVEIEEKALVEALQQEELNVEIEEKALVEVLQQEELNVEIEEEALVEALQQEELNVEIEEKALVEALQQEELNVEIEEKALVEALQQEELNVEIEEKALVEALQQEELNVEIDEKALVEALQQEELNVEIEEKALVEALQQEELNVEIEEKALVEVLQQEELNVEIEEKALVEALQQEELNVEIDEKALVEALQQEKLNVEIVEKALVEALAQEELNVEIEEKALVEALQQEELNVEIEEKALVEALQQEELNVEIDEKALVEALQQEELNVEIDEKALVEALQQEELNVEIEEKALVEALQQEELNVEIEEKALVEVLQQEELNVEIEEEALVEALQQEELNVEIEEKALVEALQQEELNVEIEEKALVEALHQEELNVEIEEKALVEALQQEELNVEIDEKALVEALQQEELNVEIEEEALVEALQQEELNVEIEEKALVEALQQEELNVEIEEKALVEVLQQEELNVEIEEEALVEALQQEELNVEIEEKALVEALQQEELNVEIEEKALVEALQQEELNVEIEEKALVEALQQEELNVEIDEKALVEALQQEELNVEIEEKALVEALQQEELNVEIEEKALVEVLQQEELNVEIEEKALVEALQQEELNVEIDEKALVEALQQEKLNVEIVEKALVEALAQEELNVEIEEKALVEALQQEELNVEIEEKALVEALQQEELNVEIDEKALVEALQQEELNVEIDEKALVEALQQEELNVEIEEKALVEALQQEELNVEIEEKALVEVLQQEELNVEIEEEALVEALQQEELNVEIEEKALVEALQQEELNVEIEEKALVEALHQEELNVEIEEKALVEALQQEELNVEIDEKALVEALQQEELNVEIEEKALVEALQQEELNVEIEEKALVEALQQEELNVEIEEKALVEALQQEELNVEIDEKALVEALQQEKLNVEIVEKALVEALQQEELNVEIEEKALVEALQQEELNVEIEEKALVEALQQEELNVEIDEKALVEALQQEELNVEIEEKALVEALQQEELNVEIEEKALVEVLQQEELNVEIEEKALVEALQQEELNVEIEEKALVEALQQEELNVEIEEKALVEVLQQEELNVEIEEKALVEVLQQEELYGSAQMEIQFDYNFPPQYNY
;
A
#
# COMPACT_ATOMS: atom_id res chain seq x y z
N MET A 1 47.88 102.51 87.85
CA MET A 1 48.42 103.08 89.13
C MET A 1 49.55 102.29 89.85
N LYS A 2 50.82 102.68 89.64
CA LYS A 2 51.98 102.79 90.60
C LYS A 2 52.21 101.75 91.78
N THR A 3 53.16 100.78 91.66
CA THR A 3 54.02 100.16 92.74
C THR A 3 54.80 98.90 92.23
N LEU A 4 56.14 98.68 92.30
CA LEU A 4 57.32 99.35 92.91
C LEU A 4 58.67 98.79 92.33
N LEU A 5 59.75 99.61 92.25
CA LEU A 5 61.22 99.26 92.34
C LEU A 5 61.93 98.60 91.10
N PHE A 6 63.14 99.00 90.62
CA PHE A 6 64.16 99.99 91.09
C PHE A 6 65.36 100.32 90.11
N ASN A 7 65.61 101.62 89.79
CA ASN A 7 66.86 102.27 89.26
C ASN A 7 67.31 102.07 87.78
N ARG A 8 67.84 103.04 86.98
CA ARG A 8 68.24 104.50 87.08
C ARG A 8 68.74 105.05 85.69
N PHE A 9 68.99 106.34 85.34
CA PHE A 9 68.57 107.71 85.76
C PHE A 9 69.55 108.86 85.30
N GLY A 10 69.14 109.84 84.47
CA GLY A 10 69.39 111.29 84.76
C GLY A 10 70.04 112.33 83.78
N LYS A 11 69.22 113.32 83.32
CA LYS A 11 69.39 114.83 83.33
C LYS A 11 70.22 115.57 82.23
N LYS A 12 69.92 116.82 81.72
CA LYS A 12 68.86 117.88 82.00
C LYS A 12 68.77 119.08 80.95
N LYS A 13 67.53 119.51 80.54
CA LYS A 13 66.83 120.86 80.45
C LYS A 13 67.37 122.22 79.78
N ASP A 14 66.62 122.79 78.78
CA ASP A 14 65.79 124.08 78.74
C ASP A 14 66.06 125.49 78.03
N GLU A 15 65.06 125.95 77.20
CA GLU A 15 64.16 127.19 77.21
C GLU A 15 64.29 128.58 76.44
N GLU A 16 63.16 129.37 76.40
CA GLU A 16 62.55 130.09 75.21
C GLU A 16 61.83 131.50 75.41
N ALA A 17 60.88 131.98 74.52
CA ALA A 17 60.11 133.27 74.59
C ALA A 17 58.95 133.55 73.54
N LYS A 18 57.81 134.19 73.94
CA LYS A 18 56.64 134.67 73.08
C LYS A 18 56.28 136.20 73.26
N LYS A 19 55.45 136.79 72.38
CA LYS A 19 55.26 138.27 72.05
C LYS A 19 54.61 139.24 73.09
N GLU A 20 54.80 140.55 72.89
CA GLU A 20 54.16 141.70 73.61
C GLU A 20 52.64 141.81 73.35
N GLU A 21 51.76 142.54 74.07
CA GLU A 21 51.66 143.34 75.34
C GLU A 21 50.13 143.40 75.69
N ASP A 22 49.55 143.83 76.82
CA ASP A 22 49.94 144.71 77.93
C ASP A 22 49.46 144.18 79.32
N ALA A 23 48.23 143.65 79.45
CA ALA A 23 47.63 143.25 80.73
C ALA A 23 47.83 141.76 81.11
N SER A 24 49.10 141.36 81.31
CA SER A 24 49.50 140.07 81.90
C SER A 24 48.94 138.78 81.25
N LYS A 25 49.72 138.19 80.33
CA LYS A 25 49.52 136.80 79.88
C LYS A 25 49.44 135.80 81.03
N ALA A 26 48.63 134.77 80.81
CA ALA A 26 48.99 133.36 81.02
C ALA A 26 48.20 132.55 79.97
N LEU A 27 48.63 132.49 78.71
CA LEU A 27 49.33 131.28 78.24
C LEU A 27 50.10 130.57 79.36
N VAL A 28 49.60 129.41 79.78
CA VAL A 28 50.28 128.52 80.71
C VAL A 28 51.15 127.58 79.88
N GLU A 29 52.28 128.11 79.44
CA GLU A 29 53.32 127.40 78.67
C GLU A 29 54.00 126.38 79.62
N VAL A 30 53.36 125.23 79.88
CA VAL A 30 53.83 124.19 80.82
C VAL A 30 54.94 123.38 80.18
N LEU A 31 56.20 123.71 80.51
CA LEU A 31 57.36 122.96 80.04
C LEU A 31 57.85 121.94 81.09
N GLN A 32 57.12 120.83 81.15
CA GLN A 32 57.39 119.52 81.77
C GLN A 32 57.08 119.38 83.29
N GLN A 33 56.05 118.61 83.61
CA GLN A 33 55.82 117.88 84.87
C GLN A 33 55.84 116.34 84.64
N GLU A 34 55.04 115.56 85.39
CA GLU A 34 54.94 114.08 85.35
C GLU A 34 53.46 113.61 85.48
N GLU A 35 52.50 114.55 85.53
CA GLU A 35 51.08 114.36 85.91
C GLU A 35 50.44 115.76 85.76
N LEU A 36 49.42 115.91 84.90
CA LEU A 36 48.72 117.18 84.70
C LEU A 36 47.20 116.98 84.71
N SER A 37 46.50 117.54 85.68
CA SER A 37 45.03 117.66 85.65
C SER A 37 44.68 119.09 85.32
N VAL A 38 43.83 119.31 84.31
CA VAL A 38 43.45 120.65 83.83
C VAL A 38 41.92 120.78 83.83
N GLU A 39 41.36 121.21 84.96
CA GLU A 39 39.99 121.73 85.09
C GLU A 39 39.85 122.99 84.18
N ILE A 40 38.96 122.99 83.17
CA ILE A 40 38.75 124.14 82.25
C ILE A 40 37.42 124.86 82.54
N GLU A 41 37.32 125.49 83.73
CA GLU A 41 36.09 126.20 84.19
C GLU A 41 35.55 127.29 83.22
N GLU A 42 36.39 127.97 82.41
CA GLU A 42 35.98 128.96 81.38
C GLU A 42 37.08 129.13 80.29
N GLU A 43 36.76 128.93 78.99
CA GLU A 43 37.56 129.24 77.77
C GLU A 43 39.11 129.11 77.89
N ALA A 44 39.65 127.89 77.84
CA ALA A 44 41.11 127.67 77.70
C ALA A 44 41.51 127.07 76.34
N LEU A 45 42.74 127.39 75.92
CA LEU A 45 43.48 126.69 74.86
C LEU A 45 44.75 126.15 75.53
N VAL A 46 44.89 124.83 75.58
CA VAL A 46 45.92 124.15 76.37
C VAL A 46 46.94 123.50 75.42
N GLU A 47 48.00 124.24 75.13
CA GLU A 47 49.16 123.85 74.29
C GLU A 47 50.08 122.93 75.15
N VAL A 48 49.73 121.65 75.34
CA VAL A 48 50.50 120.69 76.18
C VAL A 48 51.58 120.01 75.35
N LEU A 49 52.83 120.40 75.59
CA LEU A 49 53.95 119.97 74.76
C LEU A 49 54.56 118.61 75.13
N GLN A 50 54.75 118.31 76.43
CA GLN A 50 55.30 117.04 76.95
C GLN A 50 54.94 116.82 78.44
N GLU A 51 54.19 115.76 78.74
CA GLU A 51 53.85 115.21 80.07
C GLU A 51 53.86 113.65 79.98
N GLU A 52 53.45 112.91 81.03
CA GLU A 52 53.25 111.43 80.97
C GLU A 52 51.75 111.03 81.03
N GLU A 53 50.98 111.65 81.93
CA GLU A 53 49.58 111.32 82.28
C GLU A 53 48.80 112.66 82.35
N LEU A 54 47.82 112.90 81.46
CA LEU A 54 46.97 114.11 81.42
C LEU A 54 45.48 113.76 81.55
N ASN A 55 44.79 114.41 82.48
CA ASN A 55 43.32 114.42 82.51
C ASN A 55 42.82 115.84 82.22
N VAL A 56 41.91 115.98 81.26
CA VAL A 56 41.24 117.26 80.96
C VAL A 56 39.74 117.10 81.17
N GLU A 57 39.22 117.89 82.11
CA GLU A 57 37.82 117.92 82.54
C GLU A 57 37.22 119.21 81.93
N ILE A 58 36.24 119.08 81.03
CA ILE A 58 35.81 120.15 80.09
C ILE A 58 34.32 120.50 80.25
N ASP A 59 33.98 121.27 81.29
CA ASP A 59 32.60 121.69 81.67
C ASP A 59 31.80 122.39 80.54
N GLU A 60 32.47 123.12 79.63
CA GLU A 60 31.77 123.85 78.55
C GLU A 60 32.47 123.69 77.19
N LYS A 61 33.70 124.25 77.05
CA LYS A 61 34.47 124.35 75.79
C LYS A 61 35.97 124.48 76.02
N ALA A 62 36.74 123.56 75.44
CA ALA A 62 38.17 123.69 75.27
C ALA A 62 38.59 123.32 73.84
N LEU A 63 39.78 123.78 73.45
CA LEU A 63 40.57 123.17 72.40
C LEU A 63 41.86 122.66 73.05
N VAL A 64 42.03 121.35 72.97
CA VAL A 64 43.10 120.59 73.62
C VAL A 64 44.08 120.17 72.54
N GLU A 65 45.19 120.92 72.43
CA GLU A 65 46.26 120.71 71.44
C GLU A 65 47.40 119.97 72.16
N VAL A 66 47.36 118.64 72.13
CA VAL A 66 48.28 117.76 72.89
C VAL A 66 49.28 117.11 71.96
N LEU A 67 50.55 117.48 72.14
CA LEU A 67 51.58 117.22 71.12
C LEU A 67 52.39 115.94 71.34
N GLN A 68 52.66 115.53 72.59
CA GLN A 68 53.33 114.27 72.95
C GLN A 68 53.07 113.88 74.43
N GLN A 69 52.41 112.75 74.72
CA GLN A 69 52.42 112.11 76.06
C GLN A 69 52.30 110.58 75.97
N LYS A 70 51.64 109.91 76.93
CA LYS A 70 51.54 108.44 77.04
C LYS A 70 50.15 107.93 77.48
N GLU A 71 49.40 108.69 78.26
CA GLU A 71 48.02 108.39 78.68
C GLU A 71 47.26 109.73 78.77
N LEU A 72 46.12 109.85 78.08
CA LEU A 72 45.24 111.02 78.13
C LEU A 72 43.80 110.59 78.34
N ASN A 73 43.16 111.11 79.39
CA ASN A 73 41.73 110.91 79.63
C ASN A 73 41.02 112.26 79.47
N VAL A 74 39.98 112.35 78.63
CA VAL A 74 39.26 113.59 78.32
C VAL A 74 37.77 113.42 78.59
N GLU A 75 37.27 114.11 79.63
CA GLU A 75 35.89 114.01 80.13
C GLU A 75 35.12 115.29 79.72
N ILE A 76 34.05 115.16 78.93
CA ILE A 76 33.46 116.23 78.11
C ILE A 76 31.93 116.33 78.34
N GLU A 77 31.49 117.12 79.33
CA GLU A 77 30.05 117.34 79.62
C GLU A 77 29.26 117.99 78.45
N GLU A 78 29.86 118.89 77.65
CA GLU A 78 29.11 119.57 76.57
C GLU A 78 29.76 119.48 75.18
N LYS A 79 30.92 120.14 74.94
CA LYS A 79 31.58 120.27 73.61
C LYS A 79 33.08 120.47 73.68
N ALA A 80 33.85 119.51 73.14
CA ALA A 80 35.28 119.68 72.88
C ALA A 80 35.62 119.46 71.39
N LEU A 81 36.79 119.99 70.99
CA LEU A 81 37.56 119.47 69.86
C LEU A 81 38.90 119.02 70.44
N VAL A 82 39.20 117.74 70.25
CA VAL A 82 40.34 117.03 70.83
C VAL A 82 41.33 116.79 69.68
N GLU A 83 42.40 117.60 69.61
CA GLU A 83 43.42 117.56 68.55
C GLU A 83 44.71 116.95 69.15
N VAL A 84 44.84 115.63 69.03
CA VAL A 84 45.87 114.85 69.75
C VAL A 84 46.84 114.20 68.76
N LEU A 85 48.11 114.55 68.88
CA LEU A 85 49.08 114.36 67.78
C LEU A 85 50.03 113.16 67.92
N GLN A 86 50.38 112.71 69.13
CA GLN A 86 51.23 111.51 69.41
C GLN A 86 51.10 111.02 70.88
N GLN A 87 50.60 109.82 71.16
CA GLN A 87 50.68 109.16 72.49
C GLN A 87 50.74 107.62 72.39
N GLU A 88 50.52 106.93 73.52
CA GLU A 88 50.25 105.50 73.59
C GLU A 88 48.72 105.31 73.82
N GLU A 89 48.12 105.75 74.94
CA GLU A 89 46.69 105.51 75.29
C GLU A 89 45.86 106.81 75.35
N LEU A 90 44.61 106.81 74.84
CA LEU A 90 43.68 107.95 74.90
C LEU A 90 42.23 107.49 75.16
N ASN A 91 41.62 107.92 76.27
CA ASN A 91 40.22 107.62 76.60
C ASN A 91 39.40 108.93 76.57
N VAL A 92 38.22 108.93 75.93
CA VAL A 92 37.43 110.14 75.67
C VAL A 92 35.94 109.90 75.96
N GLU A 93 35.46 110.40 77.10
CA GLU A 93 34.10 110.21 77.64
C GLU A 93 33.26 111.49 77.41
N ILE A 94 32.12 111.40 76.71
CA ILE A 94 31.40 112.55 76.11
C ILE A 94 29.87 112.47 76.35
N GLU A 95 29.32 113.29 77.24
CA GLU A 95 27.85 113.29 77.51
C GLU A 95 27.01 113.84 76.33
N GLU A 96 27.43 114.89 75.61
CA GLU A 96 26.59 115.47 74.52
C GLU A 96 27.19 115.37 73.11
N LYS A 97 28.28 116.10 72.79
CA LYS A 97 28.85 116.18 71.41
C LYS A 97 30.34 116.45 71.35
N ALA A 98 31.09 115.60 70.66
CA ALA A 98 32.49 115.82 70.32
C ALA A 98 32.75 115.83 68.81
N LEU A 99 33.91 116.39 68.47
CA LEU A 99 34.67 116.00 67.30
C LEU A 99 36.05 115.56 67.82
N VAL A 100 36.38 114.29 67.59
CA VAL A 100 37.63 113.66 68.02
C VAL A 100 38.54 113.59 66.79
N GLU A 101 39.59 114.41 66.72
CA GLU A 101 40.56 114.48 65.61
C GLU A 101 41.92 113.98 66.11
N VAL A 102 42.14 112.67 66.04
CA VAL A 102 43.30 112.01 66.66
C VAL A 102 44.22 111.47 65.57
N LEU A 103 45.51 111.80 65.68
CA LEU A 103 46.42 111.80 64.54
C LEU A 103 47.54 110.75 64.56
N GLN A 104 47.92 110.21 65.74
CA GLN A 104 48.77 109.02 65.96
C GLN A 104 48.69 108.52 67.43
N GLN A 105 48.12 107.37 67.81
CA GLN A 105 48.25 106.75 69.16
C GLN A 105 48.69 105.26 69.07
N GLU A 106 48.69 104.53 70.19
CA GLU A 106 48.63 103.05 70.23
C GLU A 106 47.14 102.66 70.44
N GLU A 107 46.50 103.01 71.57
CA GLU A 107 45.09 102.67 71.93
C GLU A 107 44.20 103.93 72.05
N LEU A 108 42.96 103.90 71.54
CA LEU A 108 41.95 104.97 71.66
C LEU A 108 40.55 104.45 72.03
N ASN A 109 40.05 104.73 73.22
CA ASN A 109 38.67 104.42 73.62
C ASN A 109 37.79 105.68 73.61
N VAL A 110 36.59 105.65 73.01
CA VAL A 110 35.70 106.81 72.85
C VAL A 110 34.25 106.45 73.24
N GLU A 111 33.78 106.93 74.39
CA GLU A 111 32.45 106.65 74.96
C GLU A 111 31.57 107.91 74.81
N ILE A 112 30.43 107.83 74.10
CA ILE A 112 29.55 109.00 73.80
C ILE A 112 28.07 108.71 74.08
N GLU A 113 27.44 109.38 75.06
CA GLU A 113 25.99 109.25 75.29
C GLU A 113 25.17 109.78 74.08
N GLU A 114 25.21 111.10 73.75
CA GLU A 114 24.32 111.63 72.69
C GLU A 114 24.87 111.46 71.24
N LYS A 115 25.76 112.33 70.70
CA LYS A 115 26.15 112.26 69.26
C LYS A 115 27.61 112.58 68.93
N ALA A 116 28.24 111.73 68.12
CA ALA A 116 29.66 111.80 67.81
C ALA A 116 29.98 112.13 66.34
N LEU A 117 31.18 112.67 66.13
CA LEU A 117 31.95 112.47 64.91
C LEU A 117 33.38 112.12 65.32
N VAL A 118 33.81 110.92 64.98
CA VAL A 118 35.12 110.35 65.33
C VAL A 118 35.95 110.32 64.05
N GLU A 119 36.91 111.23 63.89
CA GLU A 119 37.80 111.33 62.71
C GLU A 119 39.22 110.92 63.15
N VAL A 120 39.54 109.62 63.02
CA VAL A 120 40.76 109.04 63.62
C VAL A 120 41.72 108.53 62.56
N LEU A 121 42.99 108.91 62.71
CA LEU A 121 44.07 108.62 61.79
C LEU A 121 45.24 107.94 62.55
N GLN A 122 45.67 106.75 62.12
CA GLN A 122 46.91 106.06 62.53
C GLN A 122 47.01 105.59 64.01
N GLN A 123 46.21 104.63 64.48
CA GLN A 123 46.36 103.98 65.79
C GLN A 123 46.90 102.52 65.67
N GLU A 124 47.01 101.80 66.79
CA GLU A 124 47.02 100.33 66.85
C GLU A 124 45.60 99.83 67.19
N GLU A 125 44.90 100.33 68.23
CA GLU A 125 43.53 99.92 68.63
C GLU A 125 42.59 101.15 68.77
N LEU A 126 41.32 101.05 68.34
CA LEU A 126 40.29 102.10 68.48
C LEU A 126 38.93 101.52 68.87
N ASN A 127 38.45 101.74 70.09
CA ASN A 127 37.14 101.30 70.56
C ASN A 127 36.17 102.50 70.68
N VAL A 128 34.92 102.36 70.23
CA VAL A 128 33.96 103.47 70.09
C VAL A 128 32.56 103.03 70.54
N GLU A 129 32.14 103.41 71.75
CA GLU A 129 30.86 103.06 72.40
C GLU A 129 29.89 104.27 72.36
N ILE A 130 28.68 104.17 71.80
CA ILE A 130 27.79 105.32 71.52
C ILE A 130 26.29 105.03 71.74
N GLU A 131 25.59 105.68 72.69
CA GLU A 131 24.14 105.43 72.88
C GLU A 131 23.28 105.96 71.70
N GLU A 132 23.33 107.24 71.28
CA GLU A 132 22.38 107.79 70.26
C GLU A 132 22.86 107.75 68.78
N GLU A 133 23.59 108.75 68.24
CA GLU A 133 23.96 108.77 66.79
C GLU A 133 25.47 108.98 66.55
N ALA A 134 26.07 108.11 65.73
CA ALA A 134 27.48 108.13 65.37
C ALA A 134 27.77 108.55 63.91
N LEU A 135 28.96 109.11 63.70
CA LEU A 135 29.70 108.97 62.45
C LEU A 135 31.17 108.66 62.81
N VAL A 136 31.69 107.53 62.33
CA VAL A 136 33.05 107.05 62.59
C VAL A 136 33.81 107.04 61.27
N GLU A 137 34.69 108.02 61.05
CA GLU A 137 35.62 108.11 59.90
C GLU A 137 37.02 107.69 60.39
N ALA A 138 37.39 106.41 60.21
CA ALA A 138 38.57 105.81 60.84
C ALA A 138 39.56 105.25 59.81
N LEU A 139 40.83 105.67 59.87
CA LEU A 139 41.83 105.37 58.86
C LEU A 139 43.18 104.92 59.44
N GLN A 140 43.65 103.73 59.04
CA GLN A 140 44.92 103.10 59.42
C GLN A 140 45.02 102.71 60.90
N GLN A 141 44.21 101.76 61.36
CA GLN A 141 44.38 101.09 62.67
C GLN A 141 45.11 99.74 62.50
N GLU A 142 45.34 99.03 63.61
CA GLU A 142 45.41 97.55 63.60
C GLU A 142 43.99 97.03 63.93
N GLU A 143 43.36 97.37 65.07
CA GLU A 143 42.00 96.97 65.49
C GLU A 143 41.03 98.18 65.62
N LEU A 144 39.74 98.01 65.31
CA LEU A 144 38.68 99.02 65.48
C LEU A 144 37.35 98.40 65.93
N ASN A 145 36.91 98.65 67.17
CA ASN A 145 35.63 98.17 67.70
C ASN A 145 34.61 99.32 67.81
N VAL A 146 33.35 99.12 67.42
CA VAL A 146 32.33 100.17 67.31
C VAL A 146 30.97 99.66 67.83
N GLU A 147 30.61 99.96 69.07
CA GLU A 147 29.39 99.55 69.78
C GLU A 147 28.38 100.73 69.83
N ILE A 148 27.15 100.61 69.29
CA ILE A 148 26.23 101.76 69.11
C ILE A 148 24.74 101.39 69.35
N GLU A 149 24.04 101.94 70.36
CA GLU A 149 22.61 101.60 70.57
C GLU A 149 21.72 102.12 69.40
N GLU A 150 21.57 103.43 69.13
CA GLU A 150 20.61 103.88 68.10
C GLU A 150 21.15 103.79 66.65
N LYS A 151 22.07 104.65 66.18
CA LYS A 151 22.37 104.76 64.73
C LYS A 151 23.80 105.10 64.35
N ALA A 152 24.39 104.29 63.46
CA ALA A 152 25.74 104.45 62.97
C ALA A 152 25.84 104.95 61.52
N LEU A 153 26.98 105.57 61.23
CA LEU A 153 27.61 105.54 59.91
C LEU A 153 29.11 105.32 60.11
N VAL A 154 29.66 104.21 59.63
CA VAL A 154 31.05 103.79 59.81
C VAL A 154 31.77 103.84 58.46
N GLU A 155 32.58 104.86 58.24
CA GLU A 155 33.51 105.01 57.10
C GLU A 155 34.92 104.55 57.53
N ALA A 156 35.33 103.31 57.23
CA ALA A 156 36.60 102.75 57.73
C ALA A 156 37.59 102.36 56.62
N LEU A 157 38.90 102.62 56.80
CA LEU A 157 39.89 102.44 55.74
C LEU A 157 41.29 102.03 56.22
N GLN A 158 41.79 100.86 55.79
CA GLN A 158 43.14 100.33 56.07
C GLN A 158 43.42 99.86 57.51
N GLN A 159 42.49 99.12 58.15
CA GLN A 159 42.77 98.45 59.43
C GLN A 159 43.35 97.04 59.21
N GLU A 160 43.65 96.31 60.29
CA GLU A 160 43.77 94.83 60.29
C GLU A 160 42.41 94.22 60.71
N GLU A 161 41.81 94.56 61.85
CA GLU A 161 40.50 94.07 62.35
C GLU A 161 39.48 95.24 62.53
N LEU A 162 38.19 94.97 62.31
CA LEU A 162 37.08 95.92 62.52
C LEU A 162 35.82 95.23 63.05
N ASN A 163 35.39 95.47 64.28
CA ASN A 163 34.14 94.95 64.86
C ASN A 163 33.09 96.07 65.00
N VAL A 164 31.83 95.82 64.65
CA VAL A 164 30.76 96.83 64.61
C VAL A 164 29.44 96.27 65.16
N GLU A 165 29.12 96.54 66.43
CA GLU A 165 27.92 96.07 67.17
C GLU A 165 26.89 97.22 67.27
N ILE A 166 25.64 97.07 66.79
CA ILE A 166 24.67 98.19 66.69
C ILE A 166 23.20 97.77 66.95
N GLU A 167 22.49 98.30 67.96
CA GLU A 167 21.07 97.90 68.18
C GLU A 167 20.16 98.35 67.00
N GLU A 168 19.88 99.65 66.76
CA GLU A 168 18.87 100.01 65.73
C GLU A 168 19.39 100.03 64.26
N LYS A 169 20.28 100.94 63.82
CA LYS A 169 20.59 101.08 62.37
C LYS A 169 22.01 101.43 61.98
N ALA A 170 22.53 100.79 60.92
CA ALA A 170 23.87 101.03 60.40
C ALA A 170 23.93 101.50 58.94
N LEU A 171 25.02 102.20 58.61
CA LEU A 171 25.62 102.20 57.28
C LEU A 171 27.13 102.01 57.46
N VAL A 172 27.71 100.93 56.95
CA VAL A 172 29.12 100.54 57.13
C VAL A 172 29.80 100.57 55.76
N GLU A 173 30.48 101.66 55.41
CA GLU A 173 31.24 101.84 54.15
C GLU A 173 32.74 101.62 54.43
N VAL A 174 33.32 100.48 54.04
CA VAL A 174 34.66 100.08 54.49
C VAL A 174 35.60 99.62 53.37
N LEU A 175 36.91 99.82 53.56
CA LEU A 175 37.90 99.64 52.50
C LEU A 175 39.28 99.16 53.02
N GLN A 176 39.71 97.98 52.60
CA GLN A 176 41.00 97.35 52.92
C GLN A 176 41.18 97.03 54.41
N GLN A 177 40.50 96.01 54.92
CA GLN A 177 40.80 95.38 56.23
C GLN A 177 41.56 94.05 56.02
N GLU A 178 41.98 93.39 57.11
CA GLU A 178 42.16 91.94 57.12
C GLU A 178 40.83 91.29 57.56
N GLU A 179 40.19 91.68 58.68
CA GLU A 179 38.91 91.16 59.20
C GLU A 179 37.87 92.29 59.41
N LEU A 180 36.58 92.06 59.11
CA LEU A 180 35.45 92.92 59.48
C LEU A 180 34.29 92.08 60.05
N ASN A 181 33.87 92.34 61.29
CA ASN A 181 32.67 91.74 61.91
C ASN A 181 31.60 92.82 62.14
N VAL A 182 30.32 92.52 61.86
CA VAL A 182 29.20 93.48 61.93
C VAL A 182 27.96 92.82 62.55
N GLU A 183 27.61 93.13 63.80
CA GLU A 183 26.48 92.59 64.57
C GLU A 183 25.38 93.68 64.74
N ILE A 184 24.13 93.50 64.27
CA ILE A 184 23.12 94.58 64.22
C ILE A 184 21.66 94.11 64.51
N GLU A 185 20.91 94.68 65.48
CA GLU A 185 19.51 94.25 65.70
C GLU A 185 18.52 94.71 64.58
N GLU A 186 18.28 96.01 64.26
CA GLU A 186 17.14 96.41 63.38
C GLU A 186 17.43 96.53 61.85
N GLU A 187 18.18 97.53 61.34
CA GLU A 187 18.39 97.68 59.87
C GLU A 187 19.79 98.18 59.45
N ALA A 188 20.50 97.40 58.62
CA ALA A 188 21.86 97.67 58.13
C ALA A 188 21.96 98.01 56.63
N LEU A 189 23.09 98.61 56.27
CA LEU A 189 23.65 98.66 54.91
C LEU A 189 25.17 98.54 55.02
N VAL A 190 25.78 97.48 54.49
CA VAL A 190 27.22 97.21 54.56
C VAL A 190 27.82 97.27 53.15
N GLU A 191 28.54 98.35 52.82
CA GLU A 191 29.33 98.52 51.58
C GLU A 191 30.81 98.20 51.88
N ALA A 192 31.33 97.04 51.45
CA ALA A 192 32.65 96.54 51.85
C ALA A 192 33.59 96.20 50.68
N LEU A 193 34.85 96.63 50.75
CA LEU A 193 35.83 96.51 49.65
C LEU A 193 37.23 96.07 50.11
N GLN A 194 37.71 94.93 49.61
CA GLN A 194 39.09 94.41 49.76
C GLN A 194 39.50 93.92 51.16
N GLN A 195 38.71 93.06 51.80
CA GLN A 195 39.09 92.43 53.08
C GLN A 195 39.83 91.10 52.86
N GLU A 196 40.32 90.47 53.93
CA GLU A 196 40.56 89.00 53.93
C GLU A 196 39.26 88.31 54.43
N GLU A 197 38.67 88.66 55.58
CA GLU A 197 37.42 88.09 56.14
C GLU A 197 36.33 89.17 56.39
N LEU A 198 35.04 88.83 56.22
CA LEU A 198 33.89 89.70 56.50
C LEU A 198 32.70 88.93 57.09
N ASN A 199 32.42 89.06 58.38
CA ASN A 199 31.26 88.48 59.06
C ASN A 199 30.15 89.53 59.31
N VAL A 200 28.88 89.20 59.06
CA VAL A 200 27.74 90.13 59.17
C VAL A 200 26.50 89.43 59.79
N GLU A 201 26.24 89.64 61.08
CA GLU A 201 25.12 89.08 61.88
C GLU A 201 24.03 90.15 62.10
N ILE A 202 22.76 89.95 61.67
CA ILE A 202 21.72 91.01 61.69
C ILE A 202 20.30 90.48 61.99
N GLU A 203 19.61 90.91 63.07
CA GLU A 203 18.24 90.40 63.34
C GLU A 203 17.21 90.82 62.25
N GLU A 204 16.76 92.09 62.13
CA GLU A 204 15.65 92.40 61.19
C GLU A 204 16.10 92.47 59.71
N LYS A 205 16.96 93.40 59.25
CA LYS A 205 17.20 93.56 57.79
C LYS A 205 18.59 94.07 57.38
N ALA A 206 19.13 93.52 56.30
CA ALA A 206 20.39 93.93 55.70
C ALA A 206 20.29 94.36 54.23
N LEU A 207 21.30 95.10 53.79
CA LEU A 207 21.77 95.16 52.42
C LEU A 207 23.30 95.10 52.47
N VAL A 208 23.92 94.07 51.90
CA VAL A 208 25.38 93.82 51.94
C VAL A 208 25.93 93.91 50.51
N GLU A 209 26.61 95.02 50.17
CA GLU A 209 27.34 95.21 48.91
C GLU A 209 28.85 94.92 49.16
N ALA A 210 29.34 93.73 48.81
CA ALA A 210 30.69 93.27 49.14
C ALA A 210 31.56 92.97 47.90
N LEU A 211 32.82 93.38 47.90
CA LEU A 211 33.70 93.34 46.73
C LEU A 211 35.17 93.01 47.07
N GLN A 212 35.70 91.91 46.53
CA GLN A 212 37.10 91.48 46.65
C GLN A 212 37.56 91.02 48.04
N GLN A 213 36.77 90.21 48.75
CA GLN A 213 37.21 89.59 50.01
C GLN A 213 37.98 88.28 49.74
N GLU A 214 38.55 87.63 50.77
CA GLU A 214 38.86 86.19 50.71
C GLU A 214 37.63 85.41 51.24
N GLU A 215 37.07 85.71 52.41
CA GLU A 215 35.88 85.09 53.03
C GLU A 215 34.78 86.13 53.33
N LEU A 216 33.49 85.76 53.23
CA LEU A 216 32.32 86.60 53.55
C LEU A 216 31.19 85.76 54.16
N ASN A 217 30.89 85.94 55.44
CA ASN A 217 29.81 85.25 56.16
C ASN A 217 28.67 86.23 56.51
N VAL A 218 27.41 85.84 56.31
CA VAL A 218 26.24 86.73 56.47
C VAL A 218 25.07 85.99 57.13
N GLU A 219 24.79 86.22 58.42
CA GLU A 219 23.74 85.59 59.24
C GLU A 219 22.60 86.62 59.51
N ILE A 220 21.33 86.36 59.11
CA ILE A 220 20.25 87.38 59.17
C ILE A 220 18.85 86.80 59.51
N GLU A 221 18.15 87.23 60.57
CA GLU A 221 16.80 86.67 60.85
C GLU A 221 15.73 87.10 59.80
N GLU A 222 15.36 88.38 59.64
CA GLU A 222 14.16 88.73 58.82
C GLU A 222 14.41 88.92 57.31
N LYS A 223 15.32 89.81 56.83
CA LYS A 223 15.42 90.19 55.38
C LYS A 223 16.80 90.65 54.90
N ALA A 224 17.44 89.89 54.02
CA ALA A 224 18.67 90.27 53.34
C ALA A 224 18.47 90.77 51.90
N LEU A 225 19.48 91.51 51.43
CA LEU A 225 19.88 91.60 50.02
C LEU A 225 21.42 91.58 50.01
N VAL A 226 22.04 90.57 49.44
CA VAL A 226 23.51 90.38 49.39
C VAL A 226 23.97 90.51 47.94
N GLU A 227 24.65 91.61 47.60
CA GLU A 227 25.33 91.83 46.32
C GLU A 227 26.85 91.58 46.51
N ALA A 228 27.37 90.44 46.07
CA ALA A 228 28.73 89.99 46.32
C ALA A 228 29.55 89.75 45.03
N LEU A 229 30.80 90.19 44.99
CA LEU A 229 31.63 90.18 43.78
C LEU A 229 33.12 89.90 44.06
N GLN A 230 33.66 88.82 43.49
CA GLN A 230 35.09 88.44 43.56
C GLN A 230 35.61 88.03 44.95
N GLN A 231 34.88 87.18 45.68
CA GLN A 231 35.40 86.57 46.91
C GLN A 231 36.21 85.28 46.60
N GLU A 232 36.85 84.66 47.61
CA GLU A 232 37.20 83.23 47.52
C GLU A 232 36.02 82.39 48.09
N GLU A 233 35.53 82.66 49.31
CA GLU A 233 34.39 81.97 49.97
C GLU A 233 33.24 82.96 50.32
N LEU A 234 31.98 82.51 50.27
CA LEU A 234 30.80 83.29 50.67
C LEU A 234 29.73 82.40 51.35
N ASN A 235 29.48 82.59 52.64
CA ASN A 235 28.44 81.89 53.41
C ASN A 235 27.28 82.84 53.77
N VAL A 236 26.02 82.40 53.60
CA VAL A 236 24.82 83.24 53.81
C VAL A 236 23.69 82.45 54.50
N GLU A 237 23.41 82.71 55.78
CA GLU A 237 22.39 82.04 56.63
C GLU A 237 21.22 83.02 56.94
N ILE A 238 19.96 82.73 56.56
CA ILE A 238 18.84 83.71 56.64
C ILE A 238 17.45 83.10 56.96
N GLU A 239 16.86 83.36 58.14
CA GLU A 239 15.56 82.74 58.52
C GLU A 239 14.39 83.12 57.56
N GLU A 240 14.03 84.40 57.35
CA GLU A 240 12.76 84.73 56.63
C GLU A 240 12.90 85.07 55.14
N LYS A 241 13.83 85.94 54.67
CA LYS A 241 13.95 86.32 53.23
C LYS A 241 15.34 86.72 52.75
N ALA A 242 15.79 86.13 51.64
CA ALA A 242 16.99 86.55 50.94
C ALA A 242 16.72 87.08 49.51
N LEU A 243 17.68 87.87 49.04
CA LEU A 243 18.05 87.98 47.63
C LEU A 243 19.58 87.99 47.60
N VAL A 244 20.22 87.01 46.95
CA VAL A 244 21.68 86.87 46.86
C VAL A 244 22.09 87.02 45.39
N GLU A 245 22.68 88.15 45.03
CA GLU A 245 23.31 88.42 43.72
C GLU A 245 24.83 88.21 43.85
N ALA A 246 25.37 87.10 43.36
CA ALA A 246 26.77 86.69 43.56
C ALA A 246 27.53 86.46 42.24
N LEU A 247 28.77 86.95 42.15
CA LEU A 247 29.55 86.96 40.90
C LEU A 247 31.06 86.74 41.12
N GLN A 248 31.62 85.69 40.52
CA GLN A 248 33.05 85.36 40.52
C GLN A 248 33.65 84.96 41.88
N GLN A 249 32.99 84.09 42.64
CA GLN A 249 33.57 83.49 43.86
C GLN A 249 34.38 82.23 43.52
N GLU A 250 35.10 81.63 44.47
CA GLU A 250 35.52 80.22 44.37
C GLU A 250 34.40 79.33 44.98
N GLU A 251 33.94 79.58 46.22
CA GLU A 251 32.86 78.85 46.92
C GLU A 251 31.69 79.79 47.34
N LEU A 252 30.45 79.29 47.36
CA LEU A 252 29.24 80.04 47.78
C LEU A 252 28.23 79.13 48.47
N ASN A 253 28.04 79.25 49.78
CA ASN A 253 27.06 78.50 50.58
C ASN A 253 25.88 79.41 51.00
N VAL A 254 24.64 78.94 50.90
CA VAL A 254 23.43 79.74 51.15
C VAL A 254 22.34 78.90 51.87
N GLU A 255 22.10 79.14 53.17
CA GLU A 255 21.13 78.46 54.04
C GLU A 255 19.94 79.40 54.36
N ILE A 256 18.69 79.08 54.04
CA ILE A 256 17.55 80.04 54.15
C ILE A 256 16.20 79.36 54.46
N ASP A 257 15.56 79.60 55.62
CA ASP A 257 14.26 78.96 55.91
C ASP A 257 13.14 79.43 54.94
N GLU A 258 12.60 80.64 55.02
CA GLU A 258 11.27 80.91 54.44
C GLU A 258 11.29 81.19 52.92
N LYS A 259 12.12 82.12 52.38
CA LYS A 259 12.10 82.53 50.93
C LYS A 259 13.43 83.08 50.39
N ALA A 260 14.03 82.38 49.43
CA ALA A 260 15.21 82.83 48.69
C ALA A 260 14.92 83.36 47.27
N LEU A 261 15.86 84.16 46.78
CA LEU A 261 16.18 84.34 45.36
C LEU A 261 17.71 84.35 45.25
N VAL A 262 18.32 83.42 44.54
CA VAL A 262 19.78 83.31 44.38
C VAL A 262 20.11 83.50 42.89
N GLU A 263 20.74 84.62 42.53
CA GLU A 263 21.26 84.93 41.19
C GLU A 263 22.80 84.79 41.22
N ALA A 264 23.35 83.68 40.71
CA ALA A 264 24.77 83.33 40.83
C ALA A 264 25.47 83.17 39.47
N LEU A 265 26.71 83.65 39.35
CA LEU A 265 27.42 83.70 38.07
C LEU A 265 28.96 83.54 38.21
N GLN A 266 29.53 82.52 37.56
CA GLN A 266 30.98 82.25 37.50
C GLN A 266 31.65 81.87 38.82
N GLN A 267 31.06 80.98 39.61
CA GLN A 267 31.72 80.40 40.80
C GLN A 267 32.55 79.16 40.43
N GLU A 268 33.34 78.60 41.35
CA GLU A 268 33.80 77.20 41.22
C GLU A 268 32.75 76.27 41.87
N GLU A 269 32.34 76.49 43.13
CA GLU A 269 31.31 75.72 43.88
C GLU A 269 30.14 76.63 44.35
N LEU A 270 28.91 76.10 44.42
CA LEU A 270 27.72 76.78 44.94
C LEU A 270 26.76 75.80 45.64
N ASN A 271 26.56 75.95 46.96
CA ASN A 271 25.66 75.12 47.78
C ASN A 271 24.47 75.97 48.28
N VAL A 272 23.24 75.44 48.20
CA VAL A 272 22.01 76.18 48.52
C VAL A 272 20.99 75.31 49.28
N GLU A 273 20.81 75.53 50.58
CA GLU A 273 19.90 74.80 51.49
C GLU A 273 18.69 75.68 51.89
N ILE A 274 17.44 75.28 51.63
CA ILE A 274 16.25 76.16 51.79
C ILE A 274 14.98 75.42 52.28
N GLU A 275 14.42 75.75 53.46
CA GLU A 275 13.18 75.09 53.94
C GLU A 275 11.96 75.37 53.00
N GLU A 276 11.39 76.58 52.94
CA GLU A 276 10.04 76.77 52.38
C GLU A 276 10.00 77.18 50.89
N LYS A 277 10.91 78.02 50.35
CA LYS A 277 10.76 78.52 48.96
C LYS A 277 12.03 79.09 48.30
N ALA A 278 12.54 78.44 47.26
CA ALA A 278 13.64 78.92 46.44
C ALA A 278 13.21 79.50 45.09
N LEU A 279 14.07 80.37 44.55
CA LEU A 279 14.30 80.48 43.11
C LEU A 279 15.81 80.66 42.88
N VAL A 280 16.44 79.78 42.12
CA VAL A 280 17.89 79.74 41.88
C VAL A 280 18.14 79.95 40.39
N GLU A 281 18.73 81.08 40.01
CA GLU A 281 19.22 81.38 38.66
C GLU A 281 20.76 81.29 38.68
N ALA A 282 21.35 80.23 38.10
CA ALA A 282 22.81 79.99 38.16
C ALA A 282 23.46 79.80 36.78
N LEU A 283 24.66 80.35 36.57
CA LEU A 283 25.32 80.38 35.25
C LEU A 283 26.85 80.28 35.34
N GLN A 284 27.44 79.27 34.68
CA GLN A 284 28.90 79.06 34.56
C GLN A 284 29.64 78.70 35.85
N GLN A 285 29.11 77.76 36.65
CA GLN A 285 29.82 77.21 37.81
C GLN A 285 30.65 75.97 37.42
N GLU A 286 31.54 75.46 38.28
CA GLU A 286 32.07 74.09 38.14
C GLU A 286 31.11 73.10 38.85
N GLU A 287 30.73 73.32 40.11
CA GLU A 287 29.77 72.50 40.89
C GLU A 287 28.59 73.34 41.44
N LEU A 288 27.40 72.74 41.56
CA LEU A 288 26.20 73.36 42.13
C LEU A 288 25.34 72.35 42.91
N ASN A 289 25.23 72.47 44.23
CA ASN A 289 24.37 71.64 45.09
C ASN A 289 23.16 72.45 45.60
N VAL A 290 21.94 71.88 45.56
CA VAL A 290 20.69 72.59 45.93
C VAL A 290 19.73 71.66 46.71
N GLU A 291 19.58 71.88 48.02
CA GLU A 291 18.72 71.10 48.94
C GLU A 291 17.49 71.94 49.38
N ILE A 292 16.25 71.48 49.16
CA ILE A 292 15.04 72.32 49.38
C ILE A 292 13.83 71.50 49.91
N GLU A 293 13.30 71.80 51.10
CA GLU A 293 12.09 71.08 51.60
C GLU A 293 10.83 71.40 50.76
N GLU A 294 10.21 72.58 50.84
CA GLU A 294 8.82 72.76 50.37
C GLU A 294 8.69 73.08 48.86
N LYS A 295 9.41 74.07 48.28
CA LYS A 295 9.27 74.46 46.84
C LYS A 295 10.52 75.08 46.20
N ALA A 296 10.99 74.48 45.12
CA ALA A 296 12.06 75.00 44.27
C ALA A 296 11.56 75.61 42.95
N LEU A 297 12.39 76.48 42.38
CA LEU A 297 12.52 76.69 40.94
C LEU A 297 14.01 76.89 40.64
N VAL A 298 14.61 76.05 39.81
CA VAL A 298 16.05 76.02 39.52
C VAL A 298 16.23 76.24 38.02
N GLU A 299 16.62 77.44 37.59
CA GLU A 299 16.92 77.83 36.20
C GLU A 299 18.44 77.92 36.01
N VAL A 300 19.07 76.97 35.32
CA VAL A 300 20.54 76.86 35.27
C VAL A 300 21.14 76.65 33.88
N LEU A 301 22.39 77.10 33.69
CA LEU A 301 23.04 77.12 32.38
C LEU A 301 24.58 77.00 32.46
N GLN A 302 25.17 76.03 31.77
CA GLN A 302 26.62 75.87 31.57
C GLN A 302 27.46 75.57 32.83
N GLN A 303 27.04 74.63 33.67
CA GLN A 303 27.85 74.12 34.78
C GLN A 303 28.71 72.91 34.34
N GLU A 304 29.67 72.45 35.15
CA GLU A 304 30.21 71.09 34.99
C GLU A 304 29.30 70.08 35.73
N GLU A 305 29.01 70.24 37.02
CA GLU A 305 28.10 69.39 37.83
C GLU A 305 26.93 70.20 38.46
N LEU A 306 25.73 69.60 38.53
CA LEU A 306 24.57 70.12 39.27
C LEU A 306 23.87 68.98 40.04
N ASN A 307 23.73 69.12 41.36
CA ASN A 307 23.00 68.23 42.26
C ASN A 307 21.79 68.96 42.88
N VAL A 308 20.61 68.34 42.90
CA VAL A 308 19.36 68.96 43.36
C VAL A 308 18.51 67.98 44.17
N GLU A 309 18.38 68.18 45.49
CA GLU A 309 17.58 67.36 46.42
C GLU A 309 16.33 68.14 46.88
N ILE A 310 15.11 67.64 46.65
CA ILE A 310 13.87 68.40 46.90
C ILE A 310 12.74 67.54 47.50
N GLU A 311 12.27 67.85 48.72
CA GLU A 311 11.15 67.10 49.34
C GLU A 311 9.81 67.32 48.60
N GLU A 312 9.13 68.48 48.75
CA GLU A 312 7.72 68.60 48.37
C GLU A 312 7.49 68.98 46.90
N LYS A 313 8.14 70.02 46.31
CA LYS A 313 7.91 70.44 44.89
C LYS A 313 9.10 71.04 44.15
N ALA A 314 9.50 70.42 43.04
CA ALA A 314 10.54 70.90 42.13
C ALA A 314 9.98 71.48 40.81
N LEU A 315 10.73 72.45 40.25
CA LEU A 315 10.76 72.72 38.82
C LEU A 315 12.22 73.04 38.46
N VAL A 316 12.86 72.20 37.65
CA VAL A 316 14.28 72.31 37.27
C VAL A 316 14.36 72.52 35.76
N GLU A 317 14.76 73.71 35.31
CA GLU A 317 15.04 74.05 33.90
C GLU A 317 16.57 74.11 33.72
N ALA A 318 17.17 73.10 33.08
CA ALA A 318 18.63 72.94 33.02
C ALA A 318 19.19 72.79 31.59
N LEU A 319 20.26 73.52 31.28
CA LEU A 319 20.82 73.62 29.92
C LEU A 319 22.36 73.57 29.88
N GLN A 320 22.92 72.60 29.17
CA GLN A 320 24.37 72.46 28.88
C GLN A 320 25.28 72.17 30.09
N GLN A 321 24.97 71.15 30.89
CA GLN A 321 25.84 70.66 31.98
C GLN A 321 26.74 69.49 31.51
N GLU A 322 27.81 69.15 32.24
CA GLU A 322 28.49 67.85 32.05
C GLU A 322 27.75 66.75 32.84
N GLU A 323 27.35 66.98 34.10
CA GLU A 323 26.52 66.07 34.90
C GLU A 323 25.38 66.80 35.65
N LEU A 324 24.21 66.15 35.77
CA LEU A 324 23.03 66.66 36.46
C LEU A 324 22.34 65.55 37.28
N ASN A 325 22.37 65.63 38.60
CA ASN A 325 21.66 64.75 39.54
C ASN A 325 20.44 65.47 40.14
N VAL A 326 19.28 64.81 40.19
CA VAL A 326 18.04 65.37 40.77
C VAL A 326 17.27 64.33 41.59
N GLU A 327 17.22 64.47 42.92
CA GLU A 327 16.53 63.61 43.88
C GLU A 327 15.22 64.29 44.36
N ILE A 328 14.06 63.63 44.23
CA ILE A 328 12.73 64.24 44.45
C ILE A 328 11.79 63.35 45.27
N ASP A 329 11.33 63.84 46.43
CA ASP A 329 10.48 63.06 47.34
C ASP A 329 8.97 63.09 46.95
N GLU A 330 8.35 64.25 46.64
CA GLU A 330 6.89 64.34 46.39
C GLU A 330 6.48 64.72 44.94
N LYS A 331 6.92 65.85 44.33
CA LYS A 331 6.45 66.33 42.99
C LYS A 331 7.44 67.15 42.16
N ALA A 332 7.96 66.62 41.06
CA ALA A 332 8.82 67.34 40.11
C ALA A 332 8.22 67.67 38.73
N LEU A 333 8.83 68.68 38.11
CA LEU A 333 9.02 68.80 36.65
C LEU A 333 10.53 69.05 36.41
N VAL A 334 11.18 68.23 35.61
CA VAL A 334 12.59 68.39 35.20
C VAL A 334 12.62 68.60 33.68
N GLU A 335 12.91 69.82 33.22
CA GLU A 335 13.13 70.17 31.81
C GLU A 335 14.64 70.28 31.56
N ALA A 336 15.25 69.25 30.96
CA ALA A 336 16.71 69.13 30.80
C ALA A 336 17.15 69.06 29.32
N LEU A 337 18.17 69.83 28.94
CA LEU A 337 18.54 70.03 27.54
C LEU A 337 20.07 70.10 27.34
N GLN A 338 20.62 69.19 26.54
CA GLN A 338 22.04 69.14 26.13
C GLN A 338 23.05 68.90 27.26
N GLN A 339 22.79 67.98 28.19
CA GLN A 339 23.81 67.58 29.18
C GLN A 339 24.74 66.51 28.58
N GLU A 340 25.92 66.25 29.15
CA GLU A 340 26.60 64.97 28.89
C GLU A 340 25.89 63.84 29.68
N LYS A 341 25.61 64.02 30.98
CA LYS A 341 24.91 63.05 31.85
C LYS A 341 23.76 63.65 32.67
N LEU A 342 22.67 62.90 32.86
CA LEU A 342 21.50 63.26 33.66
C LEU A 342 20.99 62.06 34.48
N ASN A 343 20.94 62.17 35.81
CA ASN A 343 20.42 61.16 36.72
C ASN A 343 19.23 61.75 37.51
N VAL A 344 18.09 61.06 37.60
CA VAL A 344 16.88 61.58 38.26
C VAL A 344 16.22 60.51 39.14
N GLU A 345 16.21 60.70 40.47
CA GLU A 345 15.60 59.80 41.46
C GLU A 345 14.25 60.36 41.92
N ILE A 346 13.18 59.55 41.85
CA ILE A 346 11.79 59.99 41.94
C ILE A 346 10.98 59.09 42.89
N VAL A 347 10.68 59.59 44.09
CA VAL A 347 9.85 58.86 45.06
C VAL A 347 8.36 58.96 44.70
N GLU A 348 7.63 60.04 45.02
CA GLU A 348 6.17 60.03 44.83
C GLU A 348 5.73 60.33 43.38
N LYS A 349 6.14 61.47 42.76
CA LYS A 349 5.71 61.90 41.40
C LYS A 349 6.71 62.78 40.63
N ALA A 350 6.94 62.50 39.35
CA ALA A 350 7.62 63.45 38.44
C ALA A 350 7.06 63.46 37.01
N LEU A 351 7.45 64.52 36.29
CA LEU A 351 7.51 64.59 34.83
C LEU A 351 8.95 64.99 34.45
N VAL A 352 9.62 64.19 33.62
CA VAL A 352 10.97 64.45 33.13
C VAL A 352 10.88 64.70 31.62
N GLU A 353 11.15 65.91 31.15
CA GLU A 353 11.25 66.28 29.74
C GLU A 353 12.74 66.46 29.38
N ALA A 354 13.35 65.47 28.75
CA ALA A 354 14.80 65.40 28.51
C ALA A 354 15.16 65.37 27.01
N LEU A 355 16.03 66.28 26.55
CA LEU A 355 16.38 66.43 25.14
C LEU A 355 17.90 66.51 24.91
N ALA A 356 18.42 65.56 24.13
CA ALA A 356 19.76 65.50 23.59
C ALA A 356 20.89 65.41 24.63
N GLN A 357 20.80 64.43 25.55
CA GLN A 357 21.88 64.07 26.46
C GLN A 357 22.84 63.04 25.82
N GLU A 358 24.02 62.79 26.39
CA GLU A 358 24.79 61.57 26.06
C GLU A 358 24.27 60.39 26.93
N GLU A 359 24.09 60.55 28.24
CA GLU A 359 23.59 59.53 29.19
C GLU A 359 22.37 60.05 30.00
N LEU A 360 21.31 59.25 30.16
CA LEU A 360 20.14 59.56 31.00
C LEU A 360 19.71 58.36 31.86
N ASN A 361 19.85 58.46 33.19
CA ASN A 361 19.38 57.48 34.17
C ASN A 361 18.15 58.02 34.95
N VAL A 362 17.10 57.22 35.13
CA VAL A 362 15.89 57.64 35.88
C VAL A 362 15.35 56.53 36.80
N GLU A 363 15.37 56.74 38.11
CA GLU A 363 14.92 55.78 39.15
C GLU A 363 13.56 56.24 39.74
N ILE A 364 12.57 55.34 39.84
CA ILE A 364 11.15 55.70 40.07
C ILE A 364 10.48 54.77 41.10
N GLU A 365 10.29 55.21 42.36
CA GLU A 365 9.47 54.45 43.33
C GLU A 365 7.98 54.43 42.91
N GLU A 366 7.22 55.52 43.09
CA GLU A 366 5.76 55.47 43.01
C GLU A 366 5.20 55.78 41.62
N LYS A 367 5.59 56.89 40.96
CA LYS A 367 4.92 57.36 39.71
C LYS A 367 5.72 58.38 38.88
N ALA A 368 6.12 58.04 37.65
CA ALA A 368 6.70 59.03 36.73
C ALA A 368 6.05 59.08 35.33
N LEU A 369 6.38 60.14 34.60
CA LEU A 369 6.27 60.25 33.14
C LEU A 369 7.61 60.77 32.62
N VAL A 370 8.25 60.06 31.70
CA VAL A 370 9.56 60.41 31.12
C VAL A 370 9.37 60.64 29.62
N GLU A 371 9.46 61.89 29.15
CA GLU A 371 9.52 62.27 27.73
C GLU A 371 11.00 62.47 27.35
N ALA A 372 11.61 61.49 26.67
CA ALA A 372 13.03 61.48 26.34
C ALA A 372 13.28 61.51 24.81
N LEU A 373 14.13 62.42 24.33
CA LEU A 373 14.34 62.66 22.91
C LEU A 373 15.82 62.88 22.55
N GLN A 374 16.36 62.05 21.64
CA GLN A 374 17.71 62.18 21.06
C GLN A 374 18.89 61.95 22.01
N GLN A 375 18.79 60.99 22.94
CA GLN A 375 19.93 60.61 23.80
C GLN A 375 20.90 59.67 23.06
N GLU A 376 22.13 59.48 23.56
CA GLU A 376 22.93 58.31 23.15
C GLU A 376 22.50 57.08 24.00
N GLU A 377 22.45 57.18 25.33
CA GLU A 377 22.02 56.12 26.28
C GLU A 377 20.85 56.58 27.19
N LEU A 378 19.86 55.71 27.45
CA LEU A 378 18.73 55.97 28.35
C LEU A 378 18.40 54.73 29.21
N ASN A 379 18.59 54.81 30.53
CA ASN A 379 18.29 53.77 31.51
C ASN A 379 17.14 54.19 32.45
N VAL A 380 16.15 53.33 32.71
CA VAL A 380 14.97 53.68 33.55
C VAL A 380 14.55 52.52 34.47
N GLU A 381 14.59 52.71 35.79
CA GLU A 381 14.26 51.72 36.84
C GLU A 381 12.93 52.10 37.54
N ILE A 382 11.98 51.16 37.69
CA ILE A 382 10.56 51.47 38.02
C ILE A 382 9.96 50.50 39.07
N GLU A 383 9.93 50.87 40.37
CA GLU A 383 9.29 50.04 41.42
C GLU A 383 7.76 49.89 41.22
N GLU A 384 6.99 50.99 41.18
CA GLU A 384 5.52 50.92 41.14
C GLU A 384 4.95 51.25 39.75
N LYS A 385 5.25 52.40 39.15
CA LYS A 385 4.52 52.86 37.95
C LYS A 385 5.22 53.93 37.11
N ALA A 386 5.28 53.75 35.80
CA ALA A 386 5.76 54.78 34.87
C ALA A 386 5.01 54.80 33.53
N LEU A 387 5.20 55.91 32.81
CA LEU A 387 5.02 56.03 31.36
C LEU A 387 6.34 56.58 30.80
N VAL A 388 6.98 55.84 29.90
CA VAL A 388 8.23 56.24 29.23
C VAL A 388 7.92 56.48 27.76
N GLU A 389 7.92 57.74 27.32
CA GLU A 389 7.81 58.15 25.91
C GLU A 389 9.22 58.46 25.38
N ALA A 390 9.83 57.52 24.64
CA ALA A 390 11.23 57.59 24.21
C ALA A 390 11.38 57.65 22.67
N LEU A 391 12.16 58.59 22.16
CA LEU A 391 12.25 58.87 20.72
C LEU A 391 13.69 59.17 20.26
N GLN A 392 14.22 58.39 19.31
CA GLN A 392 15.52 58.59 18.66
C GLN A 392 16.74 58.45 19.57
N GLN A 393 16.79 57.44 20.43
CA GLN A 393 18.01 57.11 21.20
C GLN A 393 18.97 56.24 20.37
N GLU A 394 20.23 56.07 20.78
CA GLU A 394 21.05 54.94 20.30
C GLU A 394 20.72 53.68 21.13
N GLU A 395 20.77 53.75 22.48
CA GLU A 395 20.45 52.65 23.41
C GLU A 395 19.32 53.04 24.41
N LEU A 396 18.42 52.09 24.75
CA LEU A 396 17.36 52.26 25.76
C LEU A 396 17.18 51.00 26.62
N ASN A 397 17.46 51.07 27.92
CA ASN A 397 17.28 50.00 28.90
C ASN A 397 16.18 50.36 29.92
N VAL A 398 15.26 49.45 30.25
CA VAL A 398 14.15 49.71 31.18
C VAL A 398 13.85 48.51 32.10
N GLU A 399 13.95 48.69 33.42
CA GLU A 399 13.73 47.68 34.48
C GLU A 399 12.41 47.97 35.24
N ILE A 400 11.51 46.98 35.37
CA ILE A 400 10.09 47.19 35.75
C ILE A 400 9.57 46.17 36.79
N ASP A 401 9.53 46.55 38.08
CA ASP A 401 8.90 45.80 39.17
C ASP A 401 7.37 45.61 38.95
N GLU A 402 6.54 46.66 39.05
CA GLU A 402 5.07 46.48 39.16
C GLU A 402 4.24 46.78 37.90
N LYS A 403 4.37 47.95 37.24
CA LYS A 403 3.40 48.42 36.21
C LYS A 403 3.89 49.58 35.32
N ALA A 404 4.61 49.31 34.23
CA ALA A 404 5.00 50.34 33.25
C ALA A 404 4.16 50.36 31.96
N LEU A 405 4.26 51.47 31.23
CA LEU A 405 4.01 51.58 29.79
C LEU A 405 5.25 52.22 29.14
N VAL A 406 5.85 51.55 28.17
CA VAL A 406 7.01 52.05 27.39
C VAL A 406 6.54 52.28 25.95
N GLU A 407 6.46 53.54 25.51
CA GLU A 407 6.21 53.95 24.12
C GLU A 407 7.56 54.35 23.49
N ALA A 408 8.18 53.46 22.71
CA ALA A 408 9.54 53.61 22.18
C ALA A 408 9.56 53.68 20.64
N LEU A 409 10.24 54.69 20.08
CA LEU A 409 10.22 54.98 18.64
C LEU A 409 11.60 55.37 18.08
N GLN A 410 12.10 54.63 17.09
CA GLN A 410 13.35 54.90 16.36
C GLN A 410 14.64 54.82 17.19
N GLN A 411 14.81 53.78 18.01
CA GLN A 411 16.09 53.51 18.68
C GLN A 411 17.03 52.69 17.77
N GLU A 412 18.32 52.56 18.10
CA GLU A 412 19.15 51.49 17.51
C GLU A 412 18.94 50.19 18.35
N GLU A 413 19.08 50.24 19.68
CA GLU A 413 18.87 49.11 20.63
C GLU A 413 17.81 49.44 21.70
N LEU A 414 17.00 48.44 22.10
CA LEU A 414 15.99 48.54 23.18
C LEU A 414 15.93 47.26 24.03
N ASN A 415 16.30 47.33 25.30
CA ASN A 415 16.24 46.24 26.27
C ASN A 415 15.20 46.54 27.36
N VAL A 416 14.35 45.57 27.73
CA VAL A 416 13.28 45.77 28.74
C VAL A 416 13.13 44.54 29.66
N GLU A 417 13.41 44.70 30.96
CA GLU A 417 13.28 43.67 32.00
C GLU A 417 11.99 43.90 32.82
N ILE A 418 11.15 42.86 33.01
CA ILE A 418 9.77 43.00 33.53
C ILE A 418 9.43 41.93 34.58
N ASP A 419 9.40 42.29 35.85
CA ASP A 419 8.89 41.46 36.97
C ASP A 419 7.37 41.25 36.82
N GLU A 420 6.52 42.16 37.30
CA GLU A 420 5.09 41.88 37.45
C GLU A 420 4.30 42.12 36.16
N LYS A 421 4.34 43.35 35.58
CA LYS A 421 3.51 43.79 34.42
C LYS A 421 4.09 44.99 33.67
N ALA A 422 4.10 44.89 32.34
CA ALA A 422 4.31 46.04 31.45
C ALA A 422 3.41 45.97 30.20
N LEU A 423 3.34 47.11 29.49
CA LEU A 423 3.01 47.18 28.07
C LEU A 423 4.19 47.87 27.37
N VAL A 424 4.76 47.22 26.36
CA VAL A 424 5.84 47.76 25.52
C VAL A 424 5.26 48.01 24.12
N GLU A 425 5.08 49.28 23.74
CA GLU A 425 4.72 49.71 22.38
C GLU A 425 6.00 50.17 21.66
N ALA A 426 6.58 49.31 20.82
CA ALA A 426 7.88 49.54 20.18
C ALA A 426 7.78 49.66 18.64
N LEU A 427 8.41 50.68 18.05
CA LEU A 427 8.25 51.01 16.63
C LEU A 427 9.56 51.51 15.98
N GLN A 428 10.04 50.80 14.95
CA GLN A 428 11.21 51.16 14.13
C GLN A 428 12.56 51.12 14.86
N GLN A 429 12.84 50.07 15.64
CA GLN A 429 14.17 49.85 16.22
C GLN A 429 15.07 49.07 15.23
N GLU A 430 16.38 48.97 15.47
CA GLU A 430 17.21 47.95 14.81
C GLU A 430 17.13 46.63 15.63
N GLU A 431 17.37 46.67 16.95
CA GLU A 431 17.27 45.53 17.88
C GLU A 431 16.25 45.79 19.04
N LEU A 432 15.53 44.75 19.49
CA LEU A 432 14.63 44.79 20.66
C LEU A 432 14.70 43.48 21.47
N ASN A 433 15.07 43.56 22.74
CA ASN A 433 15.13 42.45 23.69
C ASN A 433 14.17 42.68 24.86
N VAL A 434 13.41 41.65 25.28
CA VAL A 434 12.42 41.76 26.38
C VAL A 434 12.41 40.52 27.28
N GLU A 435 12.73 40.67 28.58
CA GLU A 435 12.73 39.60 29.60
C GLU A 435 11.52 39.77 30.55
N ILE A 436 10.77 38.68 30.83
CA ILE A 436 9.44 38.75 31.48
C ILE A 436 9.28 37.66 32.57
N GLU A 437 9.32 38.02 33.88
CA GLU A 437 8.99 37.07 34.96
C GLU A 437 7.48 36.74 34.96
N GLU A 438 6.57 37.70 35.21
CA GLU A 438 5.16 37.40 35.48
C GLU A 438 4.20 37.63 34.30
N LYS A 439 4.07 38.84 33.75
CA LYS A 439 2.85 39.18 32.96
C LYS A 439 2.91 40.42 32.03
N ALA A 440 3.59 40.34 30.89
CA ALA A 440 3.71 41.45 29.92
C ALA A 440 2.75 41.39 28.71
N LEU A 441 2.66 42.51 27.99
CA LEU A 441 2.19 42.63 26.61
C LEU A 441 3.26 43.39 25.80
N VAL A 442 3.70 42.79 24.69
CA VAL A 442 4.65 43.41 23.75
C VAL A 442 3.90 43.67 22.43
N GLU A 443 3.77 44.94 22.02
CA GLU A 443 3.25 45.38 20.73
C GLU A 443 4.43 45.95 19.90
N ALA A 444 4.99 45.17 18.97
CA ALA A 444 6.20 45.54 18.22
C ALA A 444 5.98 45.65 16.70
N LEU A 445 6.55 46.69 16.07
CA LEU A 445 6.29 47.02 14.65
C LEU A 445 7.53 47.58 13.93
N GLN A 446 7.96 46.92 12.84
CA GLN A 446 9.04 47.37 11.96
C GLN A 446 10.45 47.38 12.58
N GLN A 447 10.83 46.33 13.32
CA GLN A 447 12.21 46.14 13.79
C GLN A 447 13.05 45.40 12.73
N GLU A 448 14.38 45.33 12.89
CA GLU A 448 15.21 44.36 12.14
C GLU A 448 15.25 43.03 12.94
N GLU A 449 15.68 43.03 14.21
CA GLU A 449 15.74 41.87 15.12
C GLU A 449 14.83 42.04 16.37
N LEU A 450 14.22 40.95 16.88
CA LEU A 450 13.40 40.93 18.11
C LEU A 450 13.57 39.63 18.90
N ASN A 451 13.96 39.70 20.18
CA ASN A 451 14.07 38.58 21.10
C ASN A 451 13.17 38.77 22.33
N VAL A 452 12.46 37.73 22.78
CA VAL A 452 11.55 37.79 23.95
C VAL A 452 11.67 36.53 24.83
N GLU A 453 12.12 36.69 26.08
CA GLU A 453 12.26 35.62 27.09
C GLU A 453 11.11 35.70 28.13
N ILE A 454 10.42 34.58 28.42
CA ILE A 454 9.16 34.57 29.20
C ILE A 454 9.14 33.45 30.26
N GLU A 455 9.22 33.78 31.56
CA GLU A 455 9.00 32.79 32.64
C GLU A 455 7.50 32.41 32.78
N GLU A 456 6.65 33.24 33.39
CA GLU A 456 5.25 32.86 33.67
C GLU A 456 4.31 33.06 32.47
N LYS A 457 4.08 34.31 31.99
CA LYS A 457 3.07 34.64 30.95
C LYS A 457 3.37 35.90 30.14
N ALA A 458 3.13 35.84 28.84
CA ALA A 458 3.12 37.01 27.96
C ALA A 458 2.04 36.93 26.86
N LEU A 459 1.78 38.08 26.23
CA LEU A 459 1.13 38.20 24.93
C LEU A 459 2.08 39.00 24.02
N VAL A 460 2.45 38.46 22.86
CA VAL A 460 3.42 39.05 21.94
C VAL A 460 2.71 39.31 20.61
N GLU A 461 2.29 40.56 20.36
CA GLU A 461 1.65 41.01 19.11
C GLU A 461 2.70 41.71 18.22
N VAL A 462 3.11 41.10 17.10
CA VAL A 462 4.22 41.60 16.27
C VAL A 462 3.89 41.72 14.78
N LEU A 463 4.50 42.70 14.10
CA LEU A 463 4.21 43.02 12.70
C LEU A 463 5.41 43.59 11.94
N GLN A 464 5.80 42.96 10.82
CA GLN A 464 6.82 43.46 9.87
C GLN A 464 8.25 43.57 10.42
N GLN A 465 8.76 42.52 11.09
CA GLN A 465 10.18 42.41 11.44
C GLN A 465 10.97 41.69 10.32
N GLU A 466 12.31 41.65 10.39
CA GLU A 466 13.10 40.69 9.60
C GLU A 466 13.23 39.37 10.39
N GLU A 467 13.71 39.37 11.64
CA GLU A 467 13.82 38.19 12.53
C GLU A 467 13.00 38.34 13.85
N LEU A 468 12.39 37.26 14.34
CA LEU A 468 11.78 37.15 15.68
C LEU A 468 12.15 35.83 16.38
N ASN A 469 12.66 35.89 17.62
CA ASN A 469 12.91 34.75 18.50
C ASN A 469 12.08 34.89 19.80
N VAL A 470 11.48 33.79 20.29
CA VAL A 470 10.69 33.78 21.55
C VAL A 470 10.97 32.52 22.38
N GLU A 471 11.46 32.66 23.61
CA GLU A 471 11.71 31.57 24.58
C GLU A 471 10.63 31.59 25.70
N ILE A 472 10.02 30.43 26.02
CA ILE A 472 8.79 30.35 26.85
C ILE A 472 8.87 29.23 27.91
N GLU A 473 8.94 29.56 29.21
CA GLU A 473 8.82 28.57 30.29
C GLU A 473 7.36 28.10 30.56
N GLU A 474 6.41 28.92 31.06
CA GLU A 474 5.09 28.40 31.55
C GLU A 474 3.89 28.51 30.58
N GLU A 475 3.50 29.70 30.09
CA GLU A 475 2.27 29.90 29.26
C GLU A 475 2.26 31.23 28.47
N ALA A 476 2.66 31.23 27.20
CA ALA A 476 2.61 32.41 26.32
C ALA A 476 1.62 32.31 25.15
N LEU A 477 1.37 33.44 24.50
CA LEU A 477 0.68 33.54 23.20
C LEU A 477 1.44 34.50 22.29
N VAL A 478 1.76 34.04 21.07
CA VAL A 478 2.50 34.79 20.04
C VAL A 478 1.59 35.00 18.83
N GLU A 479 1.20 36.24 18.55
CA GLU A 479 0.44 36.67 17.36
C GLU A 479 1.41 37.38 16.39
N ALA A 480 1.87 36.68 15.35
CA ALA A 480 2.94 37.14 14.46
C ALA A 480 2.54 37.29 13.00
N LEU A 481 2.78 38.46 12.41
CA LEU A 481 2.35 38.81 11.05
C LEU A 481 3.47 39.44 10.19
N GLN A 482 3.80 38.82 9.06
CA GLN A 482 4.73 39.34 8.03
C GLN A 482 6.19 39.48 8.49
N GLN A 483 6.82 38.40 8.99
CA GLN A 483 8.27 38.35 9.23
C GLN A 483 9.02 37.75 8.02
N GLU A 484 10.35 37.83 8.00
CA GLU A 484 11.15 36.93 7.13
C GLU A 484 11.39 35.60 7.88
N GLU A 485 11.95 35.63 9.11
CA GLU A 485 12.18 34.42 9.96
C GLU A 485 11.45 34.52 11.34
N LEU A 486 10.95 33.39 11.87
CA LEU A 486 10.32 33.29 13.20
C LEU A 486 10.70 31.96 13.91
N ASN A 487 11.36 32.06 15.07
CA ASN A 487 11.74 30.93 15.92
C ASN A 487 11.02 30.98 17.29
N VAL A 488 10.50 29.85 17.79
CA VAL A 488 9.81 29.79 19.10
C VAL A 488 10.18 28.51 19.87
N GLU A 489 10.76 28.65 21.06
CA GLU A 489 11.16 27.56 21.98
C GLU A 489 10.20 27.50 23.19
N ILE A 490 9.66 26.32 23.53
CA ILE A 490 8.52 26.17 24.45
C ILE A 490 8.74 25.04 25.46
N GLU A 491 9.03 25.36 26.73
CA GLU A 491 9.05 24.36 27.82
C GLU A 491 7.61 23.86 28.15
N GLU A 492 6.78 24.59 28.91
CA GLU A 492 5.51 24.04 29.43
C GLU A 492 4.27 24.33 28.56
N LYS A 493 4.05 25.53 27.98
CA LYS A 493 2.93 25.82 27.04
C LYS A 493 3.09 27.06 26.17
N ALA A 494 2.61 26.98 24.94
CA ALA A 494 2.33 28.15 24.10
C ALA A 494 1.11 27.98 23.17
N LEU A 495 0.66 29.11 22.62
CA LEU A 495 -0.18 29.20 21.43
C LEU A 495 0.48 30.15 20.42
N VAL A 496 0.78 29.67 19.22
CA VAL A 496 1.48 30.41 18.17
C VAL A 496 0.52 30.64 16.99
N GLU A 497 0.04 31.86 16.80
CA GLU A 497 -0.75 32.30 15.62
C GLU A 497 0.20 33.03 14.65
N ALA A 498 0.64 32.35 13.59
CA ALA A 498 1.64 32.86 12.64
C ALA A 498 1.07 33.01 11.22
N LEU A 499 1.30 34.17 10.59
CA LEU A 499 0.65 34.53 9.33
C LEU A 499 1.58 35.32 8.37
N GLN A 500 1.84 34.76 7.19
CA GLN A 500 2.64 35.36 6.11
C GLN A 500 4.13 35.53 6.42
N GLN A 501 4.80 34.53 7.00
CA GLN A 501 6.27 34.54 7.15
C GLN A 501 6.94 33.97 5.88
N GLU A 502 8.27 34.08 5.75
CA GLU A 502 9.01 33.23 4.80
C GLU A 502 9.37 31.89 5.50
N GLU A 503 9.98 31.91 6.70
CA GLU A 503 10.32 30.72 7.53
C GLU A 503 9.65 30.75 8.93
N LEU A 504 9.29 29.58 9.47
CA LEU A 504 8.76 29.41 10.84
C LEU A 504 9.28 28.09 11.47
N ASN A 505 10.04 28.21 12.57
CA ASN A 505 10.57 27.09 13.35
C ASN A 505 9.97 27.08 14.77
N VAL A 506 9.53 25.92 15.28
CA VAL A 506 8.92 25.79 16.61
C VAL A 506 9.41 24.52 17.33
N GLU A 507 10.09 24.67 18.49
CA GLU A 507 10.59 23.58 19.35
C GLU A 507 9.73 23.47 20.63
N ILE A 508 9.26 22.25 20.95
CA ILE A 508 8.18 22.03 21.94
C ILE A 508 8.55 20.90 22.92
N GLU A 509 8.92 21.22 24.17
CA GLU A 509 9.04 20.20 25.23
C GLU A 509 7.65 19.65 25.64
N GLU A 510 6.81 20.40 26.39
CA GLU A 510 5.61 19.82 27.00
C GLU A 510 4.31 19.94 26.16
N LYS A 511 3.89 21.14 25.71
CA LYS A 511 2.49 21.34 25.23
C LYS A 511 2.20 22.59 24.38
N ALA A 512 2.23 22.49 23.05
CA ALA A 512 1.92 23.62 22.15
C ALA A 512 0.65 23.44 21.30
N LEU A 513 0.19 24.57 20.74
CA LEU A 513 -0.76 24.65 19.63
C LEU A 513 -0.24 25.69 18.62
N VAL A 514 -0.02 25.27 17.37
CA VAL A 514 0.54 26.10 16.30
C VAL A 514 -0.52 26.28 15.21
N GLU A 515 -1.03 27.50 15.03
CA GLU A 515 -1.90 27.90 13.90
C GLU A 515 -1.06 28.70 12.89
N ALA A 516 -0.69 28.07 11.76
CA ALA A 516 0.22 28.64 10.77
C ALA A 516 -0.43 28.80 9.38
N LEU A 517 -0.33 29.98 8.77
CA LEU A 517 -1.09 30.35 7.58
C LEU A 517 -0.29 31.17 6.55
N HIS A 518 -0.10 30.61 5.34
CA HIS A 518 0.68 31.20 4.23
C HIS A 518 2.16 31.44 4.55
N GLN A 519 2.91 30.43 4.98
CA GLN A 519 4.39 30.51 5.03
C GLN A 519 5.01 30.05 3.69
N GLU A 520 6.32 30.23 3.47
CA GLU A 520 7.04 29.43 2.46
C GLU A 520 7.48 28.10 3.11
N GLU A 521 8.15 28.12 4.28
CA GLU A 521 8.62 26.94 5.04
C GLU A 521 8.04 26.91 6.48
N LEU A 522 7.79 25.71 7.03
CA LEU A 522 7.37 25.49 8.43
C LEU A 522 8.00 24.20 8.99
N ASN A 523 8.83 24.33 10.02
CA ASN A 523 9.46 23.21 10.74
C ASN A 523 8.97 23.16 12.21
N VAL A 524 8.62 21.97 12.71
CA VAL A 524 8.10 21.80 14.09
C VAL A 524 8.68 20.54 14.76
N GLU A 525 9.42 20.71 15.86
CA GLU A 525 10.03 19.64 16.68
C GLU A 525 9.24 19.45 18.00
N ILE A 526 8.84 18.21 18.34
CA ILE A 526 7.86 17.93 19.41
C ILE A 526 8.31 16.79 20.35
N GLU A 527 8.80 17.10 21.56
CA GLU A 527 9.12 16.07 22.58
C GLU A 527 7.84 15.42 23.15
N GLU A 528 7.00 16.14 23.91
CA GLU A 528 5.85 15.54 24.60
C GLU A 528 4.54 15.66 23.80
N LYS A 529 4.05 16.86 23.47
CA LYS A 529 2.68 17.02 22.93
C LYS A 529 2.41 18.29 22.11
N ALA A 530 1.83 18.15 20.92
CA ALA A 530 1.40 19.29 20.11
C ALA A 530 0.09 19.09 19.32
N LEU A 531 -0.49 20.20 18.88
CA LEU A 531 -1.42 20.29 17.74
C LEU A 531 -0.84 21.28 16.73
N VAL A 532 -0.71 20.86 15.47
CA VAL A 532 -0.25 21.71 14.37
C VAL A 532 -1.41 21.87 13.37
N GLU A 533 -2.00 23.07 13.28
CA GLU A 533 -2.99 23.44 12.28
C GLU A 533 -2.29 24.30 11.19
N ALA A 534 -1.94 23.69 10.05
CA ALA A 534 -1.13 24.32 9.00
C ALA A 534 -1.89 24.47 7.67
N LEU A 535 -1.87 25.68 7.09
CA LEU A 535 -2.73 26.03 5.95
C LEU A 535 -2.02 26.91 4.90
N GLN A 536 -1.84 26.35 3.70
CA GLN A 536 -1.29 27.01 2.50
C GLN A 536 0.20 27.37 2.58
N GLN A 537 1.05 26.42 3.01
CA GLN A 537 2.52 26.57 2.95
C GLN A 537 3.07 26.11 1.57
N GLU A 538 4.35 26.34 1.27
CA GLU A 538 5.03 25.59 0.19
C GLU A 538 5.58 24.26 0.79
N GLU A 539 6.34 24.31 1.89
CA GLU A 539 6.90 23.13 2.60
C GLU A 539 6.43 23.06 4.08
N LEU A 540 6.25 21.84 4.62
CA LEU A 540 5.93 21.57 6.03
C LEU A 540 6.65 20.30 6.54
N ASN A 541 7.52 20.45 7.54
CA ASN A 541 8.25 19.36 8.19
C ASN A 541 7.87 19.26 9.67
N VAL A 542 7.62 18.05 10.19
CA VAL A 542 7.23 17.83 11.59
C VAL A 542 7.92 16.59 12.18
N GLU A 543 8.76 16.77 13.21
CA GLU A 543 9.43 15.69 13.97
C GLU A 543 8.71 15.45 15.32
N ILE A 544 8.39 14.19 15.66
CA ILE A 544 7.48 13.84 16.78
C ILE A 544 8.02 12.69 17.64
N ASP A 545 8.50 12.97 18.86
CA ASP A 545 8.91 11.96 19.84
C ASP A 545 7.69 11.25 20.47
N GLU A 546 6.95 11.88 21.40
CA GLU A 546 5.80 11.24 22.04
C GLU A 546 4.53 11.29 21.17
N LYS A 547 3.85 12.46 21.03
CA LYS A 547 2.46 12.53 20.51
C LYS A 547 2.09 13.85 19.85
N ALA A 548 1.65 13.80 18.59
CA ALA A 548 1.09 14.95 17.89
C ALA A 548 -0.25 14.65 17.19
N LEU A 549 -0.99 15.72 16.88
CA LEU A 549 -1.99 15.76 15.82
C LEU A 549 -1.56 16.84 14.82
N VAL A 550 -1.41 16.47 13.55
CA VAL A 550 -1.06 17.36 12.44
C VAL A 550 -2.28 17.47 11.52
N GLU A 551 -2.92 18.64 11.50
CA GLU A 551 -4.01 18.99 10.56
C GLU A 551 -3.44 19.90 9.45
N ALA A 552 -3.16 19.33 8.28
CA ALA A 552 -2.47 20.01 7.18
C ALA A 552 -3.34 20.16 5.92
N LEU A 553 -3.42 21.36 5.35
CA LEU A 553 -4.33 21.68 4.25
C LEU A 553 -3.69 22.61 3.19
N GLN A 554 -3.60 22.12 1.95
CA GLN A 554 -3.14 22.86 0.76
C GLN A 554 -1.65 23.25 0.78
N GLN A 555 -0.76 22.33 1.14
CA GLN A 555 0.69 22.53 0.97
C GLN A 555 1.15 22.11 -0.44
N GLU A 556 2.39 22.40 -0.84
CA GLU A 556 3.01 21.71 -1.99
C GLU A 556 3.67 20.39 -1.50
N GLU A 557 4.56 20.45 -0.49
CA GLU A 557 5.23 19.29 0.14
C GLU A 557 4.89 19.16 1.65
N LEU A 558 4.79 17.93 2.17
CA LEU A 558 4.59 17.63 3.61
C LEU A 558 5.38 16.39 4.05
N ASN A 559 6.28 16.54 5.02
CA ASN A 559 7.08 15.47 5.62
C ASN A 559 6.80 15.34 7.13
N VAL A 560 6.64 14.11 7.64
CA VAL A 560 6.36 13.85 9.06
C VAL A 560 7.15 12.63 9.58
N GLU A 561 8.02 12.82 10.57
CA GLU A 561 8.80 11.76 11.24
C GLU A 561 8.22 11.47 12.65
N ILE A 562 8.02 10.20 13.01
CA ILE A 562 7.22 9.79 14.19
C ILE A 562 7.91 8.67 15.01
N GLU A 563 8.39 8.95 16.23
CA GLU A 563 8.86 7.92 17.17
C GLU A 563 7.68 7.14 17.83
N GLU A 564 6.84 7.72 18.72
CA GLU A 564 5.84 6.94 19.51
C GLU A 564 4.39 6.86 18.97
N GLU A 565 3.59 7.95 18.94
CA GLU A 565 2.15 7.87 18.59
C GLU A 565 1.57 9.18 18.01
N ALA A 566 1.44 9.28 16.67
CA ALA A 566 0.87 10.46 16.00
C ALA A 566 -0.41 10.19 15.18
N LEU A 567 -1.11 11.27 14.82
CA LEU A 567 -2.23 11.29 13.86
C LEU A 567 -1.99 12.42 12.85
N VAL A 568 -2.00 12.11 11.56
CA VAL A 568 -1.81 13.05 10.45
C VAL A 568 -3.10 13.11 9.62
N GLU A 569 -3.82 14.24 9.66
CA GLU A 569 -4.94 14.56 8.76
C GLU A 569 -4.42 15.47 7.62
N ALA A 570 -4.22 14.92 6.42
CA ALA A 570 -3.62 15.63 5.28
C ALA A 570 -4.59 15.77 4.09
N LEU A 571 -4.81 17.00 3.62
CA LEU A 571 -5.83 17.32 2.63
C LEU A 571 -5.33 18.29 1.54
N GLN A 572 -5.34 17.86 0.28
CA GLN A 572 -5.00 18.67 -0.89
C GLN A 572 -3.54 19.11 -1.00
N GLN A 573 -2.58 18.23 -0.74
CA GLN A 573 -1.15 18.48 -0.99
C GLN A 573 -0.76 18.18 -2.46
N GLU A 574 0.47 18.43 -2.90
CA GLU A 574 1.01 17.79 -4.11
C GLU A 574 1.75 16.48 -3.70
N GLU A 575 2.72 16.55 -2.78
CA GLU A 575 3.45 15.39 -2.21
C GLU A 575 3.23 15.23 -0.68
N LEU A 576 3.24 13.99 -0.16
CA LEU A 576 3.18 13.66 1.28
C LEU A 576 4.07 12.46 1.63
N ASN A 577 5.00 12.63 2.57
CA ASN A 577 5.90 11.60 3.08
C ASN A 577 5.72 11.41 4.60
N VAL A 578 5.66 10.17 5.09
CA VAL A 578 5.50 9.87 6.53
C VAL A 578 6.37 8.69 6.95
N GLU A 579 7.31 8.89 7.89
CA GLU A 579 8.18 7.86 8.47
C GLU A 579 7.72 7.51 9.91
N ILE A 580 7.56 6.23 10.25
CA ILE A 580 6.87 5.77 11.47
C ILE A 580 7.67 4.66 12.20
N GLU A 581 8.30 4.97 13.34
CA GLU A 581 8.91 3.94 14.21
C GLU A 581 7.84 3.11 14.98
N GLU A 582 7.16 3.66 16.01
CA GLU A 582 6.25 2.85 16.85
C GLU A 582 4.79 2.82 16.36
N LYS A 583 4.09 3.97 16.22
CA LYS A 583 2.63 4.05 15.90
C LYS A 583 2.19 5.32 15.16
N ALA A 584 1.39 5.15 14.10
CA ALA A 584 0.65 6.27 13.49
C ALA A 584 -0.75 5.91 12.97
N LEU A 585 -1.56 6.95 12.78
CA LEU A 585 -2.76 6.97 11.94
C LEU A 585 -2.60 8.08 10.88
N VAL A 586 -2.62 7.71 9.61
CA VAL A 586 -2.54 8.63 8.47
C VAL A 586 -3.90 8.66 7.77
N GLU A 587 -4.60 9.80 7.81
CA GLU A 587 -5.84 10.06 7.05
C GLU A 587 -5.53 11.03 5.90
N ALA A 588 -5.45 10.54 4.66
CA ALA A 588 -5.00 11.31 3.49
C ALA A 588 -6.04 11.41 2.37
N LEU A 589 -6.24 12.62 1.82
CA LEU A 589 -7.33 12.92 0.88
C LEU A 589 -6.93 13.95 -0.20
N GLN A 590 -6.95 13.56 -1.47
CA GLN A 590 -6.73 14.43 -2.65
C GLN A 590 -5.32 15.04 -2.82
N GLN A 591 -4.26 14.25 -2.65
CA GLN A 591 -2.89 14.61 -3.07
C GLN A 591 -2.60 14.13 -4.52
N GLU A 592 -1.40 14.38 -5.05
CA GLU A 592 -0.91 13.72 -6.28
C GLU A 592 -0.09 12.46 -5.91
N GLU A 593 0.93 12.56 -5.02
CA GLU A 593 1.77 11.44 -4.54
C GLU A 593 1.71 11.25 -3.00
N LEU A 594 1.80 10.01 -2.50
CA LEU A 594 1.88 9.66 -1.07
C LEU A 594 2.85 8.49 -0.80
N ASN A 595 3.86 8.69 0.04
CA ASN A 595 4.81 7.67 0.50
C ASN A 595 4.73 7.47 2.03
N VAL A 596 4.72 6.22 2.50
CA VAL A 596 4.64 5.90 3.95
C VAL A 596 5.58 4.74 4.31
N GLU A 597 6.58 4.98 5.17
CA GLU A 597 7.52 3.97 5.69
C GLU A 597 7.17 3.59 7.15
N ILE A 598 7.09 2.29 7.47
CA ILE A 598 6.52 1.79 8.74
C ILE A 598 7.39 0.70 9.39
N GLU A 599 8.08 0.99 10.50
CA GLU A 599 8.78 -0.04 11.29
C GLU A 599 7.78 -0.92 12.10
N GLU A 600 7.17 -0.44 13.20
CA GLU A 600 6.33 -1.28 14.06
C GLU A 600 4.86 -1.36 13.60
N LYS A 601 4.13 -0.23 13.49
CA LYS A 601 2.64 -0.24 13.32
C LYS A 601 2.06 1.03 12.72
N ALA A 602 1.19 0.88 11.72
CA ALA A 602 0.40 2.00 11.20
C ALA A 602 -1.02 1.59 10.77
N LEU A 603 -1.90 2.58 10.68
CA LEU A 603 -3.16 2.50 9.95
C LEU A 603 -3.23 3.66 8.95
N VAL A 604 -3.43 3.34 7.67
CA VAL A 604 -3.30 4.27 6.54
C VAL A 604 -4.64 4.29 5.79
N GLU A 605 -5.48 5.29 6.06
CA GLU A 605 -6.79 5.51 5.43
C GLU A 605 -6.65 6.57 4.31
N VAL A 606 -6.78 6.16 3.04
CA VAL A 606 -6.42 6.99 1.88
C VAL A 606 -7.53 7.03 0.83
N LEU A 607 -7.88 8.24 0.37
CA LEU A 607 -8.97 8.46 -0.58
C LEU A 607 -8.60 9.46 -1.69
N GLN A 608 -8.65 9.02 -2.94
CA GLN A 608 -8.39 9.82 -4.16
C GLN A 608 -6.97 10.38 -4.24
N GLN A 609 -6.04 9.61 -4.80
CA GLN A 609 -4.66 9.99 -5.15
C GLN A 609 -4.38 9.72 -6.64
N GLU A 610 -3.24 10.18 -7.18
CA GLU A 610 -2.70 9.60 -8.42
C GLU A 610 -1.81 8.38 -8.06
N GLU A 611 -0.77 8.54 -7.21
CA GLU A 611 0.14 7.45 -6.77
C GLU A 611 0.16 7.25 -5.23
N LEU A 612 0.26 6.01 -4.74
CA LEU A 612 0.41 5.66 -3.31
C LEU A 612 1.42 4.52 -3.11
N ASN A 613 2.49 4.76 -2.35
CA ASN A 613 3.54 3.79 -2.01
C ASN A 613 3.58 3.56 -0.48
N VAL A 614 3.67 2.30 -0.03
CA VAL A 614 3.72 1.95 1.40
C VAL A 614 4.72 0.81 1.68
N GLU A 615 5.75 1.07 2.48
CA GLU A 615 6.78 0.09 2.90
C GLU A 615 6.55 -0.33 4.38
N ILE A 616 6.53 -1.63 4.68
CA ILE A 616 6.05 -2.18 5.97
C ILE A 616 7.00 -3.25 6.54
N GLU A 617 7.71 -2.96 7.65
CA GLU A 617 8.48 -3.99 8.37
C GLU A 617 7.56 -4.92 9.22
N GLU A 618 6.90 -4.46 10.31
CA GLU A 618 6.23 -5.38 11.26
C GLU A 618 4.71 -5.63 11.06
N GLU A 619 3.81 -4.66 11.23
CA GLU A 619 2.34 -4.89 11.22
C GLU A 619 1.51 -3.65 10.84
N ALA A 620 1.06 -3.53 9.57
CA ALA A 620 0.24 -2.39 9.10
C ALA A 620 -1.17 -2.78 8.57
N LEU A 621 -2.05 -1.77 8.46
CA LEU A 621 -3.35 -1.85 7.78
C LEU A 621 -3.49 -0.67 6.79
N VAL A 622 -3.71 -0.98 5.51
CA VAL A 622 -3.89 0.00 4.43
C VAL A 622 -5.32 -0.09 3.89
N GLU A 623 -6.12 0.96 4.06
CA GLU A 623 -7.47 1.12 3.49
C GLU A 623 -7.41 2.18 2.36
N ALA A 624 -7.40 1.75 1.10
CA ALA A 624 -7.14 2.62 -0.06
C ALA A 624 -8.31 2.64 -1.08
N LEU A 625 -8.74 3.83 -1.50
CA LEU A 625 -9.93 4.02 -2.33
C LEU A 625 -9.76 5.08 -3.43
N GLN A 626 -9.87 4.66 -4.70
CA GLN A 626 -9.84 5.50 -5.91
C GLN A 626 -8.50 6.15 -6.24
N GLN A 627 -7.42 5.36 -6.29
CA GLN A 627 -6.10 5.80 -6.78
C GLN A 627 -5.94 5.48 -8.28
N GLU A 628 -4.93 6.03 -8.97
CA GLU A 628 -4.51 5.50 -10.28
C GLU A 628 -3.54 4.30 -10.04
N GLU A 629 -2.49 4.47 -9.22
CA GLU A 629 -1.51 3.41 -8.86
C GLU A 629 -1.43 3.18 -7.32
N LEU A 630 -1.22 1.93 -6.89
CA LEU A 630 -0.96 1.56 -5.48
C LEU A 630 0.11 0.47 -5.38
N ASN A 631 1.23 0.78 -4.75
CA ASN A 631 2.36 -0.13 -4.49
C ASN A 631 2.50 -0.39 -2.98
N VAL A 632 2.66 -1.66 -2.56
CA VAL A 632 2.83 -2.03 -1.15
C VAL A 632 3.89 -3.13 -0.96
N GLU A 633 4.96 -2.84 -0.21
CA GLU A 633 6.06 -3.77 0.12
C GLU A 633 5.97 -4.22 1.60
N ILE A 634 6.04 -5.53 1.87
CA ILE A 634 5.67 -6.11 3.18
C ILE A 634 6.70 -7.15 3.67
N GLU A 635 7.50 -6.83 4.68
CA GLU A 635 8.38 -7.83 5.34
C GLU A 635 7.56 -8.82 6.21
N GLU A 636 7.08 -8.46 7.42
CA GLU A 636 6.48 -9.46 8.34
C GLU A 636 4.95 -9.65 8.19
N LYS A 637 4.14 -8.57 8.27
CA LYS A 637 2.65 -8.61 8.20
C LYS A 637 1.99 -7.34 7.64
N ALA A 638 1.00 -7.50 6.76
CA ALA A 638 0.01 -6.46 6.46
C ALA A 638 -1.43 -6.98 6.23
N LEU A 639 -2.39 -6.06 6.30
CA LEU A 639 -3.72 -6.16 5.70
C LEU A 639 -3.89 -5.01 4.70
N VAL A 640 -4.20 -5.33 3.44
CA VAL A 640 -4.46 -4.35 2.38
C VAL A 640 -5.91 -4.48 1.92
N GLU A 641 -6.75 -3.48 2.20
CA GLU A 641 -8.12 -3.36 1.69
C GLU A 641 -8.14 -2.29 0.59
N ALA A 642 -8.22 -2.72 -0.68
CA ALA A 642 -8.08 -1.85 -1.86
C ALA A 642 -9.33 -1.87 -2.77
N LEU A 643 -9.82 -0.69 -3.16
CA LEU A 643 -11.09 -0.55 -3.88
C LEU A 643 -11.04 0.52 -4.99
N GLN A 644 -11.31 0.12 -6.23
CA GLN A 644 -11.42 1.01 -7.41
C GLN A 644 -10.12 1.73 -7.80
N GLN A 645 -9.00 1.00 -7.88
CA GLN A 645 -7.75 1.51 -8.46
C GLN A 645 -7.69 1.25 -9.98
N GLU A 646 -6.77 1.88 -10.73
CA GLU A 646 -6.42 1.38 -12.07
C GLU A 646 -5.39 0.23 -11.95
N GLU A 647 -4.28 0.42 -11.22
CA GLU A 647 -3.22 -0.59 -10.96
C GLU A 647 -3.01 -0.84 -9.43
N LEU A 648 -2.69 -2.08 -9.06
CA LEU A 648 -2.33 -2.48 -7.68
C LEU A 648 -1.22 -3.53 -7.68
N ASN A 649 -0.06 -3.18 -7.11
CA ASN A 649 1.12 -4.05 -6.98
C ASN A 649 1.42 -4.33 -5.49
N VAL A 650 1.65 -5.59 -5.12
CA VAL A 650 1.93 -5.98 -3.71
C VAL A 650 3.04 -7.03 -3.62
N GLU A 651 4.15 -6.70 -2.95
CA GLU A 651 5.32 -7.58 -2.72
C GLU A 651 5.36 -8.05 -1.24
N ILE A 652 5.52 -9.36 -1.01
CA ILE A 652 5.24 -9.98 0.31
C ILE A 652 6.34 -10.99 0.70
N GLU A 653 7.20 -10.65 1.66
CA GLU A 653 8.14 -11.63 2.26
C GLU A 653 7.39 -12.66 3.14
N GLU A 654 6.96 -12.32 4.37
CA GLU A 654 6.51 -13.32 5.35
C GLU A 654 4.98 -13.55 5.46
N LYS A 655 4.11 -12.52 5.42
CA LYS A 655 2.62 -12.67 5.46
C LYS A 655 1.84 -11.44 4.98
N ALA A 656 0.87 -11.63 4.08
CA ALA A 656 -0.19 -10.63 3.85
C ALA A 656 -1.59 -11.23 3.81
N LEU A 657 -2.59 -10.36 3.95
CA LEU A 657 -3.96 -10.55 3.47
C LEU A 657 -4.31 -9.37 2.58
N VAL A 658 -4.69 -9.63 1.32
CA VAL A 658 -5.04 -8.62 0.32
C VAL A 658 -6.51 -8.81 -0.06
N GLU A 659 -7.40 -7.89 0.32
CA GLU A 659 -8.79 -7.81 -0.15
C GLU A 659 -8.88 -6.75 -1.27
N ALA A 660 -8.99 -7.19 -2.53
CA ALA A 660 -8.95 -6.30 -3.71
C ALA A 660 -10.26 -6.35 -4.51
N LEU A 661 -10.85 -5.19 -4.80
CA LEU A 661 -12.20 -5.10 -5.39
C LEU A 661 -12.29 -4.02 -6.48
N GLN A 662 -12.62 -4.42 -7.72
CA GLN A 662 -12.86 -3.52 -8.86
C GLN A 662 -11.63 -2.74 -9.35
N GLN A 663 -10.49 -3.41 -9.52
CA GLN A 663 -9.30 -2.81 -10.17
C GLN A 663 -9.35 -3.03 -11.70
N GLU A 664 -8.51 -2.35 -12.49
CA GLU A 664 -8.23 -2.80 -13.87
C GLU A 664 -7.14 -3.91 -13.85
N GLU A 665 -5.99 -3.68 -13.20
CA GLU A 665 -4.88 -4.64 -13.04
C GLU A 665 -4.54 -4.92 -11.56
N LEU A 666 -4.11 -6.14 -11.23
CA LEU A 666 -3.62 -6.55 -9.91
C LEU A 666 -2.45 -7.54 -10.02
N ASN A 667 -1.28 -7.15 -9.53
CA ASN A 667 -0.06 -7.95 -9.49
C ASN A 667 0.36 -8.25 -8.04
N VAL A 668 0.68 -9.51 -7.71
CA VAL A 668 1.07 -9.91 -6.33
C VAL A 668 2.24 -10.91 -6.33
N GLU A 669 3.36 -10.57 -5.69
CA GLU A 669 4.58 -11.39 -5.54
C GLU A 669 4.72 -11.89 -4.08
N ILE A 670 4.94 -13.20 -3.88
CA ILE A 670 4.79 -13.85 -2.55
C ILE A 670 5.94 -14.83 -2.24
N GLU A 671 6.91 -14.45 -1.39
CA GLU A 671 7.94 -15.39 -0.90
C GLU A 671 7.34 -16.48 0.02
N GLU A 672 6.95 -16.15 1.27
CA GLU A 672 6.58 -17.18 2.26
C GLU A 672 5.06 -17.45 2.32
N LYS A 673 4.19 -16.43 2.34
CA LYS A 673 2.75 -16.61 2.64
C LYS A 673 1.84 -15.45 2.26
N ALA A 674 0.70 -15.73 1.63
CA ALA A 674 -0.40 -14.77 1.49
C ALA A 674 -1.79 -15.41 1.47
N LEU A 675 -2.80 -14.59 1.70
CA LEU A 675 -4.18 -14.80 1.25
C LEU A 675 -4.57 -13.62 0.36
N VAL A 676 -4.93 -13.90 -0.90
CA VAL A 676 -5.43 -12.91 -1.87
C VAL A 676 -6.91 -13.18 -2.12
N GLU A 677 -7.80 -12.29 -1.68
CA GLU A 677 -9.24 -12.31 -1.98
C GLU A 677 -9.51 -11.24 -3.05
N ALA A 678 -9.66 -11.65 -4.33
CA ALA A 678 -9.75 -10.75 -5.48
C ALA A 678 -11.11 -10.85 -6.21
N LEU A 679 -11.77 -9.72 -6.44
CA LEU A 679 -13.15 -9.66 -6.95
C LEU A 679 -13.38 -8.56 -7.99
N GLN A 680 -13.78 -8.95 -9.21
CA GLN A 680 -14.14 -8.06 -10.32
C GLN A 680 -12.99 -7.21 -10.90
N GLN A 681 -11.83 -7.82 -11.17
CA GLN A 681 -10.73 -7.16 -11.89
C GLN A 681 -10.89 -7.36 -13.43
N GLU A 682 -10.12 -6.64 -14.26
CA GLU A 682 -9.93 -7.04 -15.66
C GLU A 682 -8.79 -8.10 -15.75
N GLU A 683 -7.61 -7.82 -15.18
CA GLU A 683 -6.45 -8.72 -15.12
C GLU A 683 -5.98 -9.02 -13.68
N LEU A 684 -5.47 -10.23 -13.41
CA LEU A 684 -4.88 -10.63 -12.12
C LEU A 684 -3.67 -11.55 -12.34
N ASN A 685 -2.48 -11.12 -11.92
CA ASN A 685 -1.23 -11.87 -11.99
C ASN A 685 -0.71 -12.18 -10.57
N VAL A 686 -0.30 -13.43 -10.28
CA VAL A 686 0.21 -13.83 -8.95
C VAL A 686 1.42 -14.77 -9.06
N GLU A 687 2.56 -14.37 -8.49
CA GLU A 687 3.82 -15.14 -8.43
C GLU A 687 4.06 -15.69 -7.01
N ILE A 688 4.29 -17.00 -6.87
CA ILE A 688 4.20 -17.73 -5.57
C ILE A 688 5.38 -18.67 -5.36
N ASP A 689 6.32 -18.26 -4.50
CA ASP A 689 7.46 -19.07 -4.07
C ASP A 689 6.99 -20.24 -3.16
N GLU A 690 6.52 -19.96 -1.93
CA GLU A 690 6.36 -21.02 -0.93
C GLU A 690 4.92 -21.41 -0.56
N LYS A 691 3.98 -20.52 -0.22
CA LYS A 691 2.60 -20.88 0.24
C LYS A 691 1.52 -19.78 0.12
N ALA A 692 0.88 -19.62 -1.03
CA ALA A 692 -0.32 -18.78 -1.16
C ALA A 692 -1.66 -19.53 -1.04
N LEU A 693 -2.72 -18.78 -0.72
CA LEU A 693 -4.12 -19.08 -1.07
C LEU A 693 -4.65 -17.90 -1.91
N VAL A 694 -5.15 -18.18 -3.11
CA VAL A 694 -5.77 -17.20 -4.01
C VAL A 694 -7.25 -17.56 -4.18
N GLU A 695 -8.15 -16.71 -3.68
CA GLU A 695 -9.60 -16.79 -3.90
C GLU A 695 -10.00 -15.72 -4.93
N ALA A 696 -10.24 -16.12 -6.19
CA ALA A 696 -10.45 -15.21 -7.33
C ALA A 696 -11.86 -15.35 -7.95
N LEU A 697 -12.58 -14.25 -8.11
CA LEU A 697 -13.99 -14.25 -8.52
C LEU A 697 -14.34 -13.12 -9.53
N GLN A 698 -14.80 -13.50 -10.72
CA GLN A 698 -15.28 -12.59 -11.78
C GLN A 698 -14.20 -11.69 -12.42
N GLN A 699 -13.05 -12.25 -12.79
CA GLN A 699 -12.03 -11.54 -13.59
C GLN A 699 -12.30 -11.71 -15.11
N GLU A 700 -11.63 -10.96 -15.98
CA GLU A 700 -11.54 -11.35 -17.41
C GLU A 700 -10.36 -12.34 -17.60
N GLU A 701 -9.16 -12.01 -17.13
CA GLU A 701 -7.94 -12.87 -17.19
C GLU A 701 -7.36 -13.15 -15.77
N LEU A 702 -6.76 -14.33 -15.56
CA LEU A 702 -6.06 -14.72 -14.34
C LEU A 702 -4.82 -15.57 -14.66
N ASN A 703 -3.64 -15.11 -14.29
CA ASN A 703 -2.35 -15.80 -14.48
C ASN A 703 -1.70 -16.10 -13.11
N VAL A 704 -1.21 -17.34 -12.89
CA VAL A 704 -0.63 -17.75 -11.59
C VAL A 704 0.62 -18.63 -11.78
N GLU A 705 1.78 -18.20 -11.28
CA GLU A 705 3.07 -18.92 -11.33
C GLU A 705 3.45 -19.43 -9.93
N ILE A 706 3.85 -20.71 -9.80
CA ILE A 706 3.97 -21.41 -8.49
C ILE A 706 5.25 -22.27 -8.41
N GLU A 707 6.25 -21.88 -7.61
CA GLU A 707 7.40 -22.75 -7.31
C GLU A 707 6.98 -23.95 -6.41
N GLU A 708 6.74 -23.76 -5.10
CA GLU A 708 6.69 -24.90 -4.16
C GLU A 708 5.29 -25.36 -3.73
N LYS A 709 4.34 -24.48 -3.39
CA LYS A 709 2.93 -24.80 -3.02
C LYS A 709 1.96 -23.61 -3.20
N ALA A 710 0.82 -23.83 -3.84
CA ALA A 710 -0.36 -22.95 -3.73
C ALA A 710 -1.69 -23.73 -3.57
N LEU A 711 -2.74 -23.01 -3.16
CA LEU A 711 -4.14 -23.34 -3.42
C LEU A 711 -4.77 -22.18 -4.20
N VAL A 712 -5.33 -22.47 -5.37
CA VAL A 712 -6.07 -21.51 -6.19
C VAL A 712 -7.54 -21.95 -6.24
N GLU A 713 -8.44 -21.11 -5.72
CA GLU A 713 -9.90 -21.27 -5.82
C GLU A 713 -10.43 -20.19 -6.79
N ALA A 714 -10.77 -20.57 -8.04
CA ALA A 714 -11.18 -19.62 -9.08
C ALA A 714 -12.60 -19.86 -9.63
N LEU A 715 -13.38 -18.79 -9.82
CA LEU A 715 -14.80 -18.86 -10.16
C LEU A 715 -15.25 -17.73 -11.10
N GLN A 716 -15.79 -18.09 -12.27
CA GLN A 716 -16.39 -17.16 -13.25
C GLN A 716 -15.44 -16.18 -13.95
N GLN A 717 -14.28 -16.66 -14.42
CA GLN A 717 -13.38 -15.89 -15.28
C GLN A 717 -13.68 -16.15 -16.78
N GLU A 718 -13.09 -15.38 -17.71
CA GLU A 718 -13.06 -15.76 -19.14
C GLU A 718 -11.84 -16.69 -19.41
N GLU A 719 -10.61 -16.28 -19.04
CA GLU A 719 -9.37 -17.06 -19.21
C GLU A 719 -8.65 -17.32 -17.86
N LEU A 720 -7.97 -18.48 -17.73
CA LEU A 720 -7.13 -18.83 -16.58
C LEU A 720 -5.88 -19.61 -17.03
N ASN A 721 -4.68 -19.10 -16.72
CA ASN A 721 -3.40 -19.75 -16.98
C ASN A 721 -2.66 -20.04 -15.66
N VAL A 722 -2.12 -21.25 -15.47
CA VAL A 722 -1.43 -21.64 -14.22
C VAL A 722 -0.16 -22.47 -14.50
N GLU A 723 1.01 -21.99 -14.07
CA GLU A 723 2.32 -22.66 -14.20
C GLU A 723 2.81 -23.18 -12.83
N ILE A 724 3.24 -24.44 -12.74
CA ILE A 724 3.49 -25.14 -11.45
C ILE A 724 4.79 -25.95 -11.50
N GLU A 725 5.84 -25.54 -10.77
CA GLU A 725 7.04 -26.37 -10.60
C GLU A 725 6.76 -27.60 -9.71
N GLU A 726 6.64 -27.45 -8.37
CA GLU A 726 6.69 -28.63 -7.47
C GLU A 726 5.33 -29.17 -6.99
N LYS A 727 4.38 -28.31 -6.58
CA LYS A 727 3.03 -28.69 -6.05
C LYS A 727 1.99 -27.57 -6.20
N ALA A 728 0.78 -27.88 -6.66
CA ALA A 728 -0.40 -27.05 -6.42
C ALA A 728 -1.69 -27.87 -6.18
N LEU A 729 -2.72 -27.20 -5.66
CA LEU A 729 -4.13 -27.59 -5.78
C LEU A 729 -4.89 -26.45 -6.47
N VAL A 730 -5.57 -26.77 -7.57
CA VAL A 730 -6.30 -25.82 -8.41
C VAL A 730 -7.76 -26.26 -8.45
N GLU A 731 -8.64 -25.61 -7.68
CA GLU A 731 -10.09 -25.86 -7.63
C GLU A 731 -10.81 -24.77 -8.46
N VAL A 732 -11.42 -25.15 -9.59
CA VAL A 732 -11.96 -24.17 -10.57
C VAL A 732 -13.38 -24.47 -11.03
N LEU A 733 -14.17 -23.42 -11.30
CA LEU A 733 -15.59 -23.53 -11.63
C LEU A 733 -16.07 -22.43 -12.59
N GLN A 734 -16.67 -22.83 -13.72
CA GLN A 734 -17.36 -21.94 -14.68
C GLN A 734 -16.46 -20.90 -15.38
N GLN A 735 -15.39 -21.34 -16.03
CA GLN A 735 -14.55 -20.52 -16.93
C GLN A 735 -14.93 -20.73 -18.41
N GLU A 736 -14.44 -19.89 -19.34
CA GLU A 736 -14.46 -20.24 -20.78
C GLU A 736 -13.22 -21.10 -21.11
N GLU A 737 -11.99 -20.65 -20.81
CA GLU A 737 -10.73 -21.38 -21.04
C GLU A 737 -9.89 -21.58 -19.76
N LEU A 738 -9.24 -22.75 -19.61
CA LEU A 738 -8.23 -23.03 -18.59
C LEU A 738 -7.00 -23.74 -19.19
N ASN A 739 -5.81 -23.17 -18.98
CA ASN A 739 -4.51 -23.74 -19.33
C ASN A 739 -3.68 -24.01 -18.07
N VAL A 740 -3.07 -25.20 -17.94
CA VAL A 740 -2.22 -25.57 -16.77
C VAL A 740 -0.95 -26.30 -17.20
N GLU A 741 0.23 -25.78 -16.84
CA GLU A 741 1.56 -26.40 -17.08
C GLU A 741 2.16 -26.91 -15.76
N ILE A 742 2.64 -28.16 -15.71
CA ILE A 742 3.01 -28.86 -14.45
C ILE A 742 4.34 -29.61 -14.59
N GLU A 743 5.42 -29.15 -13.95
CA GLU A 743 6.68 -29.92 -13.90
C GLU A 743 6.54 -31.18 -13.02
N GLU A 744 6.46 -31.08 -11.68
CA GLU A 744 6.64 -32.25 -10.80
C GLU A 744 5.35 -32.86 -10.23
N LYS A 745 4.38 -32.06 -9.74
CA LYS A 745 3.09 -32.50 -9.13
C LYS A 745 2.00 -31.40 -9.19
N ALA A 746 0.77 -31.77 -9.55
CA ALA A 746 -0.43 -30.99 -9.21
C ALA A 746 -1.65 -31.87 -8.92
N LEU A 747 -2.69 -31.27 -8.33
CA LEU A 747 -4.08 -31.72 -8.38
C LEU A 747 -4.93 -30.59 -8.99
N VAL A 748 -5.57 -30.87 -10.12
CA VAL A 748 -6.51 -29.95 -10.79
C VAL A 748 -7.92 -30.53 -10.65
N GLU A 749 -8.79 -29.88 -9.88
CA GLU A 749 -10.22 -30.21 -9.74
C GLU A 749 -11.04 -29.19 -10.56
N ALA A 750 -11.53 -29.59 -11.75
CA ALA A 750 -12.15 -28.68 -12.72
C ALA A 750 -13.59 -29.02 -13.08
N LEU A 751 -14.48 -28.00 -13.05
CA LEU A 751 -15.93 -28.18 -13.24
C LEU A 751 -16.57 -27.10 -14.12
N GLN A 752 -17.21 -27.52 -15.23
CA GLN A 752 -18.03 -26.69 -16.13
C GLN A 752 -17.26 -25.61 -16.92
N GLN A 753 -16.20 -25.99 -17.63
CA GLN A 753 -15.48 -25.11 -18.57
C GLN A 753 -15.91 -25.33 -20.03
N GLU A 754 -15.62 -24.40 -20.95
CA GLU A 754 -15.73 -24.69 -22.40
C GLU A 754 -14.47 -25.48 -22.87
N GLU A 755 -13.24 -25.01 -22.60
CA GLU A 755 -12.00 -25.74 -22.92
C GLU A 755 -11.01 -25.84 -21.73
N LEU A 756 -10.35 -26.99 -21.59
CA LEU A 756 -9.31 -27.26 -20.58
C LEU A 756 -8.08 -27.91 -21.24
N ASN A 757 -6.91 -27.27 -21.13
CA ASN A 757 -5.61 -27.77 -21.57
C ASN A 757 -4.70 -28.04 -20.36
N VAL A 758 -4.01 -29.19 -20.33
CA VAL A 758 -3.08 -29.54 -19.24
C VAL A 758 -1.81 -30.21 -19.78
N GLU A 759 -0.63 -29.62 -19.55
CA GLU A 759 0.69 -30.16 -19.91
C GLU A 759 1.41 -30.68 -18.65
N ILE A 760 1.92 -31.93 -18.66
CA ILE A 760 2.35 -32.67 -17.45
C ILE A 760 3.71 -33.35 -17.65
N ASP A 761 4.77 -32.84 -17.02
CA ASP A 761 6.14 -33.36 -17.20
C ASP A 761 6.41 -34.64 -16.36
N GLU A 762 6.31 -34.62 -15.02
CA GLU A 762 6.62 -35.81 -14.19
C GLU A 762 5.42 -36.51 -13.52
N LYS A 763 4.45 -35.77 -12.94
CA LYS A 763 3.22 -36.29 -12.26
C LYS A 763 2.09 -35.25 -12.22
N ALA A 764 0.84 -35.67 -12.48
CA ALA A 764 -0.34 -34.93 -12.00
C ALA A 764 -1.53 -35.87 -11.67
N LEU A 765 -2.55 -35.30 -11.02
CA LEU A 765 -3.93 -35.80 -10.99
C LEU A 765 -4.86 -34.72 -11.54
N VAL A 766 -5.61 -35.05 -12.58
CA VAL A 766 -6.63 -34.17 -13.19
C VAL A 766 -8.00 -34.80 -12.94
N GLU A 767 -8.82 -34.19 -12.08
CA GLU A 767 -10.22 -34.56 -11.85
C GLU A 767 -11.12 -33.56 -12.63
N ALA A 768 -11.60 -33.95 -13.81
CA ALA A 768 -12.33 -33.06 -14.73
C ALA A 768 -13.79 -33.50 -14.95
N LEU A 769 -14.73 -32.56 -14.85
CA LEU A 769 -16.16 -32.85 -14.81
C LEU A 769 -17.00 -31.82 -15.60
N GLN A 770 -17.73 -32.28 -16.62
CA GLN A 770 -18.67 -31.46 -17.42
C GLN A 770 -18.02 -30.32 -18.25
N GLN A 771 -16.90 -30.58 -18.93
CA GLN A 771 -16.34 -29.62 -19.90
C GLN A 771 -16.97 -29.83 -21.29
N GLU A 772 -16.86 -28.86 -22.21
CA GLU A 772 -17.07 -29.17 -23.64
C GLU A 772 -15.84 -29.92 -24.17
N LYS A 773 -14.61 -29.41 -23.96
CA LYS A 773 -13.35 -30.01 -24.44
C LYS A 773 -12.26 -30.13 -23.38
N LEU A 774 -11.52 -31.24 -23.37
CA LEU A 774 -10.37 -31.50 -22.50
C LEU A 774 -9.18 -32.06 -23.31
N ASN A 775 -8.02 -31.42 -23.23
CA ASN A 775 -6.77 -31.85 -23.87
C ASN A 775 -5.69 -32.03 -22.80
N VAL A 776 -4.97 -33.16 -22.82
CA VAL A 776 -3.93 -33.46 -21.80
C VAL A 776 -2.67 -34.04 -22.46
N GLU A 777 -1.52 -33.37 -22.32
CA GLU A 777 -0.21 -33.82 -22.80
C GLU A 777 0.62 -34.34 -21.60
N ILE A 778 1.16 -35.57 -21.69
CA ILE A 778 1.73 -36.31 -20.55
C ILE A 778 3.10 -36.90 -20.90
N VAL A 779 4.16 -36.35 -20.32
CA VAL A 779 5.53 -36.84 -20.53
C VAL A 779 5.80 -38.10 -19.69
N GLU A 780 6.04 -38.03 -18.36
CA GLU A 780 6.47 -39.22 -17.60
C GLU A 780 5.35 -39.99 -16.89
N LYS A 781 4.37 -39.32 -16.23
CA LYS A 781 3.24 -39.92 -15.49
C LYS A 781 2.04 -38.94 -15.35
N ALA A 782 0.81 -39.43 -15.51
CA ALA A 782 -0.38 -38.78 -14.95
C ALA A 782 -1.46 -39.79 -14.51
N LEU A 783 -2.45 -39.29 -13.76
CA LEU A 783 -3.79 -39.87 -13.64
C LEU A 783 -4.81 -38.83 -14.10
N VAL A 784 -5.62 -39.17 -15.09
CA VAL A 784 -6.72 -38.34 -15.60
C VAL A 784 -8.03 -39.05 -15.24
N GLU A 785 -8.81 -38.48 -14.31
CA GLU A 785 -10.17 -38.92 -13.97
C GLU A 785 -11.17 -37.95 -14.66
N ALA A 786 -11.76 -38.36 -15.78
CA ALA A 786 -12.60 -37.50 -16.63
C ALA A 786 -14.04 -37.99 -16.72
N LEU A 787 -15.01 -37.12 -16.42
CA LEU A 787 -16.44 -37.47 -16.38
C LEU A 787 -17.33 -36.47 -17.15
N ALA A 788 -18.01 -36.99 -18.17
CA ALA A 788 -19.07 -36.33 -18.93
C ALA A 788 -18.62 -35.07 -19.71
N GLN A 789 -17.59 -35.20 -20.54
CA GLN A 789 -17.17 -34.18 -21.51
C GLN A 789 -17.86 -34.38 -22.88
N GLU A 790 -17.79 -33.41 -23.81
CA GLU A 790 -18.09 -33.69 -25.22
C GLU A 790 -16.84 -34.30 -25.91
N GLU A 791 -15.65 -33.67 -25.82
CA GLU A 791 -14.39 -34.13 -26.43
C GLU A 791 -13.26 -34.31 -25.39
N LEU A 792 -12.53 -35.43 -25.43
CA LEU A 792 -11.33 -35.70 -24.62
C LEU A 792 -10.15 -36.20 -25.47
N ASN A 793 -9.08 -35.42 -25.55
CA ASN A 793 -7.81 -35.77 -26.21
C ASN A 793 -6.70 -36.00 -25.18
N VAL A 794 -5.91 -37.06 -25.29
CA VAL A 794 -4.79 -37.36 -24.36
C VAL A 794 -3.55 -37.89 -25.11
N GLU A 795 -2.43 -37.16 -25.06
CA GLU A 795 -1.13 -37.52 -25.67
C GLU A 795 -0.14 -37.97 -24.57
N ILE A 796 0.55 -39.10 -24.75
CA ILE A 796 1.30 -39.79 -23.68
C ILE A 796 2.68 -40.28 -24.16
N GLU A 797 3.78 -39.65 -23.73
CA GLU A 797 5.13 -40.18 -24.00
C GLU A 797 5.40 -41.50 -23.21
N GLU A 798 5.59 -41.46 -21.88
CA GLU A 798 6.13 -42.63 -21.17
C GLU A 798 5.12 -43.46 -20.36
N LYS A 799 4.20 -42.84 -19.59
CA LYS A 799 3.17 -43.52 -18.75
C LYS A 799 1.93 -42.63 -18.50
N ALA A 800 0.73 -43.20 -18.60
CA ALA A 800 -0.47 -42.63 -17.98
C ALA A 800 -1.43 -43.69 -17.41
N LEU A 801 -2.38 -43.25 -16.58
CA LEU A 801 -3.66 -43.90 -16.34
C LEU A 801 -4.77 -42.90 -16.70
N VAL A 802 -5.65 -43.29 -17.62
CA VAL A 802 -6.82 -42.50 -18.04
C VAL A 802 -8.08 -43.26 -17.59
N GLU A 803 -8.80 -42.74 -16.60
CA GLU A 803 -10.11 -43.24 -16.16
C GLU A 803 -11.19 -42.31 -16.74
N ALA A 804 -11.85 -42.73 -17.84
CA ALA A 804 -12.78 -41.89 -18.61
C ALA A 804 -14.21 -42.45 -18.61
N LEU A 805 -15.20 -41.59 -18.33
CA LEU A 805 -16.60 -42.00 -18.15
C LEU A 805 -17.60 -41.02 -18.79
N GLN A 806 -18.44 -41.50 -19.71
CA GLN A 806 -19.57 -40.78 -20.31
C GLN A 806 -19.21 -39.61 -21.26
N GLN A 807 -18.15 -39.75 -22.08
CA GLN A 807 -17.80 -38.74 -23.10
C GLN A 807 -18.63 -38.93 -24.39
N GLU A 808 -18.71 -37.93 -25.27
CA GLU A 808 -19.11 -38.17 -26.67
C GLU A 808 -17.91 -38.72 -27.47
N GLU A 809 -16.75 -38.06 -27.47
CA GLU A 809 -15.52 -38.47 -28.18
C GLU A 809 -14.31 -38.61 -27.23
N LEU A 810 -13.50 -39.67 -27.37
CA LEU A 810 -12.25 -39.90 -26.63
C LEU A 810 -11.10 -40.34 -27.56
N ASN A 811 -10.09 -39.50 -27.74
CA ASN A 811 -8.88 -39.77 -28.53
C ASN A 811 -7.65 -39.93 -27.61
N VAL A 812 -6.83 -40.97 -27.79
CA VAL A 812 -5.64 -41.22 -26.95
C VAL A 812 -4.42 -41.69 -27.77
N GLU A 813 -3.33 -40.92 -27.78
CA GLU A 813 -2.07 -41.19 -28.49
C GLU A 813 -0.96 -41.60 -27.49
N ILE A 814 -0.25 -42.72 -27.73
CA ILE A 814 0.60 -43.38 -26.70
C ILE A 814 1.97 -43.83 -27.26
N GLU A 815 3.06 -43.12 -26.98
CA GLU A 815 4.42 -43.55 -27.39
C GLU A 815 4.85 -44.85 -26.67
N GLU A 816 5.02 -44.88 -25.33
CA GLU A 816 5.66 -46.04 -24.66
C GLU A 816 4.75 -46.89 -23.78
N LYS A 817 3.88 -46.31 -22.92
CA LYS A 817 2.97 -47.05 -22.00
C LYS A 817 1.71 -46.25 -21.63
N ALA A 818 0.54 -46.89 -21.66
CA ALA A 818 -0.65 -46.40 -20.96
C ALA A 818 -1.49 -47.54 -20.35
N LEU A 819 -2.37 -47.16 -19.42
CA LEU A 819 -3.60 -47.88 -19.10
C LEU A 819 -4.78 -46.93 -19.35
N VAL A 820 -5.71 -47.33 -20.22
CA VAL A 820 -6.93 -46.58 -20.53
C VAL A 820 -8.11 -47.40 -20.01
N GLU A 821 -8.78 -46.94 -18.95
CA GLU A 821 -10.02 -47.52 -18.42
C GLU A 821 -11.19 -46.63 -18.90
N ALA A 822 -11.89 -47.04 -19.97
CA ALA A 822 -12.91 -46.24 -20.66
C ALA A 822 -14.31 -46.86 -20.54
N LEU A 823 -15.32 -46.06 -20.16
CA LEU A 823 -16.67 -46.55 -19.86
C LEU A 823 -17.77 -45.61 -20.40
N GLN A 824 -18.65 -46.13 -21.26
CA GLN A 824 -19.85 -45.41 -21.77
C GLN A 824 -19.57 -44.19 -22.66
N GLN A 825 -18.63 -44.30 -23.60
CA GLN A 825 -18.42 -43.24 -24.61
C GLN A 825 -19.34 -43.44 -25.83
N GLU A 826 -19.54 -42.43 -26.68
CA GLU A 826 -20.07 -42.68 -28.05
C GLU A 826 -18.92 -43.18 -28.95
N GLU A 827 -17.80 -42.47 -29.06
CA GLU A 827 -16.60 -42.83 -29.86
C GLU A 827 -15.32 -42.93 -29.00
N LEU A 828 -14.45 -43.92 -29.26
CA LEU A 828 -13.14 -44.09 -28.62
C LEU A 828 -12.06 -44.46 -29.64
N ASN A 829 -11.09 -43.57 -29.88
CA ASN A 829 -9.95 -43.76 -30.78
C ASN A 829 -8.64 -43.86 -29.97
N VAL A 830 -7.78 -44.86 -30.25
CA VAL A 830 -6.52 -45.07 -29.51
C VAL A 830 -5.36 -45.46 -30.43
N GLU A 831 -4.30 -44.65 -30.50
CA GLU A 831 -3.07 -44.87 -31.32
C GLU A 831 -1.89 -45.27 -30.40
N ILE A 832 -1.19 -46.39 -30.69
CA ILE A 832 -0.27 -47.06 -29.73
C ILE A 832 1.07 -47.47 -30.35
N ASP A 833 2.12 -46.69 -30.09
CA ASP A 833 3.49 -46.86 -30.64
C ASP A 833 4.22 -48.12 -30.08
N GLU A 834 4.28 -48.34 -28.75
CA GLU A 834 5.02 -49.51 -28.21
C GLU A 834 4.27 -50.46 -27.26
N LYS A 835 3.43 -49.95 -26.32
CA LYS A 835 2.64 -50.74 -25.34
C LYS A 835 1.42 -49.96 -24.83
N ALA A 836 0.22 -50.54 -24.88
CA ALA A 836 -0.90 -50.12 -24.03
C ALA A 836 -1.62 -51.30 -23.37
N LEU A 837 -2.42 -50.99 -22.35
CA LEU A 837 -3.58 -51.77 -21.93
C LEU A 837 -4.82 -50.89 -22.08
N VAL A 838 -5.78 -51.29 -22.91
CA VAL A 838 -7.06 -50.60 -23.10
C VAL A 838 -8.16 -51.48 -22.51
N GLU A 839 -8.73 -51.11 -21.38
CA GLU A 839 -9.91 -51.74 -20.77
C GLU A 839 -11.15 -50.89 -21.14
N ALA A 840 -11.89 -51.30 -22.17
CA ALA A 840 -13.01 -50.53 -22.74
C ALA A 840 -14.37 -51.23 -22.55
N LEU A 841 -15.38 -50.49 -22.06
CA LEU A 841 -16.67 -51.04 -21.66
C LEU A 841 -17.85 -50.15 -22.07
N GLN A 842 -18.80 -50.69 -22.87
CA GLN A 842 -20.05 -50.02 -23.26
C GLN A 842 -19.91 -48.79 -24.15
N GLN A 843 -19.04 -48.82 -25.17
CA GLN A 843 -18.97 -47.73 -26.17
C GLN A 843 -19.99 -47.95 -27.30
N GLU A 844 -20.29 -46.94 -28.12
CA GLU A 844 -20.93 -47.19 -29.44
C GLU A 844 -19.85 -47.63 -30.46
N GLU A 845 -18.77 -46.86 -30.65
CA GLU A 845 -17.64 -47.17 -31.55
C GLU A 845 -16.28 -47.22 -30.79
N LEU A 846 -15.37 -48.13 -31.19
CA LEU A 846 -14.01 -48.25 -30.65
C LEU A 846 -12.98 -48.55 -31.76
N ASN A 847 -12.12 -47.59 -32.08
CA ASN A 847 -11.03 -47.72 -33.04
C ASN A 847 -9.67 -47.79 -32.31
N VAL A 848 -8.79 -48.73 -32.69
CA VAL A 848 -7.47 -48.89 -32.05
C VAL A 848 -6.36 -49.20 -33.08
N GLU A 849 -5.38 -48.32 -33.23
CA GLU A 849 -4.22 -48.46 -34.12
C GLU A 849 -2.97 -48.86 -33.28
N ILE A 850 -2.21 -49.89 -33.69
CA ILE A 850 -1.22 -50.55 -32.81
C ILE A 850 0.10 -50.90 -33.54
N ASP A 851 1.17 -50.15 -33.24
CA ASP A 851 2.53 -50.35 -33.76
C ASP A 851 3.23 -51.58 -33.11
N GLU A 852 4.01 -51.45 -32.02
CA GLU A 852 4.91 -52.55 -31.59
C GLU A 852 4.31 -53.54 -30.56
N LYS A 853 3.24 -53.21 -29.78
CA LYS A 853 2.43 -54.08 -28.85
C LYS A 853 1.18 -53.36 -28.30
N ALA A 854 0.10 -54.11 -28.03
CA ALA A 854 -0.91 -53.74 -27.03
C ALA A 854 -1.62 -54.96 -26.40
N LEU A 855 -2.43 -54.69 -25.37
CA LEU A 855 -3.54 -55.55 -24.92
C LEU A 855 -4.83 -54.72 -24.94
N VAL A 856 -5.84 -55.17 -25.68
CA VAL A 856 -7.17 -54.55 -25.75
C VAL A 856 -8.17 -55.51 -25.10
N GLU A 857 -8.69 -55.17 -23.92
CA GLU A 857 -9.79 -55.87 -23.24
C GLU A 857 -11.10 -55.09 -23.51
N ALA A 858 -11.89 -55.50 -24.50
CA ALA A 858 -13.08 -54.78 -24.96
C ALA A 858 -14.39 -55.53 -24.66
N LEU A 859 -15.39 -54.85 -24.10
CA LEU A 859 -16.62 -55.47 -23.58
C LEU A 859 -17.88 -54.63 -23.85
N GLN A 860 -18.86 -55.19 -24.59
CA GLN A 860 -20.18 -54.58 -24.84
C GLN A 860 -20.18 -53.32 -25.72
N GLN A 861 -19.39 -53.28 -26.80
CA GLN A 861 -19.46 -52.18 -27.79
C GLN A 861 -20.58 -52.42 -28.83
N GLU A 862 -20.96 -51.43 -29.64
CA GLU A 862 -21.69 -51.70 -30.89
C GLU A 862 -20.67 -52.07 -32.00
N GLU A 863 -19.66 -51.24 -32.27
CA GLU A 863 -18.58 -51.48 -33.26
C GLU A 863 -17.17 -51.48 -32.60
N LEU A 864 -16.25 -52.32 -33.09
CA LEU A 864 -14.84 -52.37 -32.66
C LEU A 864 -13.91 -52.60 -33.87
N ASN A 865 -13.05 -51.63 -34.18
CA ASN A 865 -12.08 -51.69 -35.27
C ASN A 865 -10.65 -51.70 -34.69
N VAL A 866 -9.76 -52.59 -35.15
CA VAL A 866 -8.39 -52.70 -34.61
C VAL A 866 -7.34 -52.94 -35.72
N GLU A 867 -6.43 -52.00 -35.95
CA GLU A 867 -5.31 -52.09 -36.91
C GLU A 867 -3.98 -52.39 -36.18
N ILE A 868 -3.16 -53.32 -36.70
CA ILE A 868 -2.01 -53.90 -35.95
C ILE A 868 -0.76 -54.07 -36.85
N GLU A 869 0.26 -53.19 -36.75
CA GLU A 869 1.56 -53.41 -37.41
C GLU A 869 2.30 -54.61 -36.80
N GLU A 870 2.62 -54.63 -35.49
CA GLU A 870 3.44 -55.68 -34.87
C GLU A 870 2.94 -56.11 -33.45
N LYS A 871 2.16 -57.18 -33.32
CA LYS A 871 1.84 -57.94 -32.05
C LYS A 871 0.92 -57.30 -30.99
N ALA A 872 -0.37 -57.12 -31.31
CA ALA A 872 -1.41 -56.97 -30.29
C ALA A 872 -1.88 -58.32 -29.67
N LEU A 873 -2.54 -58.24 -28.51
CA LEU A 873 -3.53 -59.21 -28.04
C LEU A 873 -4.88 -58.48 -27.90
N VAL A 874 -5.93 -58.98 -28.57
CA VAL A 874 -7.31 -58.48 -28.47
C VAL A 874 -8.14 -59.52 -27.73
N GLU A 875 -8.65 -59.19 -26.55
CA GLU A 875 -9.65 -59.97 -25.80
C GLU A 875 -11.00 -59.23 -25.89
N ALA A 876 -11.89 -59.64 -26.81
CA ALA A 876 -13.17 -58.95 -27.07
C ALA A 876 -14.41 -59.80 -26.77
N LEU A 877 -15.44 -59.19 -26.17
CA LEU A 877 -16.61 -59.88 -25.61
C LEU A 877 -17.92 -59.08 -25.73
N GLN A 878 -18.93 -59.64 -26.40
CA GLN A 878 -20.29 -59.07 -26.52
C GLN A 878 -20.42 -57.80 -27.37
N GLN A 879 -19.74 -57.71 -28.53
CA GLN A 879 -19.93 -56.60 -29.48
C GLN A 879 -21.08 -56.89 -30.48
N GLU A 880 -21.57 -55.90 -31.23
CA GLU A 880 -22.38 -56.17 -32.44
C GLU A 880 -21.43 -56.46 -33.63
N GLU A 881 -20.48 -55.58 -33.97
CA GLU A 881 -19.48 -55.76 -35.05
C GLU A 881 -18.03 -55.71 -34.54
N LEU A 882 -17.11 -56.45 -35.17
CA LEU A 882 -15.67 -56.44 -34.85
C LEU A 882 -14.78 -56.58 -36.11
N ASN A 883 -14.11 -55.52 -36.54
CA ASN A 883 -13.14 -55.53 -37.65
C ASN A 883 -11.69 -55.53 -37.11
N VAL A 884 -10.79 -56.36 -37.66
CA VAL A 884 -9.38 -56.45 -37.21
C VAL A 884 -8.42 -56.60 -38.39
N GLU A 885 -7.54 -55.63 -38.64
CA GLU A 885 -6.51 -55.62 -39.71
C GLU A 885 -5.10 -55.85 -39.10
N ILE A 886 -4.31 -56.77 -39.67
CA ILE A 886 -3.09 -57.31 -39.04
C ILE A 886 -1.92 -57.44 -40.03
N GLU A 887 -0.89 -56.57 -39.94
CA GLU A 887 0.37 -56.81 -40.66
C GLU A 887 1.19 -57.96 -40.02
N GLU A 888 1.63 -57.85 -38.76
CA GLU A 888 2.53 -58.82 -38.12
C GLU A 888 2.12 -59.27 -36.68
N LYS A 889 1.56 -60.47 -36.53
CA LYS A 889 1.54 -61.31 -35.29
C LYS A 889 0.53 -60.94 -34.19
N ALA A 890 -0.71 -60.65 -34.53
CA ALA A 890 -1.80 -60.57 -33.55
C ALA A 890 -2.17 -61.92 -32.90
N LEU A 891 -2.78 -61.85 -31.71
CA LEU A 891 -3.64 -62.87 -31.11
C LEU A 891 -5.02 -62.24 -30.84
N VAL A 892 -6.09 -62.85 -31.34
CA VAL A 892 -7.46 -62.36 -31.25
C VAL A 892 -8.31 -63.42 -30.52
N GLU A 893 -8.54 -63.26 -29.21
CA GLU A 893 -9.39 -64.14 -28.38
C GLU A 893 -10.79 -63.48 -28.24
N VAL A 894 -11.82 -64.04 -28.89
CA VAL A 894 -13.10 -63.33 -29.13
C VAL A 894 -14.35 -64.18 -28.86
N LEU A 895 -15.37 -63.58 -28.22
CA LEU A 895 -16.49 -64.31 -27.63
C LEU A 895 -17.83 -63.55 -27.68
N GLN A 896 -18.88 -64.15 -28.26
CA GLN A 896 -20.27 -63.64 -28.26
C GLN A 896 -20.52 -62.35 -29.04
N GLN A 897 -19.97 -62.19 -30.24
CA GLN A 897 -20.30 -61.05 -31.12
C GLN A 897 -21.52 -61.37 -32.02
N GLU A 898 -22.09 -60.38 -32.74
CA GLU A 898 -22.93 -60.67 -33.91
C GLU A 898 -22.01 -60.92 -35.13
N GLU A 899 -21.23 -59.95 -35.61
CA GLU A 899 -20.30 -60.04 -36.74
C GLU A 899 -18.81 -59.93 -36.32
N LEU A 900 -17.90 -60.56 -37.05
CA LEU A 900 -16.44 -60.51 -36.83
C LEU A 900 -15.68 -60.63 -38.16
N ASN A 901 -15.00 -59.58 -38.59
CA ASN A 901 -14.20 -59.48 -39.81
C ASN A 901 -12.71 -59.38 -39.46
N VAL A 902 -11.83 -60.16 -40.09
CA VAL A 902 -10.39 -60.18 -39.75
C VAL A 902 -9.49 -60.30 -41.00
N GLU A 903 -8.71 -59.26 -41.32
CA GLU A 903 -7.77 -59.19 -42.45
C GLU A 903 -6.31 -59.38 -41.97
N ILE A 904 -5.52 -60.26 -42.60
CA ILE A 904 -4.22 -60.73 -42.10
C ILE A 904 -3.14 -60.78 -43.20
N GLU A 905 -2.11 -59.92 -43.14
CA GLU A 905 -0.92 -60.04 -44.00
C GLU A 905 0.02 -61.20 -43.56
N GLU A 906 0.99 -60.98 -42.65
CA GLU A 906 2.13 -61.90 -42.51
C GLU A 906 1.86 -63.08 -41.57
N GLU A 907 1.44 -62.89 -40.30
CA GLU A 907 1.18 -63.98 -39.34
C GLU A 907 0.07 -63.61 -38.32
N ALA A 908 -0.92 -64.46 -38.03
CA ALA A 908 -1.89 -64.26 -36.92
C ALA A 908 -2.44 -65.56 -36.28
N LEU A 909 -3.09 -65.43 -35.11
CA LEU A 909 -3.94 -66.45 -34.46
C LEU A 909 -5.27 -65.84 -34.02
N VAL A 910 -6.39 -66.40 -34.50
CA VAL A 910 -7.76 -66.03 -34.12
C VAL A 910 -8.40 -67.20 -33.37
N GLU A 911 -8.75 -67.02 -32.09
CA GLU A 911 -9.52 -67.97 -31.27
C GLU A 911 -10.94 -67.41 -31.05
N ALA A 912 -11.91 -67.84 -31.88
CA ALA A 912 -13.26 -67.26 -31.94
C ALA A 912 -14.36 -68.20 -31.44
N LEU A 913 -15.32 -67.69 -30.66
CA LEU A 913 -16.29 -68.50 -29.93
C LEU A 913 -17.70 -67.85 -29.85
N GLN A 914 -18.73 -68.49 -30.39
CA GLN A 914 -20.15 -68.08 -30.28
C GLN A 914 -20.52 -66.76 -30.99
N GLN A 915 -20.09 -66.56 -32.24
CA GLN A 915 -20.54 -65.41 -33.06
C GLN A 915 -21.80 -65.74 -33.87
N GLU A 916 -22.49 -64.75 -34.46
CA GLU A 916 -23.45 -65.03 -35.54
C GLU A 916 -22.69 -65.18 -36.88
N GLU A 917 -21.82 -64.24 -37.28
CA GLU A 917 -21.00 -64.29 -38.52
C GLU A 917 -19.49 -64.15 -38.21
N LEU A 918 -18.62 -64.78 -39.02
CA LEU A 918 -17.16 -64.64 -38.92
C LEU A 918 -16.50 -64.64 -40.31
N ASN A 919 -16.06 -63.49 -40.81
CA ASN A 919 -15.30 -63.33 -42.06
C ASN A 919 -13.79 -63.21 -41.77
N VAL A 920 -12.92 -63.93 -42.49
CA VAL A 920 -11.46 -63.85 -42.30
C VAL A 920 -10.70 -63.87 -43.64
N GLU A 921 -10.00 -62.79 -43.99
CA GLU A 921 -9.16 -62.64 -45.20
C GLU A 921 -7.66 -62.79 -44.85
N ILE A 922 -6.90 -63.60 -45.59
CA ILE A 922 -5.55 -64.06 -45.20
C ILE A 922 -4.56 -64.05 -46.37
N GLU A 923 -3.63 -63.10 -46.43
CA GLU A 923 -2.53 -63.13 -47.42
C GLU A 923 -1.53 -64.26 -47.15
N GLU A 924 -0.64 -64.15 -46.14
CA GLU A 924 0.52 -65.06 -46.02
C GLU A 924 0.30 -66.20 -45.02
N LYS A 925 -0.10 -65.96 -43.75
CA LYS A 925 -0.26 -67.04 -42.73
C LYS A 925 -1.27 -66.69 -41.63
N ALA A 926 -2.30 -67.54 -41.44
CA ALA A 926 -3.12 -67.54 -40.23
C ALA A 926 -3.31 -68.93 -39.61
N LEU A 927 -3.68 -68.94 -38.32
CA LEU A 927 -4.40 -70.03 -37.66
C LEU A 927 -5.74 -69.47 -37.15
N VAL A 928 -6.85 -70.05 -37.62
CA VAL A 928 -8.22 -69.69 -37.19
C VAL A 928 -8.78 -70.89 -36.42
N GLU A 929 -8.91 -70.80 -35.10
CA GLU A 929 -9.62 -71.75 -34.24
C GLU A 929 -11.03 -71.20 -33.97
N ALA A 930 -12.05 -71.65 -34.72
CA ALA A 930 -13.42 -71.11 -34.67
C ALA A 930 -14.43 -72.14 -34.13
N LEU A 931 -15.30 -71.72 -33.21
CA LEU A 931 -16.13 -72.65 -32.42
C LEU A 931 -17.53 -72.09 -32.11
N GLN A 932 -18.59 -72.75 -32.58
CA GLN A 932 -19.99 -72.40 -32.34
C GLN A 932 -20.51 -71.11 -33.02
N GLN A 933 -20.12 -70.82 -34.26
CA GLN A 933 -20.69 -69.67 -35.00
C GLN A 933 -22.04 -70.05 -35.65
N GLU A 934 -22.82 -69.09 -36.14
CA GLU A 934 -23.85 -69.41 -37.15
C GLU A 934 -23.16 -69.52 -38.53
N GLU A 935 -22.53 -68.48 -39.07
CA GLU A 935 -21.78 -68.45 -40.33
C GLU A 935 -20.25 -68.24 -40.11
N LEU A 936 -19.41 -68.79 -40.99
CA LEU A 936 -17.94 -68.61 -40.98
C LEU A 936 -17.40 -68.58 -42.41
N ASN A 937 -16.97 -67.41 -42.90
CA ASN A 937 -16.42 -67.21 -44.23
C ASN A 937 -14.89 -66.98 -44.13
N VAL A 938 -14.07 -67.63 -44.96
CA VAL A 938 -12.60 -67.51 -44.87
C VAL A 938 -11.94 -67.46 -46.25
N GLU A 939 -11.38 -66.32 -46.64
CA GLU A 939 -10.66 -66.10 -47.92
C GLU A 939 -9.13 -66.16 -47.69
N ILE A 940 -8.40 -66.91 -48.53
CA ILE A 940 -7.00 -67.30 -48.25
C ILE A 940 -6.13 -67.20 -49.52
N GLU A 941 -5.22 -66.23 -49.61
CA GLU A 941 -4.24 -66.18 -50.70
C GLU A 941 -3.19 -67.32 -50.57
N GLU A 942 -2.21 -67.26 -49.66
CA GLU A 942 -1.02 -68.13 -49.76
C GLU A 942 -1.00 -69.34 -48.82
N LYS A 943 -1.37 -69.19 -47.52
CA LYS A 943 -1.44 -70.27 -46.50
C LYS A 943 -2.39 -69.92 -45.33
N ALA A 944 -3.32 -70.81 -45.00
CA ALA A 944 -3.98 -70.84 -43.69
C ALA A 944 -4.07 -72.25 -43.07
N LEU A 945 -4.33 -72.30 -41.76
CA LEU A 945 -4.94 -73.44 -41.08
C LEU A 945 -6.26 -72.96 -40.44
N VAL A 946 -7.37 -73.55 -40.84
CA VAL A 946 -8.71 -73.29 -40.28
C VAL A 946 -9.15 -74.53 -39.50
N GLU A 947 -9.20 -74.46 -38.17
CA GLU A 947 -9.79 -75.49 -37.30
C GLU A 947 -11.19 -75.01 -36.88
N ALA A 948 -12.25 -75.50 -37.54
CA ALA A 948 -13.63 -75.02 -37.38
C ALA A 948 -14.55 -76.09 -36.78
N LEU A 949 -15.39 -75.72 -35.79
CA LEU A 949 -16.10 -76.70 -34.94
C LEU A 949 -17.50 -76.25 -34.49
N HIS A 950 -18.55 -76.95 -34.94
CA HIS A 950 -19.98 -76.66 -34.65
C HIS A 950 -20.53 -75.34 -35.22
N GLN A 951 -20.31 -75.04 -36.51
CA GLN A 951 -20.98 -73.89 -37.15
C GLN A 951 -22.36 -74.28 -37.72
N GLU A 952 -23.23 -73.32 -38.07
CA GLU A 952 -24.38 -73.61 -38.96
C GLU A 952 -23.95 -73.57 -40.45
N GLU A 953 -23.10 -72.64 -40.89
CA GLU A 953 -22.54 -72.54 -42.24
C GLU A 953 -21.00 -72.27 -42.18
N LEU A 954 -20.25 -72.74 -43.18
CA LEU A 954 -18.81 -72.53 -43.28
C LEU A 954 -18.37 -72.37 -44.73
N ASN A 955 -18.11 -71.15 -45.20
CA ASN A 955 -17.64 -70.85 -46.55
C ASN A 955 -16.12 -70.63 -46.54
N VAL A 956 -15.34 -71.20 -47.47
CA VAL A 956 -13.87 -71.02 -47.51
C VAL A 956 -13.34 -70.89 -48.94
N GLU A 957 -12.77 -69.75 -49.32
CA GLU A 957 -12.18 -69.46 -50.64
C GLU A 957 -10.63 -69.47 -50.59
N ILE A 958 -9.95 -70.13 -51.54
CA ILE A 958 -8.52 -70.50 -51.39
C ILE A 958 -7.70 -70.35 -52.69
N GLU A 959 -6.90 -69.28 -52.85
CA GLU A 959 -6.04 -69.08 -54.03
C GLU A 959 -4.88 -70.11 -54.13
N GLU A 960 -3.93 -70.15 -53.18
CA GLU A 960 -2.67 -70.89 -53.37
C GLU A 960 -2.40 -72.02 -52.35
N LYS A 961 -2.86 -71.99 -51.08
CA LYS A 961 -2.83 -73.14 -50.13
C LYS A 961 -3.74 -72.90 -48.92
N ALA A 962 -4.43 -73.94 -48.46
CA ALA A 962 -4.93 -74.01 -47.09
C ALA A 962 -4.94 -75.45 -46.55
N LEU A 963 -5.11 -75.57 -45.23
CA LEU A 963 -5.65 -76.75 -44.57
C LEU A 963 -6.91 -76.35 -43.81
N VAL A 964 -8.04 -76.95 -44.16
CA VAL A 964 -9.33 -76.77 -43.49
C VAL A 964 -9.64 -78.07 -42.73
N GLU A 965 -9.60 -78.04 -41.40
CA GLU A 965 -10.08 -79.11 -40.52
C GLU A 965 -11.47 -78.70 -39.97
N ALA A 966 -12.55 -79.15 -40.63
CA ALA A 966 -13.93 -78.75 -40.33
C ALA A 966 -14.73 -79.89 -39.69
N LEU A 967 -15.38 -79.64 -38.56
CA LEU A 967 -16.00 -80.67 -37.72
C LEU A 967 -17.37 -80.28 -37.16
N GLN A 968 -18.41 -81.03 -37.52
CA GLN A 968 -19.79 -80.89 -37.02
C GLN A 968 -20.54 -79.62 -37.46
N GLN A 969 -20.44 -79.18 -38.71
CA GLN A 969 -21.23 -78.03 -39.20
C GLN A 969 -22.65 -78.44 -39.62
N GLU A 970 -23.58 -77.51 -39.86
CA GLU A 970 -24.76 -77.83 -40.69
C GLU A 970 -24.36 -77.78 -42.18
N GLU A 971 -23.87 -76.68 -42.75
CA GLU A 971 -23.36 -76.54 -44.13
C GLU A 971 -21.84 -76.22 -44.15
N LEU A 972 -21.14 -76.59 -45.23
CA LEU A 972 -19.71 -76.29 -45.47
C LEU A 972 -19.47 -76.11 -46.97
N ASN A 973 -19.24 -74.89 -47.42
CA ASN A 973 -18.94 -74.56 -48.81
C ASN A 973 -17.44 -74.24 -48.95
N VAL A 974 -16.74 -74.76 -49.97
CA VAL A 974 -15.29 -74.48 -50.14
C VAL A 974 -14.93 -74.27 -51.62
N GLU A 975 -14.47 -73.07 -51.98
CA GLU A 975 -14.02 -72.71 -53.33
C GLU A 975 -12.47 -72.73 -53.40
N ILE A 976 -11.90 -73.43 -54.40
CA ILE A 976 -10.49 -73.84 -54.37
C ILE A 976 -9.78 -73.56 -55.71
N ASP A 977 -9.11 -72.42 -55.78
CA ASP A 977 -8.35 -71.98 -56.94
C ASP A 977 -7.11 -72.86 -57.17
N GLU A 978 -6.22 -72.96 -56.18
CA GLU A 978 -5.02 -73.80 -56.27
C GLU A 978 -4.54 -74.43 -54.96
N LYS A 979 -4.75 -75.75 -54.74
CA LYS A 979 -4.06 -76.58 -53.70
C LYS A 979 -4.52 -76.45 -52.23
N ALA A 980 -5.82 -76.47 -51.95
CA ALA A 980 -6.30 -76.79 -50.60
C ALA A 980 -6.16 -78.28 -50.21
N LEU A 981 -6.17 -78.54 -48.90
CA LEU A 981 -6.59 -79.81 -48.29
C LEU A 981 -7.79 -79.53 -47.37
N VAL A 982 -8.92 -80.19 -47.63
CA VAL A 982 -10.13 -80.13 -46.81
C VAL A 982 -10.30 -81.48 -46.10
N GLU A 983 -10.17 -81.51 -44.78
CA GLU A 983 -10.54 -82.64 -43.91
C GLU A 983 -11.87 -82.30 -43.22
N ALA A 984 -12.98 -82.82 -43.76
CA ALA A 984 -14.35 -82.47 -43.34
C ALA A 984 -15.06 -83.67 -42.68
N LEU A 985 -15.66 -83.47 -41.51
CA LEU A 985 -16.18 -84.54 -40.66
C LEU A 985 -17.49 -84.17 -39.95
N GLN A 986 -18.57 -84.90 -40.25
CA GLN A 986 -19.89 -84.80 -39.59
C GLN A 986 -20.72 -83.55 -39.92
N GLN A 987 -20.75 -83.10 -41.18
CA GLN A 987 -21.61 -81.98 -41.58
C GLN A 987 -23.05 -82.45 -41.90
N GLU A 988 -24.04 -81.56 -42.02
CA GLU A 988 -25.30 -81.90 -42.70
C GLU A 988 -25.15 -81.75 -44.22
N GLU A 989 -24.57 -80.68 -44.78
CA GLU A 989 -24.24 -80.48 -46.20
C GLU A 989 -22.75 -80.10 -46.38
N LEU A 990 -22.16 -80.41 -47.54
CA LEU A 990 -20.79 -80.06 -47.89
C LEU A 990 -20.66 -79.75 -49.37
N ASN A 991 -20.59 -78.48 -49.77
CA ASN A 991 -20.39 -78.07 -51.16
C ASN A 991 -18.90 -77.73 -51.40
N VAL A 992 -18.29 -78.14 -52.52
CA VAL A 992 -16.88 -77.82 -52.82
C VAL A 992 -16.68 -77.52 -54.30
N GLU A 993 -16.29 -76.29 -54.66
CA GLU A 993 -15.96 -75.86 -56.03
C GLU A 993 -14.43 -75.80 -56.23
N ILE A 994 -13.93 -76.24 -57.38
CA ILE A 994 -12.47 -76.54 -57.55
C ILE A 994 -11.95 -76.18 -58.95
N GLU A 995 -11.33 -74.99 -59.11
CA GLU A 995 -10.55 -74.63 -60.33
C GLU A 995 -9.35 -75.57 -60.50
N GLU A 996 -8.33 -75.55 -59.61
CA GLU A 996 -7.10 -76.32 -59.84
C GLU A 996 -6.44 -77.02 -58.63
N LYS A 997 -6.81 -78.29 -58.40
CA LYS A 997 -6.11 -79.29 -57.54
C LYS A 997 -6.37 -79.25 -56.01
N ALA A 998 -7.62 -79.40 -55.57
CA ALA A 998 -7.90 -79.77 -54.18
C ALA A 998 -7.60 -81.25 -53.86
N LEU A 999 -7.50 -81.55 -52.57
CA LEU A 999 -7.82 -82.86 -51.98
C LEU A 999 -8.94 -82.65 -50.95
N VAL A 1000 -10.05 -83.35 -51.13
CA VAL A 1000 -11.21 -83.38 -50.22
C VAL A 1000 -11.28 -84.76 -49.56
N GLU A 1001 -11.07 -84.83 -48.24
CA GLU A 1001 -11.34 -86.02 -47.42
C GLU A 1001 -12.62 -85.76 -46.61
N ALA A 1002 -13.76 -86.26 -47.08
CA ALA A 1002 -15.10 -86.00 -46.53
C ALA A 1002 -15.71 -87.23 -45.87
N LEU A 1003 -16.15 -87.12 -44.61
CA LEU A 1003 -16.53 -88.25 -43.78
C LEU A 1003 -17.77 -87.99 -42.91
N GLN A 1004 -18.85 -88.76 -43.13
CA GLN A 1004 -20.10 -88.74 -42.36
C GLN A 1004 -20.97 -87.48 -42.54
N GLN A 1005 -21.16 -87.00 -43.76
CA GLN A 1005 -22.07 -85.88 -44.02
C GLN A 1005 -23.53 -86.38 -44.19
N GLU A 1006 -24.55 -85.52 -44.20
CA GLU A 1006 -25.85 -85.91 -44.80
C GLU A 1006 -25.79 -85.72 -46.33
N GLU A 1007 -25.48 -84.55 -46.89
CA GLU A 1007 -25.23 -84.29 -48.32
C GLU A 1007 -23.76 -83.86 -48.58
N LEU A 1008 -23.25 -84.07 -49.79
CA LEU A 1008 -21.92 -83.62 -50.24
C LEU A 1008 -21.99 -83.28 -51.74
N ASN A 1009 -21.91 -82.01 -52.10
CA ASN A 1009 -21.89 -81.56 -53.50
C ASN A 1009 -20.47 -81.14 -53.88
N VAL A 1010 -19.96 -81.51 -55.05
CA VAL A 1010 -18.60 -81.10 -55.47
C VAL A 1010 -18.57 -80.73 -56.95
N GLU A 1011 -18.26 -79.48 -57.28
CA GLU A 1011 -18.08 -78.98 -58.65
C GLU A 1011 -16.58 -78.86 -59.00
N ILE A 1012 -16.18 -79.32 -60.20
CA ILE A 1012 -14.76 -79.58 -60.51
C ILE A 1012 -14.38 -79.13 -61.94
N GLU A 1013 -13.86 -77.91 -62.05
CA GLU A 1013 -13.23 -77.38 -63.27
C GLU A 1013 -11.97 -78.21 -63.66
N GLU A 1014 -10.88 -78.22 -62.85
CA GLU A 1014 -9.66 -78.94 -63.23
C GLU A 1014 -8.85 -79.66 -62.11
N LYS A 1015 -9.08 -80.97 -61.95
CA LYS A 1015 -8.23 -81.97 -61.22
C LYS A 1015 -8.35 -82.04 -59.68
N ALA A 1016 -9.55 -82.17 -59.14
CA ALA A 1016 -9.72 -82.62 -57.76
C ALA A 1016 -9.40 -84.11 -57.52
N LEU A 1017 -9.14 -84.46 -56.26
CA LEU A 1017 -9.36 -85.81 -55.70
C LEU A 1017 -10.38 -85.68 -54.56
N VAL A 1018 -11.49 -86.42 -54.66
CA VAL A 1018 -12.55 -86.50 -53.65
C VAL A 1018 -12.54 -87.92 -53.07
N GLU A 1019 -12.19 -88.06 -51.78
CA GLU A 1019 -12.37 -89.29 -51.00
C GLU A 1019 -13.58 -89.10 -50.07
N ALA A 1020 -14.74 -89.66 -50.46
CA ALA A 1020 -16.03 -89.45 -49.79
C ALA A 1020 -16.54 -90.73 -49.12
N LEU A 1021 -16.87 -90.67 -47.83
CA LEU A 1021 -17.12 -91.85 -47.01
C LEU A 1021 -18.29 -91.67 -46.01
N GLN A 1022 -19.37 -92.45 -46.19
CA GLN A 1022 -20.54 -92.52 -45.31
C GLN A 1022 -21.47 -91.29 -45.33
N GLN A 1023 -21.82 -90.78 -46.52
CA GLN A 1023 -22.81 -89.68 -46.62
C GLN A 1023 -24.25 -90.23 -46.67
N GLU A 1024 -25.30 -89.40 -46.57
CA GLU A 1024 -26.64 -89.78 -47.02
C GLU A 1024 -26.79 -89.52 -48.54
N GLU A 1025 -26.45 -88.35 -49.08
CA GLU A 1025 -26.40 -88.04 -50.52
C GLU A 1025 -25.00 -87.51 -50.94
N LEU A 1026 -24.65 -87.62 -52.22
CA LEU A 1026 -23.37 -87.14 -52.77
C LEU A 1026 -23.57 -86.69 -54.21
N ASN A 1027 -23.57 -85.41 -54.51
CA ASN A 1027 -23.65 -84.88 -55.87
C ASN A 1027 -22.24 -84.47 -56.35
N VAL A 1028 -21.85 -84.74 -57.59
CA VAL A 1028 -20.56 -84.27 -58.12
C VAL A 1028 -20.69 -83.83 -59.57
N GLU A 1029 -20.44 -82.56 -59.88
CA GLU A 1029 -20.40 -82.00 -61.23
C GLU A 1029 -18.95 -81.83 -61.72
N ILE A 1030 -18.66 -82.22 -62.96
CA ILE A 1030 -17.27 -82.44 -63.41
C ILE A 1030 -17.03 -81.92 -64.85
N GLU A 1031 -16.59 -80.66 -64.97
CA GLU A 1031 -16.11 -80.06 -66.21
C GLU A 1031 -14.86 -80.81 -66.75
N GLU A 1032 -13.71 -80.82 -66.04
CA GLU A 1032 -12.50 -81.48 -66.57
C GLU A 1032 -11.55 -82.20 -65.56
N LYS A 1033 -11.73 -83.53 -65.43
CA LYS A 1033 -10.78 -84.51 -64.83
C LYS A 1033 -10.75 -84.63 -63.29
N ALA A 1034 -11.88 -84.87 -62.65
CA ALA A 1034 -11.91 -85.38 -61.27
C ALA A 1034 -11.49 -86.87 -61.15
N LEU A 1035 -11.11 -87.26 -59.92
CA LEU A 1035 -11.24 -88.63 -59.41
C LEU A 1035 -12.13 -88.60 -58.17
N VAL A 1036 -13.24 -89.34 -58.21
CA VAL A 1036 -14.19 -89.52 -57.10
C VAL A 1036 -14.10 -90.95 -56.60
N GLU A 1037 -13.65 -91.14 -55.36
CA GLU A 1037 -13.72 -92.42 -54.63
C GLU A 1037 -14.86 -92.31 -53.59
N ALA A 1038 -16.04 -92.85 -53.92
CA ALA A 1038 -17.27 -92.70 -53.13
C ALA A 1038 -17.71 -94.03 -52.48
N LEU A 1039 -17.85 -94.05 -51.15
CA LEU A 1039 -18.00 -95.29 -50.38
C LEU A 1039 -19.05 -95.18 -49.26
N GLN A 1040 -20.13 -95.97 -49.38
CA GLN A 1040 -21.23 -96.12 -48.40
C GLN A 1040 -22.18 -94.93 -48.27
N GLN A 1041 -22.67 -94.38 -49.39
CA GLN A 1041 -23.68 -93.31 -49.35
C GLN A 1041 -25.12 -93.90 -49.30
N GLU A 1042 -26.17 -93.13 -49.02
CA GLU A 1042 -27.55 -93.57 -49.34
C GLU A 1042 -27.93 -93.20 -50.80
N GLU A 1043 -27.49 -92.06 -51.35
CA GLU A 1043 -27.61 -91.66 -52.75
C GLU A 1043 -26.28 -91.06 -53.26
N LEU A 1044 -26.06 -91.07 -54.57
CA LEU A 1044 -24.88 -90.51 -55.23
C LEU A 1044 -25.29 -90.03 -56.62
N ASN A 1045 -25.33 -88.73 -56.86
CA ASN A 1045 -25.55 -88.16 -58.19
C ASN A 1045 -24.20 -87.73 -58.78
N VAL A 1046 -23.98 -87.92 -60.07
CA VAL A 1046 -22.78 -87.37 -60.73
C VAL A 1046 -23.13 -86.83 -62.11
N GLU A 1047 -22.89 -85.56 -62.37
CA GLU A 1047 -22.97 -84.95 -63.70
C GLU A 1047 -21.56 -84.78 -64.29
N ILE A 1048 -21.36 -85.21 -65.55
CA ILE A 1048 -20.01 -85.40 -66.11
C ILE A 1048 -19.89 -84.80 -67.51
N ASP A 1049 -19.38 -83.58 -67.60
CA ASP A 1049 -19.20 -82.88 -68.88
C ASP A 1049 -17.99 -83.41 -69.66
N GLU A 1050 -16.76 -83.37 -69.13
CA GLU A 1050 -15.60 -83.97 -69.81
C GLU A 1050 -14.52 -84.67 -68.94
N LYS A 1051 -14.62 -86.01 -68.81
CA LYS A 1051 -13.57 -86.95 -68.32
C LYS A 1051 -13.41 -87.12 -66.80
N ALA A 1052 -14.49 -87.42 -66.07
CA ALA A 1052 -14.38 -88.00 -64.73
C ALA A 1052 -13.93 -89.48 -64.71
N LEU A 1053 -13.43 -89.91 -63.55
CA LEU A 1053 -13.49 -91.30 -63.07
C LEU A 1053 -14.25 -91.34 -61.75
N VAL A 1054 -15.35 -92.09 -61.72
CA VAL A 1054 -16.16 -92.36 -60.53
C VAL A 1054 -15.98 -93.83 -60.13
N GLU A 1055 -15.42 -94.08 -58.95
CA GLU A 1055 -15.43 -95.40 -58.30
C GLU A 1055 -16.48 -95.37 -57.18
N ALA A 1056 -17.67 -95.93 -57.44
CA ALA A 1056 -18.85 -95.85 -56.56
C ALA A 1056 -19.17 -97.21 -55.92
N LEU A 1057 -19.17 -97.28 -54.59
CA LEU A 1057 -19.14 -98.55 -53.85
C LEU A 1057 -20.06 -98.56 -52.63
N GLN A 1058 -21.10 -99.40 -52.68
CA GLN A 1058 -22.09 -99.64 -51.62
C GLN A 1058 -23.05 -98.49 -51.32
N GLN A 1059 -23.63 -97.86 -52.34
CA GLN A 1059 -24.65 -96.83 -52.11
C GLN A 1059 -26.04 -97.48 -51.89
N GLU A 1060 -27.07 -96.79 -51.38
CA GLU A 1060 -28.45 -97.26 -51.61
C GLU A 1060 -28.96 -96.84 -53.01
N LYS A 1061 -28.50 -95.72 -53.57
CA LYS A 1061 -28.88 -95.20 -54.89
C LYS A 1061 -27.69 -94.53 -55.59
N LEU A 1062 -27.70 -94.49 -56.91
CA LEU A 1062 -26.66 -93.85 -57.71
C LEU A 1062 -27.28 -93.29 -58.99
N ASN A 1063 -27.43 -91.97 -59.15
CA ASN A 1063 -27.80 -91.38 -60.43
C ASN A 1063 -26.54 -90.88 -61.14
N VAL A 1064 -26.41 -91.02 -62.47
CA VAL A 1064 -25.26 -90.45 -63.19
C VAL A 1064 -25.70 -89.88 -64.54
N GLU A 1065 -25.57 -88.57 -64.71
CA GLU A 1065 -25.74 -87.86 -65.98
C GLU A 1065 -24.39 -87.65 -66.68
N ILE A 1066 -24.33 -87.93 -67.99
CA ILE A 1066 -23.06 -87.91 -68.74
C ILE A 1066 -23.21 -87.23 -70.11
N VAL A 1067 -22.74 -85.98 -70.18
CA VAL A 1067 -22.70 -85.19 -71.40
C VAL A 1067 -21.60 -85.70 -72.35
N GLU A 1068 -20.30 -85.63 -72.00
CA GLU A 1068 -19.23 -86.15 -72.86
C GLU A 1068 -18.03 -86.85 -72.16
N LYS A 1069 -18.16 -88.15 -71.89
CA LYS A 1069 -17.10 -89.13 -71.55
C LYS A 1069 -16.76 -89.30 -70.05
N ALA A 1070 -17.66 -89.92 -69.29
CA ALA A 1070 -17.32 -90.54 -68.01
C ALA A 1070 -16.69 -91.94 -68.14
N LEU A 1071 -16.05 -92.39 -67.06
CA LEU A 1071 -16.01 -93.80 -66.65
C LEU A 1071 -16.64 -93.93 -65.26
N VAL A 1072 -17.73 -94.70 -65.16
CA VAL A 1072 -18.40 -95.05 -63.91
C VAL A 1072 -18.21 -96.54 -63.63
N GLU A 1073 -17.56 -96.87 -62.52
CA GLU A 1073 -17.52 -98.22 -61.97
C GLU A 1073 -18.47 -98.28 -60.75
N ALA A 1074 -19.67 -98.84 -60.94
CA ALA A 1074 -20.76 -98.88 -59.96
C ALA A 1074 -20.93 -100.28 -59.35
N LEU A 1075 -20.76 -100.40 -58.03
CA LEU A 1075 -20.69 -101.70 -57.35
C LEU A 1075 -21.52 -101.76 -56.06
N GLN A 1076 -22.55 -102.60 -56.07
CA GLN A 1076 -23.43 -102.91 -54.93
C GLN A 1076 -24.37 -101.77 -54.50
N GLN A 1077 -25.13 -101.20 -55.43
CA GLN A 1077 -26.15 -100.21 -55.06
C GLN A 1077 -27.48 -100.90 -54.70
N GLU A 1078 -28.49 -100.22 -54.14
CA GLU A 1078 -29.88 -100.72 -54.25
C GLU A 1078 -30.49 -100.21 -55.57
N GLU A 1079 -30.49 -98.91 -55.89
CA GLU A 1079 -30.90 -98.34 -57.19
C GLU A 1079 -29.70 -97.77 -57.98
N LEU A 1080 -29.76 -97.74 -59.31
CA LEU A 1080 -28.79 -97.03 -60.16
C LEU A 1080 -29.52 -96.39 -61.34
N ASN A 1081 -29.60 -95.07 -61.40
CA ASN A 1081 -30.14 -94.34 -62.54
C ASN A 1081 -29.00 -93.79 -63.42
N VAL A 1082 -29.17 -93.77 -64.74
CA VAL A 1082 -28.09 -93.41 -65.66
C VAL A 1082 -28.64 -92.65 -66.86
N GLU A 1083 -28.40 -91.35 -66.95
CA GLU A 1083 -28.77 -90.50 -68.10
C GLU A 1083 -27.55 -90.16 -68.96
N ILE A 1084 -27.66 -90.29 -70.29
CA ILE A 1084 -26.49 -90.17 -71.19
C ILE A 1084 -26.84 -89.49 -72.51
N GLU A 1085 -26.49 -88.20 -72.65
CA GLU A 1085 -26.48 -87.50 -73.94
C GLU A 1085 -25.45 -88.14 -74.91
N GLU A 1086 -24.14 -87.96 -74.66
CA GLU A 1086 -23.09 -88.31 -75.62
C GLU A 1086 -21.82 -88.99 -75.06
N LYS A 1087 -21.94 -90.29 -74.79
CA LYS A 1087 -20.86 -91.31 -74.64
C LYS A 1087 -20.34 -91.54 -73.22
N ALA A 1088 -21.11 -92.25 -72.40
CA ALA A 1088 -20.61 -92.94 -71.22
C ALA A 1088 -19.83 -94.24 -71.50
N LEU A 1089 -19.10 -94.71 -70.48
CA LEU A 1089 -19.05 -96.14 -70.12
C LEU A 1089 -19.56 -96.29 -68.68
N VAL A 1090 -20.59 -97.10 -68.47
CA VAL A 1090 -21.07 -97.48 -67.13
C VAL A 1090 -20.99 -99.00 -66.97
N GLU A 1091 -20.16 -99.45 -66.02
CA GLU A 1091 -20.11 -100.85 -65.59
C GLU A 1091 -20.92 -101.00 -64.29
N ALA A 1092 -22.12 -101.60 -64.39
CA ALA A 1092 -23.12 -101.67 -63.32
C ALA A 1092 -23.25 -103.09 -62.76
N LEU A 1093 -22.91 -103.30 -61.48
CA LEU A 1093 -22.78 -104.65 -60.91
C LEU A 1093 -23.37 -104.80 -59.50
N GLN A 1094 -24.42 -105.65 -59.42
CA GLN A 1094 -25.19 -106.01 -58.22
C GLN A 1094 -26.07 -104.90 -57.65
N GLN A 1095 -27.07 -104.46 -58.42
CA GLN A 1095 -28.10 -103.54 -57.92
C GLN A 1095 -29.35 -104.33 -57.46
N GLU A 1096 -30.31 -103.67 -56.82
CA GLU A 1096 -31.72 -104.12 -56.73
C GLU A 1096 -32.57 -103.48 -57.85
N GLU A 1097 -32.40 -102.22 -58.24
CA GLU A 1097 -33.00 -101.57 -59.42
C GLU A 1097 -31.91 -100.89 -60.28
N LEU A 1098 -32.18 -100.71 -61.58
CA LEU A 1098 -31.28 -100.01 -62.50
C LEU A 1098 -32.11 -99.29 -63.56
N ASN A 1099 -32.18 -97.98 -63.55
CA ASN A 1099 -32.89 -97.20 -64.57
C ASN A 1099 -31.90 -96.52 -65.52
N VAL A 1100 -32.20 -96.50 -66.82
CA VAL A 1100 -31.23 -96.10 -67.84
C VAL A 1100 -31.92 -95.31 -68.94
N GLU A 1101 -31.69 -94.00 -68.99
CA GLU A 1101 -32.20 -93.09 -70.01
C GLU A 1101 -31.08 -92.66 -70.98
N ILE A 1102 -31.33 -92.77 -72.29
CA ILE A 1102 -30.27 -92.59 -73.30
C ILE A 1102 -30.82 -91.88 -74.55
N GLU A 1103 -30.50 -90.59 -74.69
CA GLU A 1103 -30.75 -89.82 -75.93
C GLU A 1103 -29.95 -90.42 -77.11
N GLU A 1104 -28.65 -90.10 -77.23
CA GLU A 1104 -27.93 -90.22 -78.49
C GLU A 1104 -26.96 -91.41 -78.52
N LYS A 1105 -26.13 -91.64 -77.48
CA LYS A 1105 -25.10 -92.71 -77.45
C LYS A 1105 -24.63 -93.10 -76.03
N ALA A 1106 -24.97 -94.31 -75.60
CA ALA A 1106 -24.40 -94.96 -74.40
C ALA A 1106 -23.83 -96.37 -74.66
N LEU A 1107 -23.10 -96.89 -73.67
CA LEU A 1107 -22.91 -98.32 -73.44
C LEU A 1107 -23.00 -98.61 -71.94
N VAL A 1108 -24.04 -99.35 -71.54
CA VAL A 1108 -24.28 -99.78 -70.16
C VAL A 1108 -24.22 -101.31 -70.10
N GLU A 1109 -23.28 -101.84 -69.29
CA GLU A 1109 -23.18 -103.28 -69.02
C GLU A 1109 -23.86 -103.58 -67.66
N ALA A 1110 -25.09 -104.11 -67.70
CA ALA A 1110 -25.96 -104.33 -66.54
C ALA A 1110 -25.87 -105.77 -66.02
N LEU A 1111 -25.35 -105.95 -64.80
CA LEU A 1111 -24.95 -107.26 -64.31
C LEU A 1111 -25.41 -107.57 -62.86
N GLN A 1112 -26.61 -108.17 -62.80
CA GLN A 1112 -27.38 -108.53 -61.60
C GLN A 1112 -28.13 -107.34 -61.00
N GLN A 1113 -29.45 -107.44 -61.06
CA GLN A 1113 -30.49 -106.51 -60.64
C GLN A 1113 -31.64 -107.34 -60.02
N GLU A 1114 -32.62 -106.70 -59.36
CA GLU A 1114 -33.99 -107.22 -59.16
C GLU A 1114 -34.98 -106.52 -60.12
N GLU A 1115 -34.82 -105.25 -60.47
CA GLU A 1115 -35.55 -104.53 -61.53
C GLU A 1115 -34.57 -103.79 -62.48
N LEU A 1116 -34.97 -103.53 -63.71
CA LEU A 1116 -34.17 -102.75 -64.67
C LEU A 1116 -35.12 -102.00 -65.61
N ASN A 1117 -35.18 -100.68 -65.51
CA ASN A 1117 -36.03 -99.86 -66.36
C ASN A 1117 -35.19 -99.11 -67.39
N VAL A 1118 -35.65 -99.04 -68.64
CA VAL A 1118 -34.79 -98.59 -69.74
C VAL A 1118 -35.60 -97.74 -70.71
N GLU A 1119 -35.35 -96.43 -70.71
CA GLU A 1119 -35.95 -95.45 -71.61
C GLU A 1119 -34.94 -95.06 -72.70
N ILE A 1120 -35.33 -95.17 -73.98
CA ILE A 1120 -34.38 -94.97 -75.09
C ILE A 1120 -35.02 -94.22 -76.25
N ASP A 1121 -34.60 -92.97 -76.39
CA ASP A 1121 -35.06 -92.04 -77.40
C ASP A 1121 -34.47 -92.38 -78.79
N GLU A 1122 -33.19 -92.05 -79.04
CA GLU A 1122 -32.60 -92.18 -80.39
C GLU A 1122 -31.69 -93.39 -80.62
N LYS A 1123 -30.73 -93.72 -79.73
CA LYS A 1123 -29.88 -94.95 -79.75
C LYS A 1123 -29.19 -95.30 -78.40
N ALA A 1124 -29.55 -96.44 -77.84
CA ALA A 1124 -28.76 -97.13 -76.81
C ALA A 1124 -28.10 -98.44 -77.28
N LEU A 1125 -27.21 -98.96 -76.43
CA LEU A 1125 -27.01 -100.40 -76.22
C LEU A 1125 -27.01 -100.66 -74.72
N VAL A 1126 -28.02 -101.39 -74.24
CA VAL A 1126 -28.09 -101.93 -72.87
C VAL A 1126 -28.00 -103.45 -72.96
N GLU A 1127 -26.93 -104.03 -72.40
CA GLU A 1127 -26.76 -105.49 -72.28
C GLU A 1127 -27.18 -105.92 -70.86
N ALA A 1128 -28.35 -106.56 -70.74
CA ALA A 1128 -29.00 -106.90 -69.47
C ALA A 1128 -28.98 -108.41 -69.20
N LEU A 1129 -28.34 -108.80 -68.10
CA LEU A 1129 -27.99 -110.21 -67.88
C LEU A 1129 -28.90 -111.00 -66.94
N GLN A 1130 -29.33 -110.42 -65.82
CA GLN A 1130 -30.20 -111.06 -64.82
C GLN A 1130 -30.94 -110.00 -64.00
N GLN A 1131 -32.27 -110.04 -64.00
CA GLN A 1131 -33.15 -109.23 -63.18
C GLN A 1131 -34.38 -110.07 -62.74
N GLU A 1132 -35.29 -109.56 -61.91
CA GLU A 1132 -36.58 -110.18 -61.56
C GLU A 1132 -37.75 -109.45 -62.27
N GLU A 1133 -37.72 -108.14 -62.43
CA GLU A 1133 -38.54 -107.37 -63.38
C GLU A 1133 -37.63 -106.63 -64.38
N LEU A 1134 -38.19 -106.21 -65.52
CA LEU A 1134 -37.53 -105.35 -66.50
C LEU A 1134 -38.63 -104.47 -67.08
N ASN A 1135 -38.53 -103.15 -67.06
CA ASN A 1135 -39.47 -102.31 -67.80
C ASN A 1135 -38.76 -101.54 -68.92
N VAL A 1136 -39.42 -101.31 -70.06
CA VAL A 1136 -38.76 -100.72 -71.23
C VAL A 1136 -39.72 -99.80 -72.00
N GLU A 1137 -39.45 -98.50 -71.95
CA GLU A 1137 -40.16 -97.43 -72.69
C GLU A 1137 -39.30 -96.98 -73.89
N ILE A 1138 -39.92 -96.80 -75.06
CA ILE A 1138 -39.17 -96.57 -76.32
C ILE A 1138 -39.95 -95.69 -77.30
N GLU A 1139 -39.64 -94.38 -77.29
CA GLU A 1139 -40.05 -93.39 -78.28
C GLU A 1139 -39.71 -93.84 -79.73
N GLU A 1140 -38.43 -93.85 -80.11
CA GLU A 1140 -38.01 -94.08 -81.51
C GLU A 1140 -37.08 -95.27 -81.81
N LYS A 1141 -35.97 -95.53 -81.08
CA LYS A 1141 -35.17 -96.79 -81.21
C LYS A 1141 -34.32 -97.17 -79.98
N ALA A 1142 -34.74 -98.21 -79.28
CA ALA A 1142 -33.88 -99.06 -78.46
C ALA A 1142 -33.15 -100.17 -79.22
N LEU A 1143 -32.12 -100.72 -78.56
CA LEU A 1143 -31.86 -102.16 -78.53
C LEU A 1143 -31.57 -102.56 -77.08
N VAL A 1144 -32.55 -103.19 -76.42
CA VAL A 1144 -32.38 -103.87 -75.13
C VAL A 1144 -32.21 -105.36 -75.41
N GLU A 1145 -31.06 -105.94 -75.05
CA GLU A 1145 -30.87 -107.39 -75.01
C GLU A 1145 -30.99 -107.88 -73.56
N ALA A 1146 -32.16 -108.44 -73.22
CA ALA A 1146 -32.46 -109.01 -71.90
C ALA A 1146 -32.56 -110.55 -71.94
N LEU A 1147 -32.25 -111.21 -70.82
CA LEU A 1147 -31.95 -112.65 -70.81
C LEU A 1147 -32.66 -113.50 -69.76
N GLN A 1148 -33.01 -112.95 -68.60
CA GLN A 1148 -33.66 -113.67 -67.49
C GLN A 1148 -34.39 -112.69 -66.58
N GLN A 1149 -35.70 -112.87 -66.41
CA GLN A 1149 -36.52 -112.17 -65.41
C GLN A 1149 -37.84 -112.91 -65.11
N GLU A 1150 -38.57 -112.51 -64.07
CA GLU A 1150 -39.86 -113.06 -63.62
C GLU A 1150 -41.06 -112.22 -64.10
N GLU A 1151 -40.94 -110.89 -64.26
CA GLU A 1151 -41.90 -110.02 -64.95
C GLU A 1151 -41.21 -109.14 -66.02
N LEU A 1152 -41.97 -108.50 -66.91
CA LEU A 1152 -41.48 -107.42 -67.78
C LEU A 1152 -42.65 -106.63 -68.32
N ASN A 1153 -42.60 -105.31 -68.18
CA ASN A 1153 -43.64 -104.42 -68.67
C ASN A 1153 -43.11 -103.47 -69.76
N VAL A 1154 -43.86 -103.35 -70.85
CA VAL A 1154 -43.38 -102.67 -72.08
C VAL A 1154 -44.42 -101.68 -72.59
N GLU A 1155 -44.24 -100.41 -72.25
CA GLU A 1155 -44.98 -99.27 -72.79
C GLU A 1155 -44.31 -98.83 -74.11
N ILE A 1156 -45.13 -98.49 -75.12
CA ILE A 1156 -44.63 -98.23 -76.49
C ILE A 1156 -45.54 -97.24 -77.23
N GLU A 1157 -45.20 -95.96 -77.18
CA GLU A 1157 -45.79 -94.86 -77.96
C GLU A 1157 -45.78 -95.14 -79.49
N GLU A 1158 -44.58 -95.15 -80.11
CA GLU A 1158 -44.43 -95.08 -81.57
C GLU A 1158 -43.65 -96.26 -82.20
N LYS A 1159 -42.47 -96.70 -81.69
CA LYS A 1159 -41.83 -98.01 -82.01
C LYS A 1159 -40.74 -98.46 -81.00
N ALA A 1160 -41.04 -99.53 -80.28
CA ALA A 1160 -40.05 -100.45 -79.72
C ALA A 1160 -39.64 -101.60 -80.67
N LEU A 1161 -38.55 -102.28 -80.29
CA LEU A 1161 -38.38 -103.72 -80.49
C LEU A 1161 -37.71 -104.31 -79.24
N VAL A 1162 -38.50 -104.86 -78.34
CA VAL A 1162 -38.01 -105.66 -77.21
C VAL A 1162 -38.01 -107.14 -77.60
N GLU A 1163 -36.87 -107.83 -77.48
CA GLU A 1163 -36.76 -109.28 -77.74
C GLU A 1163 -36.69 -110.04 -76.41
N VAL A 1164 -37.76 -110.79 -76.11
CA VAL A 1164 -38.08 -111.27 -74.75
C VAL A 1164 -37.95 -112.80 -74.65
N LEU A 1165 -37.37 -113.31 -73.55
CA LEU A 1165 -37.17 -114.74 -73.35
C LEU A 1165 -37.34 -115.21 -71.89
N GLN A 1166 -38.54 -115.72 -71.60
CA GLN A 1166 -38.96 -116.38 -70.34
C GLN A 1166 -39.23 -115.44 -69.16
N GLN A 1167 -40.50 -115.35 -68.75
CA GLN A 1167 -40.97 -114.76 -67.48
C GLN A 1167 -42.06 -115.64 -66.82
N GLU A 1168 -42.51 -115.26 -65.62
CA GLU A 1168 -43.76 -115.72 -65.01
C GLU A 1168 -44.93 -114.75 -65.36
N GLU A 1169 -44.73 -113.44 -65.49
CA GLU A 1169 -45.74 -112.49 -65.99
C GLU A 1169 -45.18 -111.55 -67.09
N LEU A 1170 -46.04 -110.84 -67.82
CA LEU A 1170 -45.65 -109.77 -68.76
C LEU A 1170 -46.88 -108.93 -69.07
N ASN A 1171 -46.88 -107.68 -68.61
CA ASN A 1171 -47.99 -106.76 -68.79
C ASN A 1171 -47.58 -105.63 -69.75
N VAL A 1172 -48.47 -105.27 -70.67
CA VAL A 1172 -48.09 -104.43 -71.83
C VAL A 1172 -49.20 -103.45 -72.11
N GLU A 1173 -48.95 -102.19 -71.84
CA GLU A 1173 -49.82 -101.05 -72.14
C GLU A 1173 -49.39 -100.44 -73.49
N ILE A 1174 -50.38 -99.96 -74.25
CA ILE A 1174 -50.20 -99.57 -75.65
C ILE A 1174 -51.21 -98.47 -76.03
N GLU A 1175 -50.81 -97.20 -75.93
CA GLU A 1175 -51.65 -96.07 -76.36
C GLU A 1175 -52.00 -96.11 -77.88
N GLU A 1176 -51.00 -95.90 -78.76
CA GLU A 1176 -51.23 -95.60 -80.19
C GLU A 1176 -50.91 -96.78 -81.12
N LYS A 1177 -49.71 -97.39 -81.05
CA LYS A 1177 -49.35 -98.74 -81.59
C LYS A 1177 -48.04 -99.30 -81.01
N ALA A 1178 -48.11 -100.54 -80.52
CA ALA A 1178 -46.96 -101.40 -80.32
C ALA A 1178 -46.96 -102.66 -81.19
N LEU A 1179 -45.87 -103.44 -81.09
CA LEU A 1179 -45.83 -104.87 -81.36
C LEU A 1179 -45.02 -105.53 -80.24
N VAL A 1180 -45.65 -106.45 -79.50
CA VAL A 1180 -44.97 -107.30 -78.51
C VAL A 1180 -45.05 -108.76 -78.95
N GLU A 1181 -43.94 -109.49 -78.84
CA GLU A 1181 -43.86 -110.93 -79.06
C GLU A 1181 -43.62 -111.68 -77.74
N ALA A 1182 -44.67 -111.80 -76.91
CA ALA A 1182 -44.68 -112.49 -75.62
C ALA A 1182 -44.49 -114.01 -75.76
N LEU A 1183 -43.65 -114.66 -74.92
CA LEU A 1183 -43.31 -116.08 -75.05
C LEU A 1183 -43.03 -116.86 -73.74
N GLN A 1184 -44.07 -117.55 -73.28
CA GLN A 1184 -44.07 -118.58 -72.18
C GLN A 1184 -44.23 -118.07 -70.74
N GLN A 1185 -45.10 -117.09 -70.51
CA GLN A 1185 -45.40 -116.61 -69.16
C GLN A 1185 -46.58 -117.39 -68.54
N GLU A 1186 -46.70 -117.37 -67.21
CA GLU A 1186 -47.83 -117.93 -66.44
C GLU A 1186 -49.03 -116.96 -66.42
N GLU A 1187 -48.85 -115.64 -66.43
CA GLU A 1187 -49.92 -114.65 -66.63
C GLU A 1187 -49.52 -113.59 -67.68
N LEU A 1188 -50.47 -112.85 -68.25
CA LEU A 1188 -50.21 -111.69 -69.13
C LEU A 1188 -51.49 -110.88 -69.23
N ASN A 1189 -51.40 -109.62 -68.83
CA ASN A 1189 -52.49 -108.67 -68.79
C ASN A 1189 -52.13 -107.49 -69.69
N VAL A 1190 -53.07 -107.04 -70.51
CA VAL A 1190 -52.80 -106.00 -71.52
C VAL A 1190 -53.98 -105.04 -71.58
N GLU A 1191 -53.83 -103.92 -70.90
CA GLU A 1191 -54.73 -102.77 -70.97
C GLU A 1191 -54.52 -102.03 -72.31
N ILE A 1192 -55.61 -101.44 -72.82
CA ILE A 1192 -55.66 -100.88 -74.18
C ILE A 1192 -56.66 -99.71 -74.23
N GLU A 1193 -56.16 -98.48 -74.25
CA GLU A 1193 -56.96 -97.28 -74.52
C GLU A 1193 -57.59 -97.29 -75.93
N GLU A 1194 -56.80 -97.01 -76.98
CA GLU A 1194 -57.31 -96.65 -78.32
C GLU A 1194 -57.27 -97.84 -79.31
N LYS A 1195 -56.12 -98.53 -79.46
CA LYS A 1195 -55.96 -99.90 -80.04
C LYS A 1195 -54.58 -100.50 -79.70
N ALA A 1196 -54.60 -101.80 -79.39
CA ALA A 1196 -53.44 -102.66 -79.51
C ALA A 1196 -53.74 -103.99 -80.22
N LEU A 1197 -52.70 -104.82 -80.36
CA LEU A 1197 -52.78 -106.21 -80.81
C LEU A 1197 -51.96 -107.09 -79.86
N VAL A 1198 -52.65 -107.92 -79.09
CA VAL A 1198 -52.03 -108.90 -78.19
C VAL A 1198 -51.91 -110.25 -78.89
N GLU A 1199 -50.72 -110.85 -78.95
CA GLU A 1199 -50.53 -112.28 -79.28
C GLU A 1199 -50.14 -113.08 -78.03
N ALA A 1200 -51.07 -113.17 -77.07
CA ALA A 1200 -50.95 -113.94 -75.83
C ALA A 1200 -50.84 -115.46 -76.09
N LEU A 1201 -49.90 -116.16 -75.44
CA LEU A 1201 -49.59 -117.55 -75.78
C LEU A 1201 -49.06 -118.42 -74.62
N GLN A 1202 -50.01 -119.15 -74.01
CA GLN A 1202 -49.86 -120.23 -73.00
C GLN A 1202 -50.07 -119.88 -71.52
N GLN A 1203 -50.55 -118.68 -71.20
CA GLN A 1203 -50.86 -118.24 -69.83
C GLN A 1203 -51.87 -119.17 -69.08
N GLU A 1204 -51.76 -119.24 -67.75
CA GLU A 1204 -52.73 -119.84 -66.83
C GLU A 1204 -53.94 -118.91 -66.59
N GLU A 1205 -53.73 -117.61 -66.33
CA GLU A 1205 -54.78 -116.56 -66.44
C GLU A 1205 -54.40 -115.50 -67.48
N LEU A 1206 -55.40 -114.77 -67.98
CA LEU A 1206 -55.22 -113.55 -68.75
C LEU A 1206 -56.45 -112.68 -68.57
N ASN A 1207 -56.21 -111.49 -68.04
CA ASN A 1207 -57.18 -110.46 -67.79
C ASN A 1207 -56.88 -109.27 -68.72
N VAL A 1208 -57.91 -108.71 -69.34
CA VAL A 1208 -57.77 -107.53 -70.20
C VAL A 1208 -58.96 -106.62 -69.94
N GLU A 1209 -58.66 -105.49 -69.32
CA GLU A 1209 -59.56 -104.36 -69.10
C GLU A 1209 -59.56 -103.45 -70.35
N ILE A 1210 -60.64 -102.70 -70.56
CA ILE A 1210 -60.94 -102.06 -71.86
C ILE A 1210 -61.78 -100.78 -71.71
N GLU A 1211 -61.14 -99.62 -71.84
CA GLU A 1211 -61.78 -98.30 -71.96
C GLU A 1211 -62.65 -98.18 -73.25
N GLU A 1212 -62.02 -98.09 -74.44
CA GLU A 1212 -62.72 -97.83 -75.72
C GLU A 1212 -62.78 -99.08 -76.63
N LYS A 1213 -61.65 -99.70 -77.01
CA LYS A 1213 -61.58 -101.03 -77.70
C LYS A 1213 -60.19 -101.70 -77.64
N ALA A 1214 -60.10 -102.81 -76.92
CA ALA A 1214 -59.18 -103.90 -77.25
C ALA A 1214 -59.70 -104.81 -78.38
N LEU A 1215 -58.81 -105.60 -78.97
CA LEU A 1215 -59.16 -106.88 -79.59
C LEU A 1215 -58.24 -107.97 -79.03
N VAL A 1216 -58.77 -108.67 -78.03
CA VAL A 1216 -58.08 -109.72 -77.29
C VAL A 1216 -58.27 -111.07 -78.00
N GLU A 1217 -57.18 -111.73 -78.42
CA GLU A 1217 -57.22 -113.13 -78.88
C GLU A 1217 -56.44 -114.01 -77.90
N VAL A 1218 -57.12 -115.01 -77.33
CA VAL A 1218 -56.54 -115.87 -76.27
C VAL A 1218 -56.87 -117.33 -76.48
N LEU A 1219 -55.93 -118.19 -76.10
CA LEU A 1219 -55.94 -119.62 -76.43
C LEU A 1219 -55.51 -120.48 -75.24
N GLN A 1220 -56.51 -120.83 -74.41
CA GLN A 1220 -56.39 -121.52 -73.12
C GLN A 1220 -56.01 -120.57 -71.98
N GLN A 1221 -56.78 -120.69 -70.89
CA GLN A 1221 -56.67 -120.05 -69.57
C GLN A 1221 -57.47 -120.98 -68.61
N GLU A 1222 -57.22 -120.97 -67.30
CA GLU A 1222 -58.03 -121.68 -66.29
C GLU A 1222 -59.21 -120.81 -65.80
N GLU A 1223 -58.98 -119.52 -65.48
CA GLU A 1223 -60.03 -118.48 -65.30
C GLU A 1223 -59.87 -117.34 -66.33
N LEU A 1224 -60.87 -116.46 -66.44
CA LEU A 1224 -60.95 -115.34 -67.41
C LEU A 1224 -61.81 -114.24 -66.80
N ASN A 1225 -61.21 -113.13 -66.38
CA ASN A 1225 -61.95 -111.96 -65.91
C ASN A 1225 -61.77 -110.78 -66.86
N VAL A 1226 -62.83 -110.00 -67.00
CA VAL A 1226 -62.86 -108.72 -67.73
C VAL A 1226 -63.93 -107.87 -67.05
N GLU A 1227 -63.52 -106.76 -66.42
CA GLU A 1227 -64.44 -105.78 -65.83
C GLU A 1227 -64.78 -104.69 -66.88
N ILE A 1228 -65.82 -103.89 -66.59
CA ILE A 1228 -66.51 -103.02 -67.58
C ILE A 1228 -67.20 -101.86 -66.83
N GLU A 1229 -66.57 -100.69 -66.76
CA GLU A 1229 -67.14 -99.45 -66.19
C GLU A 1229 -68.45 -98.98 -66.90
N GLU A 1230 -69.20 -98.01 -66.32
CA GLU A 1230 -70.67 -97.87 -66.50
C GLU A 1230 -71.20 -97.47 -67.91
N LYS A 1231 -70.53 -97.81 -69.03
CA LYS A 1231 -71.17 -97.95 -70.36
C LYS A 1231 -70.48 -98.85 -71.40
N ALA A 1232 -69.35 -99.48 -71.12
CA ALA A 1232 -68.56 -100.21 -72.13
C ALA A 1232 -69.20 -101.54 -72.60
N LEU A 1233 -68.59 -102.21 -73.60
CA LEU A 1233 -69.19 -103.35 -74.33
C LEU A 1233 -68.15 -104.38 -74.77
N VAL A 1234 -67.81 -105.32 -73.88
CA VAL A 1234 -67.00 -106.51 -74.16
C VAL A 1234 -67.90 -107.74 -74.47
N GLU A 1235 -67.40 -108.78 -75.14
CA GLU A 1235 -68.18 -109.94 -75.65
C GLU A 1235 -67.78 -111.32 -75.03
N VAL A 1236 -68.23 -111.63 -73.78
CA VAL A 1236 -67.90 -112.84 -72.93
C VAL A 1236 -69.15 -113.72 -72.50
N LEU A 1237 -69.14 -114.74 -71.57
CA LEU A 1237 -70.09 -115.94 -71.62
C LEU A 1237 -70.76 -116.81 -70.43
N GLN A 1238 -70.30 -117.01 -69.16
CA GLN A 1238 -70.56 -118.31 -68.36
C GLN A 1238 -71.77 -118.47 -67.32
N GLN A 1239 -72.10 -119.71 -66.80
CA GLN A 1239 -73.40 -120.09 -66.07
C GLN A 1239 -73.46 -121.40 -65.13
N GLU A 1240 -74.37 -121.46 -64.08
CA GLU A 1240 -75.02 -122.62 -63.29
C GLU A 1240 -75.08 -122.58 -61.68
N GLU A 1241 -75.30 -123.70 -60.89
CA GLU A 1241 -76.05 -123.67 -59.57
C GLU A 1241 -75.75 -124.69 -58.36
N LEU A 1242 -75.77 -124.21 -57.08
CA LEU A 1242 -76.32 -124.72 -55.74
C LEU A 1242 -75.68 -125.72 -54.67
N TYR A 1243 -75.75 -125.30 -53.37
CA TYR A 1243 -76.03 -125.98 -52.03
C TYR A 1243 -74.99 -126.68 -51.06
N GLY A 1244 -74.04 -125.93 -50.43
CA GLY A 1244 -73.63 -125.96 -48.97
C GLY A 1244 -72.72 -127.07 -48.33
N SER A 1245 -72.22 -127.04 -47.06
CA SER A 1245 -72.12 -126.02 -45.95
C SER A 1245 -71.47 -126.53 -44.60
N ALA A 1246 -70.83 -125.65 -43.77
CA ALA A 1246 -70.42 -125.76 -42.31
C ALA A 1246 -69.17 -126.64 -41.92
N GLN A 1247 -68.47 -126.59 -40.75
CA GLN A 1247 -68.52 -125.97 -39.35
C GLN A 1247 -67.06 -126.03 -38.70
N MET A 1248 -66.56 -125.62 -37.50
CA MET A 1248 -66.91 -125.10 -36.11
C MET A 1248 -65.58 -124.46 -35.47
N GLU A 1249 -65.26 -124.06 -34.21
CA GLU A 1249 -65.78 -124.12 -32.81
C GLU A 1249 -65.49 -122.87 -31.87
N ILE A 1250 -64.81 -122.92 -30.68
CA ILE A 1250 -65.13 -122.02 -29.48
C ILE A 1250 -63.99 -121.59 -28.48
N GLN A 1251 -64.07 -120.35 -27.91
CA GLN A 1251 -63.85 -120.04 -26.45
C GLN A 1251 -64.85 -118.95 -25.90
N PHE A 1252 -64.80 -118.54 -24.61
CA PHE A 1252 -65.90 -117.95 -23.80
C PHE A 1252 -65.47 -116.75 -22.89
N ASP A 1253 -66.37 -115.81 -22.49
CA ASP A 1253 -67.10 -115.85 -21.18
C ASP A 1253 -68.10 -114.69 -20.83
N TYR A 1254 -69.00 -114.95 -19.84
CA TYR A 1254 -69.90 -114.10 -19.00
C TYR A 1254 -70.82 -112.94 -19.56
N ASN A 1255 -71.64 -112.27 -18.71
CA ASN A 1255 -73.06 -112.60 -18.43
C ASN A 1255 -73.91 -111.41 -17.83
N PHE A 1256 -75.20 -111.32 -18.19
CA PHE A 1256 -76.40 -110.60 -17.64
C PHE A 1256 -76.45 -110.05 -16.17
N PRO A 1257 -77.45 -109.21 -15.72
CA PRO A 1257 -78.63 -108.59 -16.38
C PRO A 1257 -78.89 -107.06 -16.06
N PRO A 1258 -80.06 -106.50 -15.64
CA PRO A 1258 -80.81 -105.54 -16.50
C PRO A 1258 -81.38 -104.24 -15.84
N GLN A 1259 -81.91 -103.31 -16.66
CA GLN A 1259 -83.16 -102.59 -16.32
C GLN A 1259 -83.93 -102.05 -17.54
N TYR A 1260 -85.08 -101.40 -17.30
CA TYR A 1260 -86.20 -101.24 -18.26
C TYR A 1260 -86.53 -99.76 -18.58
N ASN A 1261 -86.99 -99.54 -19.82
CA ASN A 1261 -87.87 -98.44 -20.30
C ASN A 1261 -87.47 -96.99 -20.00
N TYR A 1262 -87.14 -96.25 -21.05
CA TYR A 1262 -88.23 -95.65 -21.84
C TYR A 1262 -87.92 -95.66 -23.35
#